data_AF-Q1E5B0-F1
#
_entry.id   AF-Q1E5B0-F1
#
_cell.length_a   1.000
_cell.length_b   1.000
_cell.length_c   1.000
_cell.angle_alpha   90.00
_cell.angle_beta   90.00
_cell.angle_gamma   90.00
#
_symmetry.space_group_name_H-M   'P 1'
#
loop_
_entity.id
_entity.type
_entity.pdbx_description
1 polymer ?
#
loop_
_entity_poly.entity_id
_entity_poly.type
_entity_poly.pdbx_seq_one_letter_code
_entity_poly.pdbx_strand_id
1 'polypeptide(L)'
;MQCYTELLPPSGVTHAISLPFLSATSNNLIVAKTSILQVFSLVNVAYGTSAPPNADDKGRVERQQYTKLILVAEYDLSGTITGLGRVKILDSRSGGEALLVSTRNAKLSLVEWDHERHGISTISIHYYEREDVHSSPWTPDLRLCPSLLAVDPSSRCAILNFGIHSVAILPFHQTGDDLVMDEFDEDLDEKPEGASNIPAQAAVANDTTMYKTPYASSFVLPLTALDPALVHPIHLAFLYEYREPTFGILYSHLTTSSALLHDRKDIVSYAVFTLDIQQRASTTLITVSRLPSDLWKVVPLPPPIGGALLIGSNELIHVDQAGKTNAVGINEFARQASAFSMVDQSDLGLRLEGCVVEQLGTDSGDILLVLADGKMAILRLKVDGRSVSGISAQLVSEKAGGSILKARPSCSASLGRGKVFFGSEETDSLLIGWSRPSQSMRKPKVESADDVFGDHSETEDDEDDIYEDDLYSTPVNQTTLSKTTSQTNGLNKDDFVFRSHDRLWNLGPMSDVTLGRPPGSHDKNRKQSSSRTSADLELVVTQGKGNAGGLAVLQRELDPYVIDSMKMDNVDGVWSIQVGAPDSTNTRTSSRNYDKYLVFSKSTEPGKEQSVVYSVGGSGIEEMKAPEFNPNEDSTVDIGTLAGGTRVVQVLKSEVRSYDTNLELAQIYPIWDEDTSDELSVVSASFAEPYVLIVRDDQSLLLLQADKSGDLDEVNIDGILSSHRWLSGCLYLDKYHTFVPTKGQDQPLSDNILLVLLRADHTLFIFSLPTLTEPLCSVDGVDLLPLILSCEPPPKRVTYRETLSEVLIADLGDSISRQPYMILRTANDDLILYQPYHPKTSLDKPELRFVKIIDHFLPRFDPSPKAYMPHSKFLRAYSDICGYKTVFMSGSNPCFVMKSSTSSPHVLRLRGEAVSSLSSFHIPACEKGFAYVDASNMVRMCRLPSNTRFDNSWVTRKVHVGDQIDCVEYFAHSEIYALGSSHKVDFKLPEDDEIHPEWRSEVISFMPQLERGCIKLLSPRTWSVVDSYELGDAERVMCMKTINMEISEITHEMKDMLVVGTATVRGEDITPRGSIYVFEIIEVAPDPDRPETNRKLKIFAKDDVKGAVTAVSGIGGQGFLIMAQGQKCMVRGLKEDGSLLPVAFMDMQCYVKVLKELQGTGLCIMGDALKGIWFAGYSEEPYRLTLFGKDNEYLQVIAADFLPDGKRLYILVADDDCTIHVLEYDPEDPTSSKGDRLLHRSSFHTGHFTSTMTLLPEHSSSPSADDPEEDDMDVDYVPKSYQVLVTSQEGSIGVVTPLTEDSYRRLSALQSQLVTSMEHPCGLNPKAYRAVESDGFGGRGIVDGNLLLRWLDMGVQRKAEIAGRVGADIESIRVDLETISGGLDFL
;
A
#
# COMPACT_ATOMS: atom_id res chain seq x y z
N MET A 1 9.82 -17.35 -23.16
CA MET A 1 8.47 -17.44 -22.52
C MET A 1 8.62 -16.86 -21.15
N GLN A 2 7.65 -16.09 -20.67
CA GLN A 2 7.86 -15.24 -19.50
C GLN A 2 6.60 -15.17 -18.63
N CYS A 3 6.78 -14.92 -17.34
CA CYS A 3 5.74 -14.59 -16.38
C CYS A 3 5.99 -13.20 -15.80
N TYR A 4 4.96 -12.38 -15.65
CA TYR A 4 5.02 -11.12 -14.91
C TYR A 4 4.31 -11.28 -13.56
N THR A 5 5.02 -11.04 -12.47
CA THR A 5 4.48 -11.11 -11.10
C THR A 5 4.72 -9.79 -10.39
N GLU A 6 3.69 -9.17 -9.82
CA GLU A 6 3.83 -8.01 -8.94
C GLU A 6 4.21 -8.49 -7.54
N LEU A 7 5.39 -8.08 -7.08
CA LEU A 7 5.95 -8.40 -5.76
C LEU A 7 5.42 -7.44 -4.69
N LEU A 8 5.27 -6.17 -5.06
CA LEU A 8 4.63 -5.13 -4.25
C LEU A 8 3.57 -4.40 -5.08
N PRO A 9 2.37 -4.20 -4.53
CA PRO A 9 1.27 -3.58 -5.25
C PRO A 9 1.44 -2.05 -5.28
N PRO A 10 0.72 -1.31 -6.14
CA PRO A 10 0.82 0.16 -6.19
C PRO A 10 0.46 0.79 -4.83
N SER A 11 1.13 1.89 -4.49
CA SER A 11 0.99 2.55 -3.18
C SER A 11 0.54 4.01 -3.28
N GLY A 12 0.71 4.66 -4.43
CA GLY A 12 0.20 5.99 -4.72
C GLY A 12 -1.33 6.00 -4.76
N VAL A 13 -1.95 6.92 -4.00
CA VAL A 13 -3.41 7.06 -3.97
C VAL A 13 -3.85 7.98 -5.11
N THR A 14 -4.71 7.52 -6.01
CA THR A 14 -5.20 8.30 -7.16
C THR A 14 -6.56 8.94 -6.87
N HIS A 15 -7.46 8.20 -6.21
CA HIS A 15 -8.82 8.67 -5.89
C HIS A 15 -9.19 8.28 -4.46
N ALA A 16 -10.06 9.09 -3.85
CA ALA A 16 -10.62 8.81 -2.54
C ALA A 16 -12.05 9.35 -2.46
N ILE A 17 -12.91 8.67 -1.72
CA ILE A 17 -14.28 9.11 -1.49
C ILE A 17 -14.76 8.66 -0.11
N SER A 18 -15.64 9.45 0.50
CA SER A 18 -16.31 9.10 1.75
C SER A 18 -17.79 8.80 1.51
N LEU A 19 -18.26 7.67 2.04
CA LEU A 19 -19.67 7.27 1.98
C LEU A 19 -20.01 6.26 3.09
N PRO A 20 -21.29 6.16 3.51
CA PRO A 20 -21.77 5.08 4.36
C PRO A 20 -21.84 3.77 3.57
N PHE A 21 -20.73 3.03 3.46
CA PHE A 21 -20.64 1.84 2.60
C PHE A 21 -21.01 0.55 3.33
N LEU A 22 -20.46 0.34 4.52
CA LEU A 22 -20.65 -0.87 5.31
C LEU A 22 -22.00 -0.93 6.03
N SER A 23 -22.61 0.23 6.33
CA SER A 23 -23.97 0.34 6.86
C SER A 23 -24.50 1.76 6.70
N ALA A 24 -25.80 1.98 6.90
CA ALA A 24 -26.42 3.30 6.83
C ALA A 24 -25.79 4.35 7.77
N THR A 25 -25.21 3.92 8.89
CA THR A 25 -24.63 4.80 9.92
C THR A 25 -23.11 4.87 9.86
N SER A 26 -22.47 4.08 9.00
CA SER A 26 -21.02 4.06 8.90
C SER A 26 -20.51 5.32 8.18
N ASN A 27 -19.25 5.65 8.43
CA ASN A 27 -18.55 6.67 7.65
C ASN A 27 -17.24 6.05 7.19
N ASN A 28 -17.27 5.49 5.98
CA ASN A 28 -16.15 4.78 5.42
C ASN A 28 -15.38 5.69 4.46
N LEU A 29 -14.06 5.53 4.47
CA LEU A 29 -13.18 6.10 3.47
C LEU A 29 -12.84 4.99 2.48
N ILE A 30 -13.17 5.18 1.20
CA ILE A 30 -12.74 4.31 0.12
C ILE A 30 -11.59 4.99 -0.61
N VAL A 31 -10.50 4.24 -0.80
CA VAL A 31 -9.25 4.70 -1.40
C VAL A 31 -8.93 3.84 -2.61
N ALA A 32 -8.63 4.46 -3.73
CA ALA A 32 -8.11 3.81 -4.93
C ALA A 32 -6.62 4.09 -5.07
N LYS A 33 -5.83 3.03 -5.27
CA LYS A 33 -4.41 3.09 -5.64
C LYS A 33 -4.25 2.46 -7.02
N THR A 34 -4.58 3.21 -8.06
CA THR A 34 -4.55 2.76 -9.46
C THR A 34 -5.42 1.52 -9.71
N SER A 35 -4.91 0.31 -9.49
CA SER A 35 -5.60 -0.97 -9.63
C SER A 35 -6.06 -1.59 -8.31
N ILE A 36 -5.79 -0.99 -7.15
CA ILE A 36 -6.27 -1.49 -5.84
C ILE A 36 -7.43 -0.62 -5.34
N LEU A 37 -8.48 -1.27 -4.81
CA LEU A 37 -9.55 -0.61 -4.06
C LEU A 37 -9.51 -1.02 -2.58
N GLN A 38 -9.34 -0.04 -1.69
CA GLN A 38 -9.29 -0.25 -0.24
C GLN A 38 -10.50 0.40 0.45
N VAL A 39 -11.09 -0.30 1.42
CA VAL A 39 -12.18 0.21 2.26
C VAL A 39 -11.67 0.40 3.68
N PHE A 40 -11.76 1.61 4.22
CA PHE A 40 -11.35 1.95 5.57
C PHE A 40 -12.53 2.35 6.46
N SER A 41 -12.43 1.96 7.73
CA SER A 41 -13.21 2.51 8.84
C SER A 41 -12.36 3.51 9.63
N LEU A 42 -13.03 4.41 10.36
CA LEU A 42 -12.39 5.44 11.17
C LEU A 42 -12.55 5.12 12.66
N VAL A 43 -11.46 5.15 13.42
CA VAL A 43 -11.46 5.05 14.89
C VAL A 43 -10.86 6.30 15.51
N ASN A 44 -11.37 6.76 16.65
CA ASN A 44 -10.73 7.84 17.42
C ASN A 44 -9.91 7.24 18.56
N VAL A 45 -8.63 7.57 18.60
CA VAL A 45 -7.67 7.14 19.62
C VAL A 45 -7.25 8.36 20.43
N ALA A 46 -7.32 8.26 21.77
CA ALA A 46 -6.82 9.29 22.67
C ALA A 46 -5.43 8.89 23.18
N TYR A 47 -4.39 9.63 22.82
CA TYR A 47 -3.08 9.45 23.42
C TYR A 47 -3.04 10.22 24.75
N GLY A 48 -3.04 9.50 25.87
CA GLY A 48 -2.72 10.06 27.18
C GLY A 48 -1.22 9.93 27.41
N THR A 49 -0.52 11.03 27.68
CA THR A 49 0.78 10.93 28.34
C THR A 49 0.55 10.23 29.68
N SER A 50 1.03 9.01 29.81
CA SER A 50 1.19 8.33 31.09
C SER A 50 2.30 9.02 31.90
N ALA A 51 2.07 10.29 32.25
CA ALA A 51 2.75 10.95 33.34
C ALA A 51 1.71 11.02 34.47
N PRO A 52 2.07 10.64 35.71
CA PRO A 52 1.14 10.74 36.82
C PRO A 52 0.72 12.20 36.99
N PRO A 53 -0.52 12.48 37.44
CA PRO A 53 -0.93 13.84 37.74
C PRO A 53 -0.15 14.28 38.98
N ASN A 54 0.97 14.97 38.78
CA ASN A 54 1.54 15.78 39.85
C ASN A 54 0.46 16.79 40.24
N ALA A 55 0.10 16.76 41.52
CA ALA A 55 -1.09 17.39 42.08
C ALA A 55 -1.12 18.93 42.06
N ASP A 56 -0.20 19.61 41.35
CA ASP A 56 -0.05 21.07 41.43
C ASP A 56 0.00 21.82 40.10
N ASP A 57 -0.17 21.16 38.94
CA ASP A 57 -0.24 21.88 37.65
C ASP A 57 -1.64 21.80 37.02
N LYS A 58 -2.48 22.81 37.29
CA LYS A 58 -3.80 23.02 36.68
C LYS A 58 -3.73 23.49 35.21
N GLY A 59 -2.72 23.06 34.47
CA GLY A 59 -2.70 23.15 33.02
C GLY A 59 -3.55 22.04 32.43
N ARG A 60 -4.75 22.37 31.91
CA ARG A 60 -5.55 21.47 31.06
C ARG A 60 -4.66 20.96 29.91
N VAL A 61 -4.09 19.77 30.05
CA VAL A 61 -3.62 19.00 28.90
C VAL A 61 -4.89 18.47 28.25
N GLU A 62 -5.41 19.21 27.26
CA GLU A 62 -6.50 18.71 26.41
C GLU A 62 -6.07 17.35 25.86
N ARG A 63 -6.78 16.29 26.25
CA ARG A 63 -6.60 14.95 25.66
C ARG A 63 -6.87 15.07 24.17
N GLN A 64 -5.80 15.17 23.38
CA GLN A 64 -5.90 15.27 21.94
C GLN A 64 -6.37 13.93 21.39
N GLN A 65 -7.55 13.93 20.77
CA GLN A 65 -8.09 12.79 20.05
C GLN A 65 -7.55 12.80 18.62
N TYR A 66 -6.95 11.69 18.20
CA TYR A 66 -6.45 11.47 16.85
C TYR A 66 -7.34 10.45 16.17
N THR A 67 -7.69 10.68 14.91
CA THR A 67 -8.42 9.68 14.12
C THR A 67 -7.43 8.78 13.40
N LYS A 68 -7.67 7.48 13.42
CA LYS A 68 -6.87 6.48 12.73
C LYS A 68 -7.70 5.70 11.73
N LEU A 69 -7.04 5.26 10.67
CA LEU A 69 -7.61 4.43 9.62
C LEU A 69 -7.50 2.96 10.02
N ILE A 70 -8.57 2.20 9.80
CA ILE A 70 -8.59 0.74 9.95
C ILE A 70 -9.01 0.14 8.62
N LEU A 71 -8.12 -0.63 7.99
CA LEU A 71 -8.43 -1.37 6.76
C LEU A 71 -9.48 -2.45 7.07
N VAL A 72 -10.56 -2.45 6.29
CA VAL A 72 -11.66 -3.42 6.38
C VAL A 72 -11.52 -4.46 5.28
N ALA A 73 -11.27 -4.02 4.05
CA ALA A 73 -11.11 -4.89 2.90
C ALA A 73 -10.24 -4.23 1.83
N GLU A 74 -9.57 -5.05 1.04
CA GLU A 74 -8.72 -4.69 -0.08
C GLU A 74 -9.04 -5.58 -1.28
N TYR A 75 -9.08 -4.99 -2.48
CA TYR A 75 -9.40 -5.69 -3.71
C TYR A 75 -8.45 -5.30 -4.84
N ASP A 76 -7.76 -6.29 -5.40
CA ASP A 76 -7.00 -6.14 -6.64
C ASP A 76 -7.96 -6.17 -7.85
N LEU A 77 -7.98 -5.07 -8.60
CA LEU A 77 -8.82 -4.89 -9.78
C LEU A 77 -8.01 -5.15 -11.04
N SER A 78 -8.61 -5.91 -11.97
CA SER A 78 -8.12 -6.01 -13.35
C SER A 78 -8.55 -4.79 -14.18
N GLY A 79 -8.15 -3.60 -13.75
CA GLY A 79 -8.46 -2.33 -14.42
C GLY A 79 -7.91 -1.13 -13.66
N THR A 80 -7.53 -0.09 -14.39
CA THR A 80 -7.04 1.18 -13.83
C THR A 80 -8.22 2.08 -13.47
N ILE A 81 -8.39 2.43 -12.19
CA ILE A 81 -9.47 3.30 -11.72
C ILE A 81 -9.25 4.74 -12.20
N THR A 82 -10.26 5.30 -12.85
CA THR A 82 -10.29 6.69 -13.37
C THR A 82 -11.27 7.59 -12.62
N GLY A 83 -12.08 7.04 -11.71
CA GLY A 83 -13.00 7.83 -10.90
C GLY A 83 -13.82 6.99 -9.93
N LEU A 84 -14.19 7.59 -8.81
CA LEU A 84 -15.08 7.01 -7.79
C LEU A 84 -16.29 7.92 -7.58
N GLY A 85 -17.48 7.34 -7.46
CA GLY A 85 -18.73 8.06 -7.19
C GLY A 85 -19.56 7.36 -6.12
N ARG A 86 -20.21 8.14 -5.26
CA ARG A 86 -21.19 7.61 -4.29
C ARG A 86 -22.59 7.64 -4.91
N VAL A 87 -23.36 6.58 -4.73
CA VAL A 87 -24.72 6.47 -5.27
C VAL A 87 -25.65 5.89 -4.21
N LYS A 88 -26.69 6.64 -3.84
CA LYS A 88 -27.77 6.13 -3.01
C LYS A 88 -28.79 5.39 -3.87
N ILE A 89 -28.83 4.06 -3.72
CA ILE A 89 -29.82 3.18 -4.37
C ILE A 89 -30.98 2.88 -3.41
N LEU A 90 -32.10 2.38 -3.95
CA LEU A 90 -33.33 2.11 -3.19
C LEU A 90 -33.15 1.04 -2.10
N ASP A 91 -32.66 -0.14 -2.48
CA ASP A 91 -32.48 -1.30 -1.59
C ASP A 91 -31.06 -1.86 -1.73
N SER A 92 -30.10 -1.38 -0.92
CA SER A 92 -28.75 -1.95 -0.85
C SER A 92 -28.66 -3.06 0.20
N ARG A 93 -27.80 -4.06 -0.02
CA ARG A 93 -27.63 -5.18 0.93
C ARG A 93 -27.12 -4.76 2.31
N SER A 94 -26.32 -3.69 2.38
CA SER A 94 -25.80 -3.15 3.65
C SER A 94 -26.72 -2.12 4.31
N GLY A 95 -27.77 -1.67 3.62
CA GLY A 95 -28.53 -0.46 3.98
C GLY A 95 -27.73 0.84 3.82
N GLY A 96 -26.47 0.76 3.39
CA GLY A 96 -25.63 1.90 3.05
C GLY A 96 -25.83 2.38 1.60
N GLU A 97 -24.90 3.19 1.13
CA GLU A 97 -24.82 3.66 -0.25
C GLU A 97 -23.90 2.75 -1.09
N ALA A 98 -24.19 2.66 -2.39
CA ALA A 98 -23.37 1.94 -3.36
C ALA A 98 -22.20 2.80 -3.84
N LEU A 99 -21.16 2.13 -4.32
CA LEU A 99 -19.98 2.74 -4.93
C LEU A 99 -20.03 2.52 -6.45
N LEU A 100 -19.77 3.59 -7.19
CA LEU A 100 -19.61 3.56 -8.63
C LEU A 100 -18.13 3.71 -8.96
N VAL A 101 -17.55 2.73 -9.65
CA VAL A 101 -16.13 2.67 -10.01
C VAL A 101 -16.00 2.83 -11.51
N SER A 102 -15.37 3.91 -11.96
CA SER A 102 -15.00 4.09 -13.36
C SER A 102 -13.58 3.56 -13.57
N THR A 103 -13.38 2.81 -14.65
CA THR A 103 -12.05 2.34 -15.06
C THR A 103 -11.70 2.77 -16.48
N ARG A 104 -10.40 2.78 -16.79
CA ARG A 104 -9.83 3.17 -18.10
C ARG A 104 -10.55 2.45 -19.23
N ASN A 105 -10.64 3.13 -20.37
CA ASN A 105 -11.40 2.72 -21.54
C ASN A 105 -12.92 2.65 -21.28
N ALA A 106 -13.49 3.70 -20.66
CA ALA A 106 -14.94 3.91 -20.57
C ALA A 106 -15.76 2.72 -20.00
N LYS A 107 -15.29 2.15 -18.89
CA LYS A 107 -16.03 1.11 -18.14
C LYS A 107 -16.53 1.67 -16.82
N LEU A 108 -17.68 1.17 -16.39
CA LEU A 108 -18.34 1.63 -15.17
C LEU A 108 -18.93 0.43 -14.42
N SER A 109 -18.54 0.26 -13.16
CA SER A 109 -19.03 -0.82 -12.29
C SER A 109 -19.75 -0.25 -11.09
N LEU A 110 -20.97 -0.70 -10.83
CA LEU A 110 -21.74 -0.37 -9.62
C LEU A 110 -21.57 -1.52 -8.62
N VAL A 111 -21.05 -1.23 -7.44
CA VAL A 111 -20.76 -2.22 -6.39
C VAL A 111 -21.38 -1.82 -5.05
N GLU A 112 -21.81 -2.81 -4.28
CA GLU A 112 -22.32 -2.64 -2.92
C GLU A 112 -21.57 -3.53 -1.93
N TRP A 113 -21.72 -3.28 -0.64
CA TRP A 113 -21.22 -4.19 0.40
C TRP A 113 -22.25 -5.29 0.69
N ASP A 114 -21.79 -6.54 0.69
CA ASP A 114 -22.60 -7.72 1.01
C ASP A 114 -22.12 -8.36 2.32
N HIS A 115 -22.94 -8.27 3.37
CA HIS A 115 -22.63 -8.86 4.68
C HIS A 115 -22.58 -10.39 4.66
N GLU A 116 -23.32 -11.07 3.78
CA GLU A 116 -23.29 -12.53 3.71
C GLU A 116 -22.00 -13.05 3.08
N ARG A 117 -21.40 -12.27 2.17
CA ARG A 117 -20.08 -12.55 1.57
C ARG A 117 -18.92 -11.92 2.35
N HIS A 118 -19.20 -11.00 3.26
CA HIS A 118 -18.22 -10.14 3.93
C HIS A 118 -17.27 -9.45 2.93
N GLY A 119 -17.85 -8.86 1.88
CA GLY A 119 -17.09 -8.23 0.82
C GLY A 119 -17.95 -7.48 -0.18
N ILE A 120 -17.33 -6.95 -1.24
CA ILE A 120 -18.07 -6.28 -2.31
C ILE A 120 -18.86 -7.26 -3.19
N SER A 121 -20.02 -6.82 -3.64
CA SER A 121 -20.83 -7.47 -4.66
C SER A 121 -21.00 -6.54 -5.86
N THR A 122 -20.82 -7.07 -7.07
CA THR A 122 -20.99 -6.29 -8.30
C THR A 122 -22.46 -6.33 -8.72
N ILE A 123 -23.14 -5.19 -8.67
CA ILE A 123 -24.55 -5.05 -9.08
C ILE A 123 -24.64 -4.97 -10.62
N SER A 124 -23.76 -4.19 -11.24
CA SER A 124 -23.73 -4.04 -12.69
C SER A 124 -22.37 -3.60 -13.21
N ILE A 125 -22.11 -3.93 -14.47
CA ILE A 125 -20.97 -3.42 -15.23
C ILE A 125 -21.47 -2.92 -16.59
N HIS A 126 -21.00 -1.75 -17.00
CA HIS A 126 -21.36 -1.08 -18.25
C HIS A 126 -20.10 -0.83 -19.07
N TYR A 127 -20.11 -1.26 -20.33
CA TYR A 127 -19.00 -1.07 -21.28
C TYR A 127 -19.45 -0.11 -22.39
N TYR A 128 -18.77 1.03 -22.52
CA TYR A 128 -19.07 2.03 -23.55
C TYR A 128 -18.06 2.04 -24.71
N GLU A 129 -17.08 1.13 -24.68
CA GLU A 129 -16.10 0.87 -25.75
C GLU A 129 -16.80 0.32 -27.00
N ARG A 130 -17.23 1.17 -27.93
CA ARG A 130 -17.69 0.74 -29.27
C ARG A 130 -16.87 1.45 -30.33
N GLU A 131 -16.42 0.71 -31.35
CA GLU A 131 -15.62 1.25 -32.46
C GLU A 131 -16.35 2.40 -33.18
N ASP A 132 -17.67 2.33 -33.29
CA ASP A 132 -18.52 3.30 -33.99
C ASP A 132 -18.39 4.72 -33.40
N VAL A 133 -18.18 4.81 -32.08
CA VAL A 133 -18.12 6.06 -31.31
C VAL A 133 -16.82 6.82 -31.58
N HIS A 134 -15.79 6.15 -32.10
CA HIS A 134 -14.45 6.70 -32.34
C HIS A 134 -13.98 6.57 -33.80
N SER A 135 -14.91 6.36 -34.74
CA SER A 135 -14.62 6.08 -36.16
C SER A 135 -13.93 7.20 -36.95
N SER A 136 -13.62 8.34 -36.34
CA SER A 136 -12.96 9.45 -37.02
C SER A 136 -11.43 9.29 -36.95
N PRO A 137 -10.71 9.28 -38.09
CA PRO A 137 -9.25 9.09 -38.10
C PRO A 137 -8.47 10.24 -37.42
N TRP A 138 -9.14 11.35 -37.09
CA TRP A 138 -8.53 12.51 -36.44
C TRP A 138 -8.74 12.52 -34.91
N THR A 139 -9.61 11.65 -34.39
CA THR A 139 -9.81 11.54 -32.94
C THR A 139 -8.75 10.60 -32.36
N PRO A 140 -8.09 10.95 -31.24
CA PRO A 140 -7.13 10.05 -30.62
C PRO A 140 -7.86 8.83 -30.07
N ASP A 141 -7.11 7.73 -29.94
CA ASP A 141 -7.63 6.50 -29.37
C ASP A 141 -8.23 6.77 -27.97
N LEU A 142 -9.28 6.02 -27.63
CA LEU A 142 -9.95 6.13 -26.34
C LEU A 142 -8.98 5.96 -25.15
N ARG A 143 -7.94 5.12 -25.31
CA ARG A 143 -6.89 4.90 -24.31
C ARG A 143 -6.08 6.14 -23.94
N LEU A 144 -5.98 7.11 -24.86
CA LEU A 144 -5.26 8.38 -24.69
C LEU A 144 -6.18 9.50 -24.18
N CYS A 145 -7.48 9.24 -24.11
CA CYS A 145 -8.46 10.24 -23.67
C CYS A 145 -8.72 10.11 -22.15
N PRO A 146 -8.73 11.22 -21.40
CA PRO A 146 -9.16 11.19 -20.01
C PRO A 146 -10.64 10.80 -19.93
N SER A 147 -11.03 10.14 -18.84
CA SER A 147 -12.43 9.85 -18.51
C SER A 147 -12.80 10.59 -17.24
N LEU A 148 -13.95 11.26 -17.23
CA LEU A 148 -14.43 12.02 -16.08
C LEU A 148 -15.77 11.45 -15.62
N LEU A 149 -15.79 10.92 -14.40
CA LEU A 149 -17.01 10.50 -13.73
C LEU A 149 -17.58 11.66 -12.90
N ALA A 150 -18.85 11.99 -13.11
CA ALA A 150 -19.61 12.92 -12.29
C ALA A 150 -20.91 12.25 -11.84
N VAL A 151 -21.26 12.38 -10.55
CA VAL A 151 -22.51 11.84 -10.00
C VAL A 151 -23.36 12.97 -9.45
N ASP A 152 -24.66 12.93 -9.73
CA ASP A 152 -25.61 13.89 -9.19
C ASP A 152 -25.65 13.81 -7.66
N PRO A 153 -25.60 14.94 -6.91
CA PRO A 153 -25.64 14.93 -5.45
C PRO A 153 -26.87 14.23 -4.85
N SER A 154 -27.98 14.19 -5.58
CA SER A 154 -29.20 13.48 -5.16
C SER A 154 -29.26 12.03 -5.68
N SER A 155 -28.18 11.53 -6.29
CA SER A 155 -28.06 10.17 -6.84
C SER A 155 -29.11 9.82 -7.91
N ARG A 156 -29.60 10.79 -8.69
CA ARG A 156 -30.59 10.56 -9.77
C ARG A 156 -29.97 9.95 -11.03
N CYS A 157 -28.75 10.36 -11.35
CA CYS A 157 -27.98 9.78 -12.45
C CYS A 157 -26.48 10.00 -12.26
N ALA A 158 -25.68 9.27 -13.04
CA ALA A 158 -24.26 9.49 -13.21
C ALA A 158 -23.93 9.79 -14.68
N ILE A 159 -22.92 10.63 -14.88
CA ILE A 159 -22.35 10.97 -16.19
C ILE A 159 -20.92 10.45 -16.22
N LEU A 160 -20.59 9.68 -17.26
CA LEU A 160 -19.22 9.38 -17.63
C LEU A 160 -18.92 10.10 -18.95
N ASN A 161 -18.10 11.14 -18.89
CA ASN A 161 -17.54 11.78 -20.08
C ASN A 161 -16.27 11.01 -20.49
N PHE A 162 -16.22 10.52 -21.72
CA PHE A 162 -15.12 9.71 -22.25
C PHE A 162 -14.85 10.03 -23.72
N GLY A 163 -13.63 9.76 -24.17
CA GLY A 163 -13.18 10.25 -25.46
C GLY A 163 -13.14 11.78 -25.51
N ILE A 164 -13.27 12.37 -26.69
CA ILE A 164 -13.29 13.84 -26.84
C ILE A 164 -14.70 14.42 -26.62
N HIS A 165 -15.74 13.70 -27.06
CA HIS A 165 -17.08 14.26 -27.20
C HIS A 165 -18.21 13.36 -26.70
N SER A 166 -17.93 12.22 -26.06
CA SER A 166 -18.96 11.23 -25.73
C SER A 166 -19.32 11.27 -24.26
N VAL A 167 -20.62 11.27 -23.97
CA VAL A 167 -21.16 11.21 -22.60
C VAL A 167 -22.08 10.01 -22.48
N ALA A 168 -21.77 9.12 -21.54
CA ALA A 168 -22.68 8.08 -21.08
C ALA A 168 -23.46 8.59 -19.86
N ILE A 169 -24.77 8.40 -19.87
CA ILE A 169 -25.66 8.71 -18.75
C ILE A 169 -26.23 7.41 -18.21
N LEU A 170 -26.03 7.16 -16.91
CA LEU A 170 -26.59 6.04 -16.17
C LEU A 170 -27.65 6.56 -15.17
N PRO A 171 -28.95 6.35 -15.42
CA PRO A 171 -30.01 6.76 -14.49
C PRO A 171 -30.21 5.75 -13.35
N PHE A 172 -30.57 6.26 -12.16
CA PHE A 172 -30.90 5.47 -10.98
C PHE A 172 -32.35 5.70 -10.57
N HIS A 173 -33.07 4.62 -10.23
CA HIS A 173 -34.46 4.70 -9.81
C HIS A 173 -34.58 5.41 -8.46
N GLN A 174 -35.56 6.31 -8.34
CA GLN A 174 -35.83 7.09 -7.13
C GLN A 174 -37.11 6.61 -6.45
N THR A 175 -37.23 6.90 -5.16
CA THR A 175 -38.48 6.65 -4.41
C THR A 175 -39.57 7.56 -4.98
N GLY A 176 -40.58 6.95 -5.60
CA GLY A 176 -41.75 7.67 -6.13
C GLY A 176 -41.79 7.81 -7.66
N ASP A 177 -40.83 7.23 -8.40
CA ASP A 177 -40.89 7.16 -9.87
C ASP A 177 -42.21 6.52 -10.37
N ASP A 178 -42.80 5.62 -9.57
CA ASP A 178 -44.04 4.90 -9.89
C ASP A 178 -45.30 5.78 -9.86
N LEU A 179 -45.25 6.96 -9.22
CA LEU A 179 -46.42 7.84 -9.08
C LEU A 179 -46.74 8.63 -10.36
N VAL A 180 -45.94 8.49 -11.42
CA VAL A 180 -46.00 9.32 -12.63
C VAL A 180 -46.49 8.55 -13.87
N MET A 181 -46.95 7.30 -13.73
CA MET A 181 -47.29 6.43 -14.88
C MET A 181 -48.77 6.05 -15.00
N ASP A 182 -49.69 6.97 -14.67
CA ASP A 182 -51.10 6.90 -15.06
C ASP A 182 -51.37 7.93 -16.17
N GLU A 183 -50.86 7.73 -17.39
CA GLU A 183 -51.42 8.29 -18.65
C GLU A 183 -50.51 7.91 -19.85
N PHE A 184 -51.07 7.17 -20.82
CA PHE A 184 -50.53 6.76 -22.14
C PHE A 184 -49.68 5.48 -22.23
N ASP A 185 -50.36 4.34 -22.33
CA ASP A 185 -49.87 3.12 -22.97
C ASP A 185 -50.38 3.10 -24.43
N GLU A 186 -49.66 3.76 -25.34
CA GLU A 186 -49.78 3.59 -26.79
C GLU A 186 -48.80 2.51 -27.23
N ASP A 187 -49.14 1.22 -27.07
CA ASP A 187 -48.63 0.09 -27.87
C ASP A 187 -49.33 -1.23 -27.46
N LEU A 188 -50.66 -1.25 -27.58
CA LEU A 188 -51.43 -2.50 -27.66
C LEU A 188 -51.40 -3.02 -29.10
N ASP A 189 -50.32 -3.67 -29.52
CA ASP A 189 -50.33 -4.65 -30.62
C ASP A 189 -48.98 -5.38 -30.72
N GLU A 190 -48.83 -6.51 -30.03
CA GLU A 190 -48.21 -7.77 -30.51
C GLU A 190 -47.96 -8.75 -29.34
N LYS A 191 -48.87 -9.73 -29.17
CA LYS A 191 -48.63 -10.91 -28.31
C LYS A 191 -48.09 -12.06 -29.15
N PRO A 192 -46.98 -12.72 -28.76
CA PRO A 192 -46.71 -14.09 -29.17
C PRO A 192 -47.33 -15.05 -28.15
N GLU A 193 -48.26 -15.89 -28.62
CA GLU A 193 -48.81 -17.01 -27.88
C GLU A 193 -47.73 -18.08 -27.61
N GLY A 194 -47.52 -18.45 -26.33
CA GLY A 194 -46.95 -19.75 -25.99
C GLY A 194 -46.03 -19.81 -24.76
N ALA A 195 -46.60 -19.96 -23.55
CA ALA A 195 -46.05 -20.80 -22.46
C ALA A 195 -46.96 -20.80 -21.20
N SER A 196 -47.71 -21.90 -21.04
CA SER A 196 -48.08 -22.63 -19.81
C SER A 196 -48.29 -21.91 -18.46
N ASN A 197 -49.55 -21.98 -17.99
CA ASN A 197 -50.04 -22.37 -16.65
C ASN A 197 -49.10 -22.26 -15.42
N ILE A 198 -49.32 -21.23 -14.60
CA ILE A 198 -49.03 -21.24 -13.15
C ILE A 198 -50.32 -20.75 -12.44
N PRO A 199 -50.82 -21.43 -11.39
CA PRO A 199 -52.13 -21.15 -10.81
C PRO A 199 -52.14 -19.88 -9.95
N ALA A 200 -53.17 -19.05 -10.17
CA ALA A 200 -53.45 -17.85 -9.40
C ALA A 200 -53.94 -18.20 -7.99
N GLN A 201 -53.09 -17.99 -6.97
CA GLN A 201 -53.49 -17.85 -5.56
C GLN A 201 -52.34 -17.23 -4.75
N ALA A 202 -52.23 -15.89 -4.81
CA ALA A 202 -51.67 -14.99 -3.77
C ALA A 202 -51.42 -13.60 -4.38
N ALA A 203 -52.43 -12.72 -4.40
CA ALA A 203 -52.23 -11.29 -4.70
C ALA A 203 -53.36 -10.47 -4.07
N VAL A 204 -53.27 -10.27 -2.75
CA VAL A 204 -53.92 -9.18 -2.01
C VAL A 204 -52.93 -8.75 -0.92
N ALA A 205 -51.83 -8.10 -1.33
CA ALA A 205 -50.95 -7.28 -0.48
C ALA A 205 -49.89 -6.58 -1.37
N ASN A 206 -49.91 -5.25 -1.38
CA ASN A 206 -48.92 -4.29 -1.91
C ASN A 206 -48.52 -4.36 -3.40
N ASP A 207 -49.27 -3.62 -4.23
CA ASP A 207 -48.80 -3.09 -5.51
C ASP A 207 -47.81 -1.95 -5.26
N THR A 208 -46.54 -2.31 -5.13
CA THR A 208 -45.40 -1.45 -5.50
C THR A 208 -44.63 -2.26 -6.52
N THR A 209 -44.60 -1.81 -7.76
CA THR A 209 -43.83 -2.42 -8.85
C THR A 209 -42.34 -2.40 -8.50
N MET A 210 -41.86 -3.48 -7.88
CA MET A 210 -40.46 -3.59 -7.47
C MET A 210 -39.58 -3.64 -8.73
N TYR A 211 -38.82 -2.57 -8.99
CA TYR A 211 -37.83 -2.54 -10.08
C TYR A 211 -36.84 -3.71 -9.93
N LYS A 212 -36.56 -4.43 -11.02
CA LYS A 212 -35.67 -5.60 -11.00
C LYS A 212 -34.21 -5.23 -10.74
N THR A 213 -33.82 -4.01 -11.07
CA THR A 213 -32.47 -3.45 -10.90
C THR A 213 -32.58 -2.05 -10.30
N PRO A 214 -31.57 -1.56 -9.56
CA PRO A 214 -31.60 -0.21 -8.99
C PRO A 214 -31.31 0.92 -10.00
N TYR A 215 -31.01 0.56 -11.24
CA TYR A 215 -30.68 1.46 -12.34
C TYR A 215 -31.54 1.16 -13.57
N ALA A 216 -31.73 2.19 -14.40
CA ALA A 216 -32.36 2.09 -15.71
C ALA A 216 -31.31 1.86 -16.82
N SER A 217 -31.76 1.60 -18.06
CA SER A 217 -30.86 1.44 -19.19
C SER A 217 -30.03 2.71 -19.45
N SER A 218 -28.70 2.56 -19.46
CA SER A 218 -27.80 3.67 -19.81
C SER A 218 -27.85 3.97 -21.31
N PHE A 219 -27.52 5.22 -21.67
CA PHE A 219 -27.45 5.67 -23.05
C PHE A 219 -26.25 6.60 -23.26
N VAL A 220 -25.73 6.62 -24.49
CA VAL A 220 -24.58 7.43 -24.90
C VAL A 220 -25.03 8.47 -25.90
N LEU A 221 -24.61 9.71 -25.69
CA LEU A 221 -24.86 10.84 -26.60
C LEU A 221 -23.56 11.60 -26.84
N PRO A 222 -23.34 12.15 -28.04
CA PRO A 222 -22.31 13.16 -28.21
C PRO A 222 -22.72 14.43 -27.45
N LEU A 223 -21.75 15.14 -26.87
CA LEU A 223 -21.96 16.40 -26.15
C LEU A 223 -22.67 17.45 -27.02
N THR A 224 -22.42 17.44 -28.32
CA THR A 224 -23.08 18.33 -29.29
C THR A 224 -24.57 18.05 -29.50
N ALA A 225 -25.07 16.88 -29.07
CA ALA A 225 -26.51 16.62 -29.03
C ALA A 225 -27.20 17.30 -27.83
N LEU A 226 -26.45 17.59 -26.75
CA LEU A 226 -26.97 18.37 -25.63
C LEU A 226 -27.02 19.86 -25.99
N ASP A 227 -25.92 20.38 -26.54
CA ASP A 227 -25.88 21.72 -27.14
C ASP A 227 -24.78 21.77 -28.23
N PRO A 228 -25.09 22.27 -29.44
CA PRO A 228 -24.12 22.36 -30.54
C PRO A 228 -22.84 23.15 -30.23
N ALA A 229 -22.85 24.00 -29.20
CA ALA A 229 -21.71 24.80 -28.75
C ALA A 229 -20.61 23.96 -28.04
N LEU A 230 -20.93 22.77 -27.52
CA LEU A 230 -20.07 21.95 -26.69
C LEU A 230 -19.04 21.15 -27.51
N VAL A 231 -18.16 21.88 -28.21
CA VAL A 231 -17.13 21.29 -29.07
C VAL A 231 -15.87 20.95 -28.27
N HIS A 232 -15.35 21.86 -27.44
CA HIS A 232 -14.19 21.60 -26.60
C HIS A 232 -14.57 21.65 -25.12
N PRO A 233 -15.12 20.54 -24.56
CA PRO A 233 -15.38 20.45 -23.13
C PRO A 233 -14.07 20.50 -22.34
N ILE A 234 -14.07 21.21 -21.22
CA ILE A 234 -12.91 21.34 -20.32
C ILE A 234 -13.17 20.56 -19.04
N HIS A 235 -14.28 20.83 -18.36
CA HIS A 235 -14.65 20.14 -17.12
C HIS A 235 -16.17 20.18 -16.90
N LEU A 236 -16.73 19.14 -16.28
CA LEU A 236 -18.15 19.00 -15.98
C LEU A 236 -18.34 18.59 -14.52
N ALA A 237 -19.33 19.17 -13.84
CA ALA A 237 -19.72 18.76 -12.49
C ALA A 237 -21.22 18.99 -12.24
N PHE A 238 -21.87 18.07 -11.54
CA PHE A 238 -23.24 18.27 -11.07
C PHE A 238 -23.32 19.36 -9.98
N LEU A 239 -24.40 20.13 -9.98
CA LEU A 239 -24.65 21.22 -9.06
C LEU A 239 -25.65 20.83 -7.96
N TYR A 240 -25.61 21.53 -6.84
CA TYR A 240 -26.51 21.30 -5.69
C TYR A 240 -27.85 22.06 -5.83
N GLU A 241 -28.88 21.58 -5.12
CA GLU A 241 -30.21 22.20 -4.95
C GLU A 241 -31.13 22.28 -6.18
N TYR A 242 -30.80 21.66 -7.30
CA TYR A 242 -31.71 21.60 -8.46
C TYR A 242 -32.69 20.42 -8.36
N ARG A 243 -33.95 20.66 -8.71
CA ARG A 243 -35.04 19.66 -8.70
C ARG A 243 -34.83 18.54 -9.73
N GLU A 244 -34.22 18.86 -10.85
CA GLU A 244 -33.79 17.92 -11.88
C GLU A 244 -32.26 17.84 -11.91
N PRO A 245 -31.68 16.71 -12.36
CA PRO A 245 -30.23 16.54 -12.44
C PRO A 245 -29.62 17.62 -13.34
N THR A 246 -28.83 18.50 -12.73
CA THR A 246 -28.33 19.71 -13.36
C THR A 246 -26.82 19.77 -13.18
N PHE A 247 -26.09 19.94 -14.28
CA PHE A 247 -24.63 20.04 -14.28
C PHE A 247 -24.16 21.34 -14.91
N GLY A 248 -23.05 21.85 -14.38
CA GLY A 248 -22.29 22.93 -14.99
C GLY A 248 -21.17 22.35 -15.85
N ILE A 249 -21.00 22.87 -17.06
CA ILE A 249 -19.90 22.53 -17.96
C ILE A 249 -19.11 23.77 -18.34
N LEU A 250 -17.79 23.67 -18.20
CA LEU A 250 -16.84 24.61 -18.73
C LEU A 250 -16.43 24.13 -20.13
N TYR A 251 -16.54 24.99 -21.13
CA TYR A 251 -16.23 24.63 -22.51
C TYR A 251 -15.73 25.84 -23.30
N SER A 252 -15.21 25.57 -24.49
CA SER A 252 -14.85 26.61 -25.45
C SER A 252 -15.27 26.21 -26.87
N HIS A 253 -15.53 27.22 -27.71
CA HIS A 253 -15.80 27.03 -29.14
C HIS A 253 -14.52 26.79 -29.95
N LEU A 254 -13.37 27.20 -29.41
CA LEU A 254 -12.03 27.00 -29.99
C LEU A 254 -11.13 26.38 -28.94
N THR A 255 -10.13 25.59 -29.35
CA THR A 255 -9.14 25.07 -28.40
C THR A 255 -8.46 26.21 -27.65
N THR A 256 -8.43 26.11 -26.33
CA THR A 256 -7.71 27.07 -25.47
C THR A 256 -6.21 26.91 -25.67
N SER A 257 -5.47 28.01 -25.55
CA SER A 257 -4.02 28.00 -25.66
C SER A 257 -3.43 29.25 -25.01
N SER A 258 -2.51 29.06 -24.07
CA SER A 258 -1.78 30.17 -23.44
C SER A 258 -0.84 30.88 -24.42
N ALA A 259 -0.36 30.19 -25.46
CA ALA A 259 0.53 30.77 -26.47
C ALA A 259 -0.21 31.68 -27.48
N LEU A 260 -1.51 31.44 -27.69
CA LEU A 260 -2.34 32.22 -28.61
C LEU A 260 -3.23 33.23 -27.87
N LEU A 261 -2.84 33.63 -26.66
CA LEU A 261 -3.66 34.50 -25.81
C LEU A 261 -4.04 35.82 -26.50
N HIS A 262 -3.18 36.39 -27.36
CA HIS A 262 -3.50 37.60 -28.11
C HIS A 262 -4.71 37.46 -29.05
N ASP A 263 -4.92 36.27 -29.63
CA ASP A 263 -6.02 35.97 -30.54
C ASP A 263 -7.20 35.29 -29.83
N ARG A 264 -6.91 34.53 -28.76
CA ARG A 264 -7.84 33.64 -28.06
C ARG A 264 -8.01 34.03 -26.59
N LYS A 265 -8.11 35.33 -26.34
CA LYS A 265 -8.37 35.89 -25.01
C LYS A 265 -9.84 35.74 -24.63
N ASP A 266 -10.08 35.32 -23.39
CA ASP A 266 -11.40 35.20 -22.79
C ASP A 266 -12.43 34.46 -23.67
N ILE A 267 -12.05 33.27 -24.17
CA ILE A 267 -12.91 32.49 -25.10
C ILE A 267 -13.71 31.37 -24.41
N VAL A 268 -13.46 31.14 -23.12
CA VAL A 268 -14.13 30.09 -22.36
C VAL A 268 -15.52 30.54 -21.94
N SER A 269 -16.45 29.60 -21.88
CA SER A 269 -17.81 29.79 -21.41
C SER A 269 -18.18 28.73 -20.38
N TYR A 270 -18.99 29.12 -19.41
CA TYR A 270 -19.60 28.22 -18.44
C TYR A 270 -21.10 28.18 -18.70
N ALA A 271 -21.66 26.98 -18.91
CA ALA A 271 -23.10 26.80 -19.08
C ALA A 271 -23.64 25.78 -18.07
N VAL A 272 -24.89 25.99 -17.67
CA VAL A 272 -25.62 25.10 -16.77
C VAL A 272 -26.74 24.43 -17.54
N PHE A 273 -26.72 23.10 -17.57
CA PHE A 273 -27.69 22.27 -18.27
C PHE A 273 -28.47 21.42 -17.27
N THR A 274 -29.79 21.38 -17.44
CA THR A 274 -30.68 20.46 -16.75
C THR A 274 -31.03 19.32 -17.69
N LEU A 275 -30.91 18.09 -17.21
CA LEU A 275 -31.18 16.87 -17.97
C LEU A 275 -32.61 16.39 -17.74
N ASP A 276 -33.33 16.20 -18.83
CA ASP A 276 -34.54 15.37 -18.86
C ASP A 276 -34.12 13.95 -19.24
N ILE A 277 -34.06 13.09 -18.22
CA ILE A 277 -33.63 11.69 -18.37
C ILE A 277 -34.61 10.91 -19.25
N GLN A 278 -35.91 11.18 -19.17
CA GLN A 278 -36.95 10.44 -19.88
C GLN A 278 -36.91 10.77 -21.37
N GLN A 279 -36.84 12.05 -21.71
CA GLN A 279 -36.77 12.53 -23.10
C GLN A 279 -35.36 12.45 -23.70
N ARG A 280 -34.35 12.11 -22.89
CA ARG A 280 -32.92 12.12 -23.27
C ARG A 280 -32.51 13.47 -23.88
N ALA A 281 -32.99 14.55 -23.28
CA ALA A 281 -32.80 15.92 -23.73
C ALA A 281 -32.19 16.79 -22.62
N SER A 282 -31.73 17.98 -22.98
CA SER A 282 -31.25 18.97 -22.01
C SER A 282 -31.80 20.36 -22.28
N THR A 283 -31.99 21.12 -21.21
CA THR A 283 -32.35 22.54 -21.27
C THR A 283 -31.23 23.40 -20.67
N THR A 284 -30.81 24.43 -21.40
CA THR A 284 -29.81 25.40 -20.91
C THR A 284 -30.48 26.42 -19.98
N LEU A 285 -30.01 26.49 -18.72
CA LEU A 285 -30.52 27.45 -17.74
C LEU A 285 -29.76 28.77 -17.78
N ILE A 286 -28.44 28.69 -17.76
CA ILE A 286 -27.53 29.85 -17.61
C ILE A 286 -26.34 29.66 -18.54
N THR A 287 -25.85 30.76 -19.10
CA THR A 287 -24.58 30.78 -19.83
C THR A 287 -23.81 32.04 -19.47
N VAL A 288 -22.60 31.87 -18.96
CA VAL A 288 -21.64 32.94 -18.69
C VAL A 288 -20.53 32.84 -19.73
N SER A 289 -20.52 33.78 -20.66
CA SER A 289 -19.54 33.87 -21.75
C SER A 289 -18.38 34.80 -21.39
N ARG A 290 -17.27 34.70 -22.14
CA ARG A 290 -16.06 35.53 -22.02
C ARG A 290 -15.36 35.40 -20.67
N LEU A 291 -15.19 34.16 -20.23
CA LEU A 291 -14.39 33.80 -19.07
C LEU A 291 -12.93 33.59 -19.46
N PRO A 292 -11.98 33.73 -18.51
CA PRO A 292 -10.55 33.52 -18.76
C PRO A 292 -10.25 32.19 -19.45
N SER A 293 -9.29 32.20 -20.36
CA SER A 293 -8.97 31.06 -21.22
C SER A 293 -8.20 29.94 -20.51
N ASP A 294 -7.68 30.19 -19.31
CA ASP A 294 -6.91 29.26 -18.47
C ASP A 294 -7.75 28.59 -17.38
N LEU A 295 -9.06 28.81 -17.33
CA LEU A 295 -9.98 28.03 -16.49
C LEU A 295 -9.93 26.54 -16.85
N TRP A 296 -9.79 25.67 -15.85
CA TRP A 296 -9.61 24.23 -16.04
C TRP A 296 -10.51 23.35 -15.16
N LYS A 297 -11.16 23.89 -14.12
CA LYS A 297 -12.02 23.09 -13.22
C LYS A 297 -13.29 23.80 -12.78
N VAL A 298 -14.36 23.03 -12.63
CA VAL A 298 -15.64 23.43 -11.99
C VAL A 298 -15.74 22.71 -10.66
N VAL A 299 -15.88 23.46 -9.56
CA VAL A 299 -16.13 22.92 -8.22
C VAL A 299 -17.54 23.35 -7.79
N PRO A 300 -18.50 22.42 -7.68
CA PRO A 300 -19.84 22.76 -7.22
C PRO A 300 -19.82 23.12 -5.74
N LEU A 301 -20.55 24.17 -5.35
CA LEU A 301 -20.60 24.64 -3.97
C LEU A 301 -21.95 24.27 -3.33
N PRO A 302 -21.96 23.55 -2.20
CA PRO A 302 -23.20 23.19 -1.54
C PRO A 302 -23.78 24.39 -0.76
N PRO A 303 -24.99 24.23 -0.21
CA PRO A 303 -25.64 25.25 0.61
C PRO A 303 -24.80 25.57 1.87
N PRO A 304 -24.81 26.82 2.36
CA PRO A 304 -25.68 27.94 1.96
C PRO A 304 -25.14 28.80 0.80
N ILE A 305 -23.96 28.49 0.26
CA ILE A 305 -23.33 29.35 -0.76
C ILE A 305 -23.97 29.15 -2.14
N GLY A 306 -24.10 27.89 -2.57
CA GLY A 306 -24.65 27.53 -3.87
C GLY A 306 -23.81 27.98 -5.08
N GLY A 307 -24.21 27.51 -6.26
CA GLY A 307 -23.51 27.79 -7.51
C GLY A 307 -22.22 26.98 -7.68
N ALA A 308 -21.23 27.57 -8.33
CA ALA A 308 -19.96 26.91 -8.62
C ALA A 308 -18.77 27.86 -8.44
N LEU A 309 -17.63 27.30 -8.04
CA LEU A 309 -16.31 27.92 -8.09
C LEU A 309 -15.57 27.41 -9.32
N LEU A 310 -15.22 28.29 -10.24
CA LEU A 310 -14.36 28.03 -11.39
C LEU A 310 -12.91 28.35 -11.01
N ILE A 311 -12.00 27.46 -11.38
CA ILE A 311 -10.57 27.57 -11.05
C ILE A 311 -9.78 27.70 -12.35
N GLY A 312 -9.00 28.77 -12.46
CA GLY A 312 -7.99 28.97 -13.49
C GLY A 312 -6.58 28.79 -12.95
N SER A 313 -5.59 29.05 -13.78
CA SER A 313 -4.19 29.07 -13.33
C SER A 313 -3.89 30.33 -12.54
N ASN A 314 -4.58 31.44 -12.86
CA ASN A 314 -4.28 32.77 -12.31
C ASN A 314 -5.43 33.39 -11.49
N GLU A 315 -6.61 32.79 -11.50
CA GLU A 315 -7.79 33.36 -10.85
C GLU A 315 -8.79 32.32 -10.33
N LEU A 316 -9.66 32.79 -9.44
CA LEU A 316 -10.77 32.05 -8.88
C LEU A 316 -12.06 32.84 -9.14
N ILE A 317 -13.08 32.18 -9.70
CA ILE A 317 -14.35 32.84 -10.07
C ILE A 317 -15.52 32.08 -9.44
N HIS A 318 -16.27 32.72 -8.56
CA HIS A 318 -17.58 32.22 -8.12
C HIS A 318 -18.65 32.64 -9.13
N VAL A 319 -19.51 31.69 -9.49
CA VAL A 319 -20.72 31.91 -10.29
C VAL A 319 -21.92 31.46 -9.46
N ASP A 320 -22.84 32.37 -9.16
CA ASP A 320 -24.06 32.04 -8.42
C ASP A 320 -25.15 31.39 -9.30
N GLN A 321 -26.24 30.95 -8.66
CA GLN A 321 -27.39 30.35 -9.35
C GLN A 321 -28.14 31.32 -10.29
N ALA A 322 -27.84 32.62 -10.27
CA ALA A 322 -28.40 33.61 -11.20
C ALA A 322 -27.40 33.99 -12.32
N GLY A 323 -26.21 33.39 -12.33
CA GLY A 323 -25.14 33.70 -13.28
C GLY A 323 -24.32 34.94 -12.93
N LYS A 324 -24.49 35.53 -11.75
CA LYS A 324 -23.65 36.64 -11.27
C LYS A 324 -22.28 36.09 -10.90
N THR A 325 -21.24 36.84 -11.28
CA THR A 325 -19.85 36.44 -11.09
C THR A 325 -19.13 37.33 -10.09
N ASN A 326 -18.28 36.71 -9.27
CA ASN A 326 -17.28 37.39 -8.44
C ASN A 326 -15.94 36.71 -8.68
N ALA A 327 -14.88 37.48 -8.92
CA ALA A 327 -13.57 36.92 -9.22
C ALA A 327 -12.44 37.58 -8.43
N VAL A 328 -11.39 36.81 -8.15
CA VAL A 328 -10.14 37.29 -7.54
C VAL A 328 -8.94 36.77 -8.33
N GLY A 329 -8.04 37.66 -8.72
CA GLY A 329 -6.75 37.33 -9.30
C GLY A 329 -5.72 37.14 -8.20
N ILE A 330 -4.97 36.04 -8.26
CA ILE A 330 -4.08 35.56 -7.18
C ILE A 330 -2.58 35.69 -7.48
N ASN A 331 -2.25 36.08 -8.72
CA ASN A 331 -0.89 36.34 -9.18
C ASN A 331 -0.87 37.47 -10.23
N GLU A 332 0.31 37.93 -10.62
CA GLU A 332 0.46 39.08 -11.53
C GLU A 332 -0.05 38.84 -12.95
N PHE A 333 -0.19 37.57 -13.36
CA PHE A 333 -0.61 37.20 -14.71
C PHE A 333 -2.13 37.25 -14.90
N ALA A 334 -2.93 37.24 -13.83
CA ALA A 334 -4.39 37.24 -13.92
C ALA A 334 -4.93 38.38 -14.81
N ARG A 335 -4.49 39.63 -14.57
CA ARG A 335 -4.88 40.81 -15.36
C ARG A 335 -4.26 40.87 -16.76
N GLN A 336 -3.17 40.15 -16.99
CA GLN A 336 -2.52 40.07 -18.31
C GLN A 336 -3.24 39.04 -19.18
N ALA A 337 -3.51 37.87 -18.61
CA ALA A 337 -4.19 36.74 -19.21
C ALA A 337 -5.65 37.07 -19.58
N SER A 338 -6.36 37.78 -18.70
CA SER A 338 -7.79 38.05 -18.87
C SER A 338 -8.15 39.54 -18.81
N ALA A 339 -9.22 39.95 -19.49
CA ALA A 339 -9.86 41.25 -19.32
C ALA A 339 -11.08 41.18 -18.37
N PHE A 340 -11.35 40.00 -17.80
CA PHE A 340 -12.46 39.77 -16.88
C PHE A 340 -12.31 40.58 -15.59
N SER A 341 -13.44 41.06 -15.05
CA SER A 341 -13.45 41.92 -13.86
C SER A 341 -13.17 41.09 -12.60
N MET A 342 -12.03 41.36 -11.94
CA MET A 342 -11.61 40.66 -10.72
C MET A 342 -10.96 41.59 -9.69
N VAL A 343 -11.11 41.23 -8.42
CA VAL A 343 -10.39 41.82 -7.28
C VAL A 343 -8.92 41.42 -7.37
N ASP A 344 -8.02 42.33 -7.01
CA ASP A 344 -6.59 42.08 -7.05
C ASP A 344 -6.07 41.53 -5.73
N GLN A 345 -5.47 40.34 -5.76
CA GLN A 345 -4.62 39.77 -4.72
C GLN A 345 -3.36 39.16 -5.33
N SER A 346 -2.83 39.79 -6.39
CA SER A 346 -1.64 39.32 -7.11
C SER A 346 -0.39 39.17 -6.23
N ASP A 347 -0.35 39.86 -5.09
CA ASP A 347 0.71 39.83 -4.10
C ASP A 347 0.86 38.46 -3.40
N LEU A 348 -0.16 37.60 -3.47
CA LEU A 348 -0.07 36.24 -2.94
C LEU A 348 0.86 35.35 -3.77
N GLY A 349 1.01 35.59 -5.07
CA GLY A 349 1.91 34.84 -5.95
C GLY A 349 1.66 33.33 -5.93
N LEU A 350 0.40 32.91 -5.97
CA LEU A 350 0.06 31.48 -5.90
C LEU A 350 0.07 30.83 -7.29
N ARG A 351 0.33 29.51 -7.32
CA ARG A 351 0.24 28.63 -8.50
C ARG A 351 -0.95 27.69 -8.31
N LEU A 352 -2.05 27.89 -9.05
CA LEU A 352 -3.29 27.12 -8.86
C LEU A 352 -3.37 25.87 -9.75
N GLU A 353 -2.38 25.64 -10.62
CA GLU A 353 -2.36 24.50 -11.51
C GLU A 353 -2.43 23.19 -10.74
N GLY A 354 -3.49 22.41 -10.98
CA GLY A 354 -3.71 21.14 -10.30
C GLY A 354 -3.96 21.26 -8.79
N CYS A 355 -4.40 22.42 -8.28
CA CYS A 355 -4.73 22.56 -6.86
C CYS A 355 -5.93 21.66 -6.48
N VAL A 356 -5.89 21.13 -5.26
CA VAL A 356 -7.01 20.38 -4.67
C VAL A 356 -7.84 21.30 -3.80
N VAL A 357 -9.16 21.15 -3.87
CA VAL A 357 -10.12 22.06 -3.26
C VAL A 357 -11.10 21.29 -2.40
N GLU A 358 -11.25 21.70 -1.14
CA GLU A 358 -12.17 21.10 -0.18
C GLU A 358 -12.90 22.17 0.62
N GLN A 359 -14.19 21.98 0.85
CA GLN A 359 -14.94 22.90 1.69
C GLN A 359 -14.77 22.56 3.17
N LEU A 360 -14.49 23.57 3.99
CA LEU A 360 -14.28 23.42 5.43
C LEU A 360 -15.58 23.64 6.20
N GLY A 361 -16.28 22.52 6.46
CA GLY A 361 -17.54 22.51 7.20
C GLY A 361 -18.70 23.11 6.41
N THR A 362 -19.89 23.02 6.98
CA THR A 362 -21.15 23.40 6.30
C THR A 362 -21.52 24.86 6.49
N ASP A 363 -21.14 25.47 7.61
CA ASP A 363 -21.78 26.71 8.07
C ASP A 363 -21.09 27.97 7.56
N SER A 364 -19.77 27.92 7.41
CA SER A 364 -18.94 29.10 7.07
C SER A 364 -18.80 29.33 5.57
N GLY A 365 -18.90 28.25 4.79
CA GLY A 365 -18.57 28.25 3.38
C GLY A 365 -17.10 28.60 3.05
N ASP A 366 -16.20 28.52 4.04
CA ASP A 366 -14.75 28.63 3.82
C ASP A 366 -14.24 27.43 3.03
N ILE A 367 -13.33 27.66 2.10
CA ILE A 367 -12.78 26.65 1.20
C ILE A 367 -11.27 26.55 1.42
N LEU A 368 -10.77 25.34 1.57
CA LEU A 368 -9.34 25.02 1.62
C LEU A 368 -8.84 24.74 0.21
N LEU A 369 -7.75 25.41 -0.16
CA LEU A 369 -6.96 25.17 -1.35
C LEU A 369 -5.63 24.55 -0.94
N VAL A 370 -5.26 23.45 -1.57
CA VAL A 370 -3.92 22.86 -1.44
C VAL A 370 -3.20 22.99 -2.79
N LEU A 371 -2.07 23.69 -2.78
CA LEU A 371 -1.27 23.99 -3.96
C LEU A 371 -0.36 22.82 -4.35
N ALA A 372 0.24 22.90 -5.54
CA ALA A 372 1.14 21.85 -6.06
C ALA A 372 2.41 21.62 -5.21
N ASP A 373 2.83 22.60 -4.41
CA ASP A 373 3.95 22.47 -3.47
C ASP A 373 3.53 21.99 -2.07
N GLY A 374 2.24 21.67 -1.88
CA GLY A 374 1.66 21.24 -0.60
C GLY A 374 1.25 22.38 0.33
N LYS A 375 1.50 23.65 -0.02
CA LYS A 375 1.05 24.78 0.81
C LYS A 375 -0.48 24.88 0.81
N MET A 376 -1.02 25.34 1.93
CA MET A 376 -2.45 25.51 2.13
C MET A 376 -2.85 26.98 2.11
N ALA A 377 -3.97 27.29 1.46
CA ALA A 377 -4.63 28.59 1.49
C ALA A 377 -6.12 28.44 1.79
N ILE A 378 -6.69 29.41 2.49
CA ILE A 378 -8.12 29.49 2.79
C ILE A 378 -8.74 30.56 1.90
N LEU A 379 -9.74 30.17 1.13
CA LEU A 379 -10.60 31.05 0.36
C LEU A 379 -11.85 31.34 1.20
N ARG A 380 -12.07 32.63 1.51
CA ARG A 380 -13.25 33.12 2.22
C ARG A 380 -14.19 33.80 1.24
N LEU A 381 -15.45 33.38 1.28
CA LEU A 381 -16.53 33.94 0.45
C LEU A 381 -17.35 34.91 1.31
N LYS A 382 -17.37 36.18 0.92
CA LYS A 382 -18.12 37.22 1.63
C LYS A 382 -19.58 37.17 1.20
N VAL A 383 -20.43 36.55 2.01
CA VAL A 383 -21.86 36.45 1.74
C VAL A 383 -22.59 37.74 2.19
N ASP A 384 -23.42 38.29 1.30
CA ASP A 384 -24.36 39.38 1.57
C ASP A 384 -25.78 38.90 1.24
N GLY A 385 -26.57 38.64 2.28
CA GLY A 385 -27.86 37.97 2.17
C GLY A 385 -27.71 36.54 1.63
N ARG A 386 -28.31 36.28 0.46
CA ARG A 386 -28.21 34.99 -0.27
C ARG A 386 -27.18 34.99 -1.40
N SER A 387 -26.45 36.09 -1.59
CA SER A 387 -25.52 36.25 -2.71
C SER A 387 -24.10 36.43 -2.21
N VAL A 388 -23.12 35.90 -2.96
CA VAL A 388 -21.72 36.21 -2.70
C VAL A 388 -21.42 37.61 -3.24
N SER A 389 -20.81 38.44 -2.40
CA SER A 389 -20.43 39.84 -2.69
C SER A 389 -18.93 40.02 -2.95
N GLY A 390 -18.12 39.02 -2.64
CA GLY A 390 -16.68 39.06 -2.86
C GLY A 390 -15.96 37.79 -2.42
N ILE A 391 -14.72 37.64 -2.88
CA ILE A 391 -13.84 36.50 -2.64
C ILE A 391 -12.50 37.04 -2.14
N SER A 392 -11.91 36.38 -1.13
CA SER A 392 -10.54 36.69 -0.65
C SER A 392 -9.81 35.42 -0.26
N ALA A 393 -8.54 35.28 -0.66
CA ALA A 393 -7.67 34.18 -0.27
C ALA A 393 -6.66 34.60 0.81
N GLN A 394 -6.24 33.66 1.64
CA GLN A 394 -5.22 33.84 2.68
C GLN A 394 -4.41 32.56 2.87
N LEU A 395 -3.08 32.64 2.85
CA LEU A 395 -2.20 31.50 3.15
C LEU A 395 -2.32 31.07 4.62
N VAL A 396 -2.28 29.77 4.86
CA VAL A 396 -2.22 29.18 6.20
C VAL A 396 -0.76 29.23 6.67
N SER A 397 -0.53 29.79 7.86
CA SER A 397 0.83 29.83 8.42
C SER A 397 1.37 28.44 8.76
N GLU A 398 2.70 28.27 8.72
CA GLU A 398 3.34 27.00 9.10
C GLU A 398 3.00 26.58 10.54
N LYS A 399 2.91 27.54 11.46
CA LYS A 399 2.50 27.30 12.86
C LYS A 399 1.08 26.74 12.99
N ALA A 400 0.22 27.06 12.03
CA ALA A 400 -1.15 26.55 11.92
C ALA A 400 -1.24 25.24 11.12
N GLY A 401 -0.11 24.66 10.70
CA GLY A 401 -0.07 23.43 9.91
C GLY A 401 -0.10 23.63 8.39
N GLY A 402 0.15 24.85 7.90
CA GLY A 402 0.10 25.15 6.46
C GLY A 402 1.14 24.43 5.59
N SER A 403 2.14 23.77 6.19
CA SER A 403 3.20 22.99 5.53
C SER A 403 3.25 21.52 5.97
N ILE A 404 2.11 20.99 6.47
CA ILE A 404 1.95 19.58 6.84
C ILE A 404 2.06 18.68 5.60
N LEU A 405 1.42 19.07 4.50
CA LEU A 405 1.58 18.42 3.21
C LEU A 405 2.91 18.86 2.59
N LYS A 406 3.69 17.89 2.12
CA LYS A 406 5.04 18.12 1.57
C LYS A 406 5.08 18.20 0.04
N ALA A 407 4.01 17.73 -0.60
CA ALA A 407 3.81 17.77 -2.04
C ALA A 407 2.31 17.83 -2.34
N ARG A 408 1.97 17.86 -3.63
CA ARG A 408 0.60 17.92 -4.12
C ARG A 408 -0.21 16.67 -3.73
N PRO A 409 -1.43 16.82 -3.20
CA PRO A 409 -2.40 15.73 -3.18
C PRO A 409 -3.04 15.52 -4.57
N SER A 410 -3.27 14.27 -4.95
CA SER A 410 -3.99 13.87 -6.18
C SER A 410 -5.50 13.98 -6.00
N CYS A 411 -5.99 13.71 -4.79
CA CYS A 411 -7.41 13.72 -4.45
C CYS A 411 -7.63 14.09 -2.99
N SER A 412 -8.89 14.35 -2.65
CA SER A 412 -9.32 14.64 -1.29
C SER A 412 -10.69 14.00 -1.01
N ALA A 413 -10.93 13.70 0.26
CA ALA A 413 -12.22 13.23 0.75
C ALA A 413 -12.52 13.87 2.11
N SER A 414 -13.58 14.67 2.16
CA SER A 414 -14.11 15.19 3.43
C SER A 414 -14.80 14.07 4.22
N LEU A 415 -14.33 13.84 5.46
CA LEU A 415 -14.85 12.79 6.34
C LEU A 415 -15.80 13.35 7.41
N GLY A 416 -16.15 14.63 7.31
CA GLY A 416 -16.97 15.32 8.30
C GLY A 416 -16.26 15.54 9.64
N ARG A 417 -16.93 16.26 10.56
CA ARG A 417 -16.45 16.54 11.93
C ARG A 417 -15.01 17.07 12.00
N GLY A 418 -14.65 17.96 11.07
CA GLY A 418 -13.34 18.60 11.04
C GLY A 418 -12.20 17.71 10.54
N LYS A 419 -12.48 16.75 9.64
CA LYS A 419 -11.47 15.80 9.13
C LYS A 419 -11.51 15.74 7.61
N VAL A 420 -10.33 15.72 7.00
CA VAL A 420 -10.15 15.61 5.55
C VAL A 420 -9.01 14.63 5.29
N PHE A 421 -9.25 13.68 4.40
CA PHE A 421 -8.21 12.81 3.87
C PHE A 421 -7.67 13.40 2.56
N PHE A 422 -6.36 13.45 2.43
CA PHE A 422 -5.65 13.87 1.22
C PHE A 422 -4.87 12.67 0.68
N GLY A 423 -5.32 12.14 -0.45
CA GLY A 423 -4.58 11.12 -1.20
C GLY A 423 -3.48 11.76 -2.03
N SER A 424 -2.34 11.08 -2.19
CA SER A 424 -1.25 11.56 -3.04
C SER A 424 -0.52 10.41 -3.71
N GLU A 425 -0.10 10.65 -4.95
CA GLU A 425 0.82 9.83 -5.73
C GLU A 425 2.28 10.31 -5.57
N GLU A 426 2.50 11.52 -5.04
CA GLU A 426 3.80 12.19 -4.96
C GLU A 426 4.38 12.24 -3.53
N THR A 427 3.59 11.88 -2.52
CA THR A 427 3.98 11.80 -1.12
C THR A 427 3.07 10.84 -0.35
N ASP A 428 3.31 10.66 0.95
CA ASP A 428 2.41 9.92 1.83
C ASP A 428 1.02 10.55 1.85
N SER A 429 -0.02 9.73 1.77
CA SER A 429 -1.39 10.22 1.90
C SER A 429 -1.70 10.50 3.37
N LEU A 430 -2.34 11.63 3.65
CA LEU A 430 -2.53 12.13 5.02
C LEU A 430 -3.99 12.27 5.38
N LEU A 431 -4.35 11.77 6.57
CA LEU A 431 -5.58 12.15 7.26
C LEU A 431 -5.28 13.36 8.13
N ILE A 432 -5.97 14.47 7.89
CA ILE A 432 -5.77 15.74 8.60
C ILE A 432 -7.02 16.08 9.41
N GLY A 433 -6.83 16.45 10.67
CA GLY A 433 -7.85 17.10 11.48
C GLY A 433 -7.65 18.61 11.48
N TRP A 434 -8.75 19.36 11.45
CA TRP A 434 -8.74 20.81 11.55
C TRP A 434 -9.69 21.32 12.64
N SER A 435 -9.33 22.45 13.24
CA SER A 435 -10.09 23.07 14.31
C SER A 435 -9.96 24.60 14.26
N ARG A 436 -10.97 25.31 14.75
CA ARG A 436 -10.85 26.74 15.06
C ARG A 436 -10.55 26.92 16.55
N PRO A 437 -9.65 27.81 16.96
CA PRO A 437 -9.42 28.13 18.36
C PRO A 437 -10.70 28.69 18.99
N SER A 438 -11.46 27.86 19.71
CA SER A 438 -12.71 28.29 20.32
C SER A 438 -12.46 29.29 21.45
N GLN A 439 -13.32 30.30 21.57
CA GLN A 439 -13.38 31.13 22.76
C GLN A 439 -13.70 30.22 23.95
N SER A 440 -12.91 30.31 25.02
CA SER A 440 -13.25 29.71 26.31
C SER A 440 -14.71 29.97 26.61
N MET A 441 -15.54 28.92 26.47
CA MET A 441 -16.90 28.91 26.98
C MET A 441 -16.79 29.24 28.46
N ARG A 442 -17.16 30.48 28.81
CA ARG A 442 -17.43 30.87 30.19
C ARG A 442 -18.51 29.92 30.66
N LYS A 443 -18.12 28.90 31.45
CA LYS A 443 -19.10 28.19 32.27
C LYS A 443 -19.86 29.25 33.06
N PRO A 444 -21.20 29.19 33.11
CA PRO A 444 -21.93 30.02 34.06
C PRO A 444 -21.40 29.67 35.45
N LYS A 445 -21.05 30.69 36.23
CA LYS A 445 -20.80 30.53 37.66
C LYS A 445 -22.05 29.92 38.27
N VAL A 446 -21.98 28.66 38.68
CA VAL A 446 -22.90 28.10 39.67
C VAL A 446 -22.18 28.19 41.00
N GLU A 447 -22.72 29.03 41.89
CA GLU A 447 -22.35 29.07 43.30
C GLU A 447 -22.93 27.82 44.00
N SER A 448 -22.06 27.11 44.71
CA SER A 448 -22.26 26.26 45.91
C SER A 448 -23.63 25.61 46.18
N ALA A 449 -23.65 24.27 46.30
CA ALA A 449 -23.94 23.55 47.54
C ALA A 449 -23.78 22.02 47.36
N ASP A 450 -23.48 21.35 48.46
CA ASP A 450 -23.10 19.94 48.64
C ASP A 450 -24.17 18.87 48.32
N ASP A 451 -23.66 17.64 48.23
CA ASP A 451 -24.24 16.33 48.59
C ASP A 451 -24.95 15.40 47.55
N VAL A 452 -24.26 14.26 47.33
CA VAL A 452 -24.68 12.84 47.46
C VAL A 452 -25.67 12.21 46.45
N PHE A 453 -25.10 11.27 45.66
CA PHE A 453 -25.61 9.97 45.15
C PHE A 453 -27.10 9.76 44.81
N GLY A 454 -27.36 9.26 43.60
CA GLY A 454 -28.57 8.49 43.29
C GLY A 454 -28.80 8.24 41.79
N ASP A 455 -28.76 6.98 41.40
CA ASP A 455 -28.86 6.41 40.05
C ASP A 455 -30.32 6.25 39.57
N HIS A 456 -30.46 6.11 38.24
CA HIS A 456 -31.49 5.42 37.45
C HIS A 456 -32.59 6.17 36.66
N SER A 457 -32.61 5.72 35.39
CA SER A 457 -33.71 5.48 34.44
C SER A 457 -34.24 6.63 33.59
N GLU A 458 -33.86 6.56 32.31
CA GLU A 458 -34.50 7.19 31.16
C GLU A 458 -35.73 6.38 30.73
N THR A 459 -36.84 7.05 30.43
CA THR A 459 -37.77 6.70 29.34
C THR A 459 -38.71 7.86 29.06
N GLU A 460 -38.67 8.30 27.80
CA GLU A 460 -39.75 8.73 26.90
C GLU A 460 -40.53 10.04 27.14
N ASP A 461 -40.50 10.83 26.05
CA ASP A 461 -41.51 11.71 25.46
C ASP A 461 -42.02 12.94 26.23
N ASP A 462 -41.85 14.10 25.59
CA ASP A 462 -42.93 15.08 25.37
C ASP A 462 -42.54 16.07 24.24
N GLU A 463 -43.33 16.05 23.17
CA GLU A 463 -43.50 17.15 22.22
C GLU A 463 -44.28 18.29 22.91
N ASP A 464 -43.84 19.55 22.74
CA ASP A 464 -44.66 20.70 22.33
C ASP A 464 -44.11 22.07 22.78
N ASP A 465 -44.13 22.98 21.80
CA ASP A 465 -44.27 24.43 21.86
C ASP A 465 -43.15 25.31 22.50
N ILE A 466 -42.59 26.23 21.70
CA ILE A 466 -43.06 27.64 21.60
C ILE A 466 -42.10 28.42 20.71
N TYR A 467 -42.68 29.04 19.67
CA TYR A 467 -42.15 30.09 18.81
C TYR A 467 -41.53 31.26 19.57
N GLU A 468 -40.32 31.70 19.20
CA GLU A 468 -40.02 33.15 19.14
C GLU A 468 -39.12 33.48 17.94
N ASP A 469 -39.69 34.32 17.08
CA ASP A 469 -39.22 34.89 15.83
C ASP A 469 -38.60 36.26 16.17
N ASP A 470 -37.26 36.36 16.25
CA ASP A 470 -36.58 37.64 16.51
C ASP A 470 -35.98 38.21 15.21
N LEU A 471 -36.90 38.70 14.36
CA LEU A 471 -36.64 39.29 13.04
C LEU A 471 -36.63 40.84 13.08
N TYR A 472 -36.12 41.52 14.11
CA TYR A 472 -35.92 43.00 14.03
C TYR A 472 -34.77 43.53 14.90
N SER A 473 -33.52 43.27 14.51
CA SER A 473 -32.38 44.08 14.98
C SER A 473 -31.87 45.02 13.89
N THR A 474 -32.18 46.31 14.03
CA THR A 474 -31.75 47.44 13.19
C THR A 474 -30.21 47.60 13.12
N PRO A 475 -29.62 47.94 11.96
CA PRO A 475 -28.19 48.21 11.86
C PRO A 475 -27.88 49.65 12.30
N VAL A 476 -27.10 49.81 13.37
CA VAL A 476 -26.56 51.10 13.80
C VAL A 476 -25.22 51.35 13.09
N ASN A 477 -25.16 52.45 12.34
CA ASN A 477 -23.96 53.01 11.73
C ASN A 477 -23.00 53.62 12.78
N GLN A 478 -21.69 53.59 12.47
CA GLN A 478 -20.56 54.31 13.10
C GLN A 478 -20.05 53.67 14.41
N THR A 479 -18.79 53.22 14.55
CA THR A 479 -17.55 53.97 14.31
C THR A 479 -16.36 52.99 14.24
N THR A 480 -15.34 53.39 13.48
CA THR A 480 -13.99 52.82 13.43
C THR A 480 -13.37 52.64 14.82
N LEU A 481 -13.45 51.44 15.37
CA LEU A 481 -12.63 50.98 16.49
C LEU A 481 -11.61 49.98 15.96
N SER A 482 -10.33 50.33 16.13
CA SER A 482 -9.17 49.48 15.92
C SER A 482 -9.41 48.08 16.52
N LYS A 483 -9.53 47.06 15.67
CA LYS A 483 -9.48 45.66 16.11
C LYS A 483 -8.08 45.41 16.68
N THR A 484 -7.96 45.46 18.00
CA THR A 484 -6.86 44.83 18.73
C THR A 484 -7.02 43.33 18.55
N THR A 485 -6.30 42.76 17.60
CA THR A 485 -6.28 41.32 17.33
C THR A 485 -5.71 40.62 18.56
N SER A 486 -6.59 40.02 19.37
CA SER A 486 -6.17 39.21 20.52
C SER A 486 -5.51 37.94 19.98
N GLN A 487 -4.19 37.97 19.84
CA GLN A 487 -3.39 36.82 19.46
C GLN A 487 -3.21 35.88 20.64
N THR A 488 -3.49 34.59 20.45
CA THR A 488 -3.12 33.53 21.40
C THR A 488 -2.12 32.63 20.69
N ASN A 489 -0.89 32.52 21.23
CA ASN A 489 0.24 31.82 20.58
C ASN A 489 0.59 32.30 19.16
N GLY A 490 0.33 33.58 18.85
CA GLY A 490 0.67 34.18 17.54
C GLY A 490 -0.29 33.83 16.39
N LEU A 491 -1.44 33.20 16.68
CA LEU A 491 -2.50 32.91 15.72
C LEU A 491 -3.72 33.78 16.00
N ASN A 492 -4.44 34.21 14.96
CA ASN A 492 -5.70 34.92 15.13
C ASN A 492 -6.80 33.91 15.49
N LYS A 493 -7.80 34.35 16.27
CA LYS A 493 -8.92 33.49 16.70
C LYS A 493 -9.74 32.90 15.55
N ASP A 494 -9.71 33.54 14.38
CA ASP A 494 -10.45 33.10 13.20
C ASP A 494 -9.61 32.17 12.28
N ASP A 495 -8.36 31.88 12.65
CA ASP A 495 -7.47 31.06 11.84
C ASP A 495 -7.71 29.57 12.11
N PHE A 496 -7.76 28.77 11.04
CA PHE A 496 -7.82 27.31 11.14
C PHE A 496 -6.46 26.75 11.57
N VAL A 497 -6.49 25.73 12.43
CA VAL A 497 -5.31 24.94 12.82
C VAL A 497 -5.48 23.52 12.31
N PHE A 498 -4.53 23.07 11.49
CA PHE A 498 -4.45 21.74 10.88
C PHE A 498 -3.45 20.86 11.63
N ARG A 499 -3.75 19.57 11.74
CA ARG A 499 -2.89 18.57 12.40
C ARG A 499 -2.95 17.25 11.65
N SER A 500 -1.81 16.60 11.46
CA SER A 500 -1.77 15.23 10.93
C SER A 500 -2.34 14.26 11.97
N HIS A 501 -3.35 13.51 11.56
CA HIS A 501 -4.01 12.47 12.36
C HIS A 501 -3.46 11.09 12.03
N ASP A 502 -3.32 10.79 10.73
CA ASP A 502 -2.81 9.51 10.27
C ASP A 502 -2.13 9.61 8.90
N ARG A 503 -1.40 8.55 8.52
CA ARG A 503 -0.68 8.47 7.25
C ARG A 503 -0.74 7.09 6.60
N LEU A 504 -0.95 7.05 5.29
CA LEU A 504 -0.72 5.89 4.44
C LEU A 504 0.59 6.10 3.68
N TRP A 505 1.48 5.11 3.74
CA TRP A 505 2.78 5.18 3.07
C TRP A 505 2.62 5.03 1.56
N ASN A 506 3.28 5.91 0.82
CA ASN A 506 3.40 5.84 -0.63
C ASN A 506 4.86 5.60 -1.02
N LEU A 507 5.17 4.49 -1.67
CA LEU A 507 6.54 4.15 -2.12
C LEU A 507 6.89 4.77 -3.48
N GLY A 508 5.91 5.37 -4.16
CA GLY A 508 6.12 6.10 -5.40
C GLY A 508 6.35 7.61 -5.19
N PRO A 509 6.73 8.32 -6.27
CA PRO A 509 7.20 7.77 -7.53
C PRO A 509 8.63 7.23 -7.43
N MET A 510 8.84 6.02 -7.94
CA MET A 510 10.16 5.40 -8.01
C MET A 510 10.85 5.84 -9.30
N SER A 511 11.60 6.92 -9.27
CA SER A 511 12.34 7.43 -10.45
C SER A 511 13.53 6.55 -10.84
N ASP A 512 14.17 5.94 -9.85
CA ASP A 512 15.37 5.12 -9.98
C ASP A 512 15.47 4.07 -8.85
N VAL A 513 16.29 3.04 -9.10
CA VAL A 513 16.51 1.89 -8.21
C VAL A 513 17.97 1.44 -8.22
N THR A 514 18.47 1.02 -7.07
CA THR A 514 19.78 0.38 -6.94
C THR A 514 19.72 -0.76 -5.93
N LEU A 515 20.64 -1.71 -6.08
CA LEU A 515 20.97 -2.64 -5.00
C LEU A 515 22.05 -2.01 -4.14
N GLY A 516 21.92 -2.12 -2.82
CA GLY A 516 22.99 -1.76 -1.89
C GLY A 516 23.23 -2.84 -0.86
N ARG A 517 24.10 -2.57 0.11
CA ARG A 517 24.38 -3.51 1.20
C ARG A 517 24.00 -2.89 2.54
N PRO A 518 23.35 -3.67 3.42
CA PRO A 518 23.15 -3.23 4.78
C PRO A 518 24.50 -3.01 5.47
N PRO A 519 24.60 -2.02 6.38
CA PRO A 519 25.88 -1.68 7.00
C PRO A 519 26.42 -2.85 7.83
N GLY A 520 27.59 -3.36 7.44
CA GLY A 520 28.26 -4.44 8.17
C GLY A 520 28.59 -4.06 9.62
N SER A 521 28.49 -5.02 10.53
CA SER A 521 28.93 -4.85 11.92
C SER A 521 30.41 -4.48 11.94
N HIS A 522 30.78 -3.43 12.69
CA HIS A 522 32.15 -2.91 12.73
C HIS A 522 33.19 -3.91 13.27
N ASP A 523 32.76 -5.02 13.87
CA ASP A 523 33.64 -6.09 14.32
C ASP A 523 34.08 -6.99 13.16
N LYS A 524 35.10 -6.53 12.42
CA LYS A 524 35.85 -7.38 11.48
C LYS A 524 36.39 -8.67 12.14
N ASN A 525 36.52 -8.68 13.48
CA ASN A 525 36.97 -9.84 14.26
C ASN A 525 35.88 -10.87 14.59
N ARG A 526 34.59 -10.56 14.41
CA ARG A 526 33.48 -11.52 14.66
C ARG A 526 33.04 -12.29 13.40
N LYS A 527 33.75 -12.13 12.28
CA LYS A 527 33.47 -12.81 10.99
C LYS A 527 33.65 -14.34 11.00
N GLN A 528 33.95 -14.96 12.13
CA GLN A 528 34.04 -16.41 12.26
C GLN A 528 32.84 -16.93 13.06
N SER A 529 31.93 -17.63 12.36
CA SER A 529 30.98 -18.62 12.87
C SER A 529 29.58 -18.23 13.41
N SER A 530 28.85 -17.27 12.84
CA SER A 530 27.41 -17.13 13.18
C SER A 530 26.53 -16.84 11.97
N SER A 531 25.45 -17.61 11.82
CA SER A 531 24.37 -17.53 10.82
C SER A 531 24.06 -16.11 10.30
N ARG A 532 23.88 -15.97 8.97
CA ARG A 532 23.58 -14.70 8.27
C ARG A 532 22.21 -14.17 8.72
N THR A 533 22.21 -13.20 9.63
CA THR A 533 21.00 -12.56 10.20
C THR A 533 20.65 -11.22 9.55
N SER A 534 21.36 -10.86 8.49
CA SER A 534 21.16 -9.66 7.70
C SER A 534 21.18 -10.06 6.23
N ALA A 535 20.42 -9.35 5.41
CA ALA A 535 20.43 -9.57 3.97
C ALA A 535 21.83 -9.34 3.37
N ASP A 536 22.15 -10.05 2.30
CA ASP A 536 23.40 -9.81 1.56
C ASP A 536 23.32 -8.49 0.78
N LEU A 537 22.12 -8.18 0.27
CA LEU A 537 21.80 -6.95 -0.43
C LEU A 537 20.44 -6.41 0.05
N GLU A 538 20.21 -5.12 -0.18
CA GLU A 538 18.91 -4.48 0.02
C GLU A 538 18.52 -3.72 -1.25
N LEU A 539 17.22 -3.71 -1.55
CA LEU A 539 16.69 -2.95 -2.68
C LEU A 539 16.41 -1.53 -2.21
N VAL A 540 17.05 -0.54 -2.83
CA VAL A 540 16.85 0.87 -2.50
C VAL A 540 16.21 1.56 -3.69
N VAL A 541 15.02 2.11 -3.47
CA VAL A 541 14.26 2.87 -4.47
C VAL A 541 14.16 4.32 -4.04
N THR A 542 14.13 5.21 -5.02
CA THR A 542 13.72 6.61 -4.81
C THR A 542 12.22 6.68 -4.52
N GLN A 543 11.77 7.68 -3.76
CA GLN A 543 10.36 7.92 -3.49
C GLN A 543 10.08 9.39 -3.18
N GLY A 544 8.86 9.84 -3.46
CA GLY A 544 8.40 11.21 -3.22
C GLY A 544 8.93 12.25 -4.21
N LYS A 545 8.26 13.40 -4.31
CA LYS A 545 8.71 14.57 -5.09
C LYS A 545 9.00 15.79 -4.21
N GLY A 546 9.91 16.66 -4.68
CA GLY A 546 10.27 17.90 -4.00
C GLY A 546 10.63 17.66 -2.53
N ASN A 547 10.01 18.42 -1.63
CA ASN A 547 10.26 18.33 -0.18
C ASN A 547 9.84 16.98 0.45
N ALA A 548 9.06 16.16 -0.26
CA ALA A 548 8.72 14.81 0.18
C ALA A 548 9.77 13.76 -0.21
N GLY A 549 10.75 14.14 -1.04
CA GLY A 549 11.69 13.21 -1.65
C GLY A 549 12.63 12.55 -0.66
N GLY A 550 12.96 11.29 -0.96
CA GLY A 550 13.83 10.45 -0.17
C GLY A 550 13.99 9.07 -0.80
N LEU A 551 14.27 8.08 0.05
CA LEU A 551 14.48 6.69 -0.36
C LEU A 551 13.55 5.76 0.42
N ALA A 552 13.26 4.60 -0.16
CA ALA A 552 12.72 3.45 0.55
C ALA A 552 13.68 2.28 0.40
N VAL A 553 14.00 1.64 1.52
CA VAL A 553 14.80 0.42 1.61
C VAL A 553 13.84 -0.75 1.80
N LEU A 554 13.94 -1.72 0.92
CA LEU A 554 13.04 -2.85 0.81
C LEU A 554 13.83 -4.15 0.99
N GLN A 555 13.33 -5.01 1.86
CA GLN A 555 13.88 -6.33 2.16
C GLN A 555 12.76 -7.36 2.08
N ARG A 556 13.03 -8.53 1.48
CA ARG A 556 12.03 -9.58 1.30
C ARG A 556 11.72 -10.32 2.61
N GLU A 557 12.71 -10.41 3.49
CA GLU A 557 12.61 -11.06 4.79
C GLU A 557 12.83 -10.06 5.94
N LEU A 558 12.41 -10.44 7.14
CA LEU A 558 12.63 -9.67 8.36
C LEU A 558 14.04 -9.89 8.89
N ASP A 559 14.86 -8.83 8.81
CA ASP A 559 16.16 -8.77 9.49
C ASP A 559 15.95 -8.38 10.97
N PRO A 560 16.23 -9.27 11.95
CA PRO A 560 16.08 -8.94 13.36
C PRO A 560 17.17 -7.95 13.81
N TYR A 561 16.79 -6.93 14.60
CA TYR A 561 17.77 -6.06 15.25
C TYR A 561 18.34 -6.74 16.48
N VAL A 562 19.49 -7.41 16.32
CA VAL A 562 20.18 -8.15 17.38
C VAL A 562 20.83 -7.18 18.38
N ILE A 563 20.41 -7.26 19.64
CA ILE A 563 20.99 -6.49 20.75
C ILE A 563 22.14 -7.26 21.38
N ASP A 564 21.94 -8.55 21.62
CA ASP A 564 22.96 -9.44 22.19
C ASP A 564 22.81 -10.87 21.65
N SER A 565 23.90 -11.63 21.71
CA SER A 565 23.97 -13.01 21.23
C SER A 565 24.87 -13.86 22.13
N MET A 566 24.41 -15.05 22.50
CA MET A 566 25.14 -16.00 23.33
C MET A 566 25.11 -17.38 22.68
N LYS A 567 26.27 -18.03 22.55
CA LYS A 567 26.33 -19.43 22.13
C LYS A 567 26.11 -20.33 23.33
N MET A 568 25.16 -21.26 23.24
CA MET A 568 24.88 -22.24 24.29
C MET A 568 24.64 -23.61 23.66
N ASP A 569 25.53 -24.56 23.92
CA ASP A 569 25.44 -25.89 23.31
C ASP A 569 24.16 -26.63 23.73
N ASN A 570 23.58 -27.35 22.77
CA ASN A 570 22.39 -28.20 22.89
C ASN A 570 21.14 -27.49 23.43
N VAL A 571 20.93 -26.21 23.11
CA VAL A 571 19.72 -25.50 23.55
C VAL A 571 18.60 -25.68 22.53
N ASP A 572 17.47 -26.20 23.00
CA ASP A 572 16.31 -26.44 22.15
C ASP A 572 15.21 -25.39 22.34
N GLY A 573 15.14 -24.76 23.52
CA GLY A 573 14.01 -23.96 23.97
C GLY A 573 14.44 -22.73 24.76
N VAL A 574 13.68 -21.64 24.62
CA VAL A 574 13.78 -20.42 25.44
C VAL A 574 12.39 -19.98 25.88
N TRP A 575 12.26 -19.59 27.15
CA TRP A 575 11.04 -19.01 27.71
C TRP A 575 11.40 -17.82 28.60
N SER A 576 10.76 -16.67 28.37
CA SER A 576 10.81 -15.56 29.30
C SER A 576 9.59 -15.55 30.21
N ILE A 577 9.80 -15.27 31.49
CA ILE A 577 8.79 -15.39 32.52
C ILE A 577 8.65 -14.04 33.23
N GLN A 578 7.45 -13.48 33.12
CA GLN A 578 7.04 -12.29 33.86
C GLN A 578 6.33 -12.71 35.16
N VAL A 579 6.74 -12.16 36.29
CA VAL A 579 6.20 -12.57 37.60
C VAL A 579 5.50 -11.38 38.26
N GLY A 580 4.30 -11.60 38.81
CA GLY A 580 3.52 -10.58 39.50
C GLY A 580 4.19 -10.16 40.80
N ALA A 581 4.10 -8.86 41.14
CA ALA A 581 4.58 -8.37 42.44
C ALA A 581 3.64 -8.88 43.55
N PRO A 582 4.17 -9.46 44.64
CA PRO A 582 3.36 -10.12 45.67
C PRO A 582 2.40 -9.18 46.45
N ASP A 583 2.51 -7.85 46.30
CA ASP A 583 1.73 -6.85 47.06
C ASP A 583 1.14 -5.70 46.21
N SER A 584 0.52 -5.99 45.06
CA SER A 584 -0.09 -4.94 44.22
C SER A 584 -1.51 -4.50 44.67
N THR A 585 -1.66 -4.08 45.94
CA THR A 585 -2.81 -3.27 46.36
C THR A 585 -2.65 -1.77 46.04
N ASN A 586 -1.48 -1.36 45.54
CA ASN A 586 -1.21 0.03 45.14
C ASN A 586 -1.05 0.12 43.61
N THR A 587 -2.16 0.41 42.93
CA THR A 587 -2.26 0.70 41.48
C THR A 587 -1.57 2.01 41.05
N ARG A 588 -0.68 2.58 41.87
CA ARG A 588 -0.14 3.94 41.71
C ARG A 588 1.29 4.02 41.20
N THR A 589 2.00 2.92 41.08
CA THR A 589 3.29 2.87 40.35
C THR A 589 3.18 1.78 39.31
N SER A 590 2.91 2.17 38.06
CA SER A 590 3.14 1.34 36.89
C SER A 590 4.65 1.08 36.75
N SER A 591 5.21 0.23 37.59
CA SER A 591 6.53 -0.37 37.32
C SER A 591 6.38 -1.04 35.97
N ARG A 592 7.19 -0.63 34.98
CA ARG A 592 7.25 -1.29 33.68
C ARG A 592 7.41 -2.79 33.95
N ASN A 593 6.42 -3.57 33.51
CA ASN A 593 6.30 -5.01 33.75
C ASN A 593 7.42 -5.73 32.97
N TYR A 594 8.63 -5.71 33.51
CA TYR A 594 9.79 -6.39 32.93
C TYR A 594 9.78 -7.87 33.30
N ASP A 595 10.36 -8.68 32.43
CA ASP A 595 10.58 -10.11 32.68
C ASP A 595 11.63 -10.31 33.78
N LYS A 596 11.38 -11.30 34.65
CA LYS A 596 12.25 -11.60 35.80
C LYS A 596 13.20 -12.76 35.52
N TYR A 597 12.74 -13.75 34.77
CA TYR A 597 13.49 -14.97 34.47
C TYR A 597 13.52 -15.28 32.97
N LEU A 598 14.61 -15.91 32.55
CA LEU A 598 14.79 -16.50 31.22
C LEU A 598 15.23 -17.96 31.41
N VAL A 599 14.42 -18.90 30.93
CA VAL A 599 14.64 -20.34 31.08
C VAL A 599 15.05 -20.92 29.74
N PHE A 600 16.10 -21.73 29.74
CA PHE A 600 16.57 -22.47 28.58
C PHE A 600 16.42 -23.97 28.80
N SER A 601 15.97 -24.70 27.78
CA SER A 601 16.03 -26.16 27.76
C SER A 601 17.28 -26.64 27.06
N LYS A 602 18.04 -27.53 27.72
CA LYS A 602 19.25 -28.14 27.15
C LYS A 602 19.11 -29.65 27.00
N SER A 603 19.22 -30.17 25.78
CA SER A 603 19.32 -31.61 25.55
C SER A 603 20.64 -32.19 26.07
N THR A 604 20.55 -33.15 26.99
CA THR A 604 21.72 -33.85 27.55
C THR A 604 21.85 -35.26 26.97
N GLU A 605 20.76 -36.02 26.98
CA GLU A 605 20.62 -37.37 26.42
C GLU A 605 19.30 -37.45 25.63
N PRO A 606 19.12 -38.44 24.73
CA PRO A 606 17.84 -38.62 24.04
C PRO A 606 16.69 -38.78 25.04
N GLY A 607 15.78 -37.80 25.09
CA GLY A 607 14.64 -37.80 26.00
C GLY A 607 14.91 -37.22 27.40
N LYS A 608 16.11 -36.66 27.66
CA LYS A 608 16.41 -35.91 28.87
C LYS A 608 16.83 -34.48 28.58
N GLU A 609 16.30 -33.57 29.38
CA GLU A 609 16.48 -32.13 29.21
C GLU A 609 16.85 -31.48 30.54
N GLN A 610 17.94 -30.73 30.56
CA GLN A 610 18.30 -29.87 31.67
C GLN A 610 17.68 -28.48 31.49
N SER A 611 16.84 -28.04 32.42
CA SER A 611 16.36 -26.65 32.46
C SER A 611 17.36 -25.73 33.17
N VAL A 612 17.85 -24.70 32.49
CA VAL A 612 18.79 -23.71 33.03
C VAL A 612 18.08 -22.36 33.17
N VAL A 613 18.11 -21.78 34.38
CA VAL A 613 17.41 -20.53 34.69
C VAL A 613 18.39 -19.37 34.79
N TYR A 614 18.08 -18.27 34.11
CA TYR A 614 18.75 -16.98 34.24
C TYR A 614 17.82 -15.98 34.91
N SER A 615 18.36 -15.24 35.88
CA SER A 615 17.72 -14.03 36.40
C SER A 615 18.03 -12.85 35.49
N VAL A 616 17.04 -12.00 35.27
CA VAL A 616 17.15 -10.89 34.33
C VAL A 616 17.04 -9.57 35.11
N GLY A 617 18.11 -8.77 35.08
CA GLY A 617 18.23 -7.54 35.85
C GLY A 617 18.75 -6.37 35.02
N GLY A 618 18.91 -5.21 35.67
CA GLY A 618 19.43 -4.00 35.01
C GLY A 618 20.87 -4.13 34.51
N SER A 619 21.63 -5.12 34.99
CA SER A 619 23.02 -5.41 34.62
C SER A 619 23.18 -6.46 33.52
N GLY A 620 22.08 -7.08 33.04
CA GLY A 620 22.12 -8.17 32.06
C GLY A 620 21.43 -9.45 32.56
N ILE A 621 21.87 -10.59 32.02
CA ILE A 621 21.41 -11.93 32.39
C ILE A 621 22.46 -12.65 33.24
N GLU A 622 22.06 -13.20 34.38
CA GLU A 622 22.94 -13.97 35.28
C GLU A 622 22.31 -15.34 35.59
N GLU A 623 23.09 -16.41 35.44
CA GLU A 623 22.64 -17.77 35.74
C GLU A 623 22.28 -17.90 37.23
N MET A 624 21.07 -18.38 37.51
CA MET A 624 20.52 -18.56 38.85
C MET A 624 20.41 -20.05 39.17
N LYS A 625 20.85 -20.46 40.37
CA LYS A 625 20.62 -21.82 40.86
C LYS A 625 19.18 -21.96 41.33
N ALA A 626 18.37 -22.70 40.58
CA ALA A 626 16.99 -23.06 40.93
C ALA A 626 16.90 -24.60 41.10
N PRO A 627 17.27 -25.16 42.27
CA PRO A 627 17.42 -26.61 42.44
C PRO A 627 16.11 -27.40 42.37
N GLU A 628 14.97 -26.75 42.60
CA GLU A 628 13.63 -27.38 42.52
C GLU A 628 13.01 -27.27 41.12
N PHE A 629 13.62 -26.47 40.24
CA PHE A 629 13.13 -26.26 38.88
C PHE A 629 13.60 -27.41 37.98
N ASN A 630 12.65 -28.24 37.55
CA ASN A 630 12.87 -29.48 36.78
C ASN A 630 14.10 -30.36 37.16
N PRO A 631 14.26 -30.80 38.43
CA PRO A 631 15.31 -31.73 38.86
C PRO A 631 15.25 -33.13 38.21
N ASN A 632 14.13 -33.51 37.59
CA ASN A 632 13.95 -34.84 36.99
C ASN A 632 14.55 -34.94 35.58
N GLU A 633 15.03 -33.84 35.03
CA GLU A 633 15.51 -33.72 33.65
C GLU A 633 14.46 -34.12 32.59
N ASP A 634 13.19 -33.84 32.86
CA ASP A 634 12.11 -34.11 31.90
C ASP A 634 12.03 -33.00 30.83
N SER A 635 11.51 -33.32 29.65
CA SER A 635 11.41 -32.38 28.53
C SER A 635 10.34 -31.32 28.76
N THR A 636 10.68 -30.05 28.59
CA THR A 636 9.76 -28.92 28.74
C THR A 636 8.94 -28.73 27.47
N VAL A 637 7.61 -28.82 27.59
CA VAL A 637 6.68 -28.54 26.49
C VAL A 637 6.39 -27.04 26.42
N ASP A 638 5.98 -26.46 27.55
CA ASP A 638 5.72 -25.02 27.64
C ASP A 638 5.83 -24.48 29.07
N ILE A 639 6.01 -23.16 29.18
CA ILE A 639 6.04 -22.44 30.46
C ILE A 639 5.13 -21.22 30.36
N GLY A 640 4.23 -21.09 31.33
CA GLY A 640 3.30 -19.98 31.45
C GLY A 640 3.16 -19.48 32.88
N THR A 641 2.32 -18.47 33.08
CA THR A 641 2.06 -17.88 34.39
C THR A 641 0.56 -17.84 34.66
N LEU A 642 0.15 -18.13 35.89
CA LEU A 642 -1.24 -18.14 36.33
C LEU A 642 -1.39 -17.35 37.65
N ALA A 643 -2.65 -17.18 38.10
CA ALA A 643 -3.02 -16.50 39.33
C ALA A 643 -2.43 -15.08 39.43
N GLY A 644 -2.61 -14.27 38.38
CA GLY A 644 -2.11 -12.90 38.27
C GLY A 644 -0.59 -12.81 38.18
N GLY A 645 0.07 -13.88 37.72
CA GLY A 645 1.53 -13.98 37.66
C GLY A 645 2.19 -14.38 38.98
N THR A 646 1.42 -14.81 39.98
CA THR A 646 1.98 -15.28 41.27
C THR A 646 2.47 -16.74 41.21
N ARG A 647 2.01 -17.50 40.20
CA ARG A 647 2.45 -18.87 39.92
C ARG A 647 3.12 -18.95 38.56
N VAL A 648 4.26 -19.63 38.54
CA VAL A 648 4.95 -20.03 37.30
C VAL A 648 4.64 -21.50 37.08
N VAL A 649 4.05 -21.85 35.95
CA VAL A 649 3.64 -23.22 35.63
C VAL A 649 4.48 -23.74 34.48
N GLN A 650 5.26 -24.79 34.74
CA GLN A 650 6.04 -25.52 33.75
C GLN A 650 5.28 -26.81 33.40
N VAL A 651 4.91 -26.96 32.13
CA VAL A 651 4.33 -28.19 31.59
C VAL A 651 5.47 -29.03 31.02
N LEU A 652 5.76 -30.13 31.69
CA LEU A 652 6.72 -31.13 31.27
C LEU A 652 6.01 -32.24 30.50
N LYS A 653 6.77 -33.15 29.89
CA LYS A 653 6.22 -34.26 29.11
C LYS A 653 5.44 -35.26 29.99
N SER A 654 5.86 -35.49 31.22
CA SER A 654 5.23 -36.46 32.14
C SER A 654 4.41 -35.85 33.28
N GLU A 655 4.61 -34.56 33.60
CA GLU A 655 3.95 -33.89 34.72
C GLU A 655 3.86 -32.37 34.53
N VAL A 656 2.96 -31.71 35.23
CA VAL A 656 2.87 -30.24 35.32
C VAL A 656 3.39 -29.81 36.68
N ARG A 657 4.29 -28.83 36.72
CA ARG A 657 4.83 -28.29 37.96
C ARG A 657 4.44 -26.83 38.12
N SER A 658 3.81 -26.50 39.24
CA SER A 658 3.50 -25.13 39.65
C SER A 658 4.55 -24.68 40.67
N TYR A 659 5.10 -23.50 40.43
CA TYR A 659 6.12 -22.84 41.24
C TYR A 659 5.62 -21.50 41.76
N ASP A 660 6.18 -21.05 42.87
CA ASP A 660 5.97 -19.69 43.36
C ASP A 660 6.80 -18.64 42.58
N THR A 661 6.70 -17.38 42.99
CA THR A 661 7.43 -16.25 42.37
C THR A 661 8.96 -16.31 42.47
N ASN A 662 9.50 -17.20 43.31
CA ASN A 662 10.94 -17.44 43.51
C ASN A 662 11.41 -18.77 42.91
N LEU A 663 10.54 -19.47 42.19
CA LEU A 663 10.78 -20.80 41.60
C LEU A 663 10.93 -21.92 42.64
N GLU A 664 10.35 -21.75 43.82
CA GLU A 664 10.15 -22.84 44.79
C GLU A 664 8.90 -23.65 44.41
N LEU A 665 8.97 -24.97 44.56
CA LEU A 665 7.91 -25.89 44.13
C LEU A 665 6.67 -25.74 45.02
N ALA A 666 5.52 -25.48 44.40
CA ALA A 666 4.22 -25.40 45.07
C ALA A 666 3.40 -26.69 44.89
N GLN A 667 3.29 -27.19 43.66
CA GLN A 667 2.45 -28.35 43.32
C GLN A 667 3.04 -29.13 42.14
N ILE A 668 2.81 -30.45 42.13
CA ILE A 668 3.04 -31.33 40.98
C ILE A 668 1.72 -32.00 40.60
N TYR A 669 1.39 -31.98 39.31
CA TYR A 669 0.24 -32.68 38.73
C TYR A 669 0.75 -33.74 37.73
N PRO A 670 0.70 -35.04 38.05
CA PRO A 670 1.17 -36.09 37.14
C PRO A 670 0.26 -36.26 35.93
N ILE A 671 0.82 -36.58 34.77
CA ILE A 671 0.07 -36.86 33.54
C ILE A 671 -0.07 -38.38 33.37
N TRP A 672 -1.23 -38.89 33.76
CA TRP A 672 -1.57 -40.31 33.72
C TRP A 672 -3.06 -40.47 33.45
N ASP A 673 -3.43 -41.62 32.88
CA ASP A 673 -4.81 -42.03 32.73
C ASP A 673 -5.28 -42.66 34.05
N GLU A 674 -6.28 -42.06 34.72
CA GLU A 674 -6.82 -42.61 35.98
C GLU A 674 -7.51 -43.96 35.79
N ASP A 675 -8.12 -44.20 34.62
CA ASP A 675 -8.89 -45.41 34.34
C ASP A 675 -7.98 -46.58 33.96
N THR A 676 -6.95 -46.35 33.15
CA THR A 676 -6.04 -47.41 32.70
C THR A 676 -4.75 -47.51 33.52
N SER A 677 -4.45 -46.48 34.32
CA SER A 677 -3.15 -46.31 34.99
C SER A 677 -1.96 -46.28 34.02
N ASP A 678 -2.20 -45.89 32.76
CA ASP A 678 -1.14 -45.70 31.77
C ASP A 678 -0.47 -44.33 31.93
N GLU A 679 0.85 -44.29 31.82
CA GLU A 679 1.62 -43.04 31.73
C GLU A 679 1.43 -42.46 30.32
N LEU A 680 0.83 -41.27 30.26
CA LEU A 680 0.62 -40.53 29.01
C LEU A 680 1.63 -39.41 28.89
N SER A 681 1.92 -38.97 27.67
CA SER A 681 2.85 -37.87 27.44
C SER A 681 2.18 -36.63 26.88
N VAL A 682 2.58 -35.46 27.38
CA VAL A 682 2.08 -34.17 26.89
C VAL A 682 2.68 -33.88 25.51
N VAL A 683 1.81 -33.57 24.55
CA VAL A 683 2.18 -33.17 23.19
C VAL A 683 2.15 -31.65 23.05
N SER A 684 1.10 -31.01 23.55
CA SER A 684 0.94 -29.55 23.49
C SER A 684 0.25 -29.00 24.72
N ALA A 685 0.52 -27.73 25.02
CA ALA A 685 -0.10 -26.99 26.10
C ALA A 685 -0.53 -25.60 25.61
N SER A 686 -1.63 -25.08 26.17
CA SER A 686 -2.12 -23.73 25.89
C SER A 686 -2.59 -23.08 27.18
N PHE A 687 -2.25 -21.81 27.38
CA PHE A 687 -2.57 -21.04 28.58
C PHE A 687 -3.58 -19.94 28.27
N ALA A 688 -4.65 -19.84 29.07
CA ALA A 688 -5.48 -18.64 29.15
C ALA A 688 -6.03 -18.54 30.57
N GLU A 689 -5.51 -17.60 31.36
CA GLU A 689 -5.83 -17.46 32.77
C GLU A 689 -7.35 -17.44 33.05
N PRO A 690 -7.89 -18.35 33.90
CA PRO A 690 -7.19 -19.23 34.85
C PRO A 690 -6.89 -20.67 34.36
N TYR A 691 -7.10 -20.99 33.09
CA TYR A 691 -7.05 -22.35 32.56
C TYR A 691 -5.71 -22.71 31.89
N VAL A 692 -5.37 -24.00 31.95
CA VAL A 692 -4.32 -24.65 31.17
C VAL A 692 -4.91 -25.84 30.44
N LEU A 693 -4.86 -25.82 29.11
CA LEU A 693 -5.25 -26.94 28.26
C LEU A 693 -4.01 -27.77 27.93
N ILE A 694 -4.13 -29.08 28.05
CA ILE A 694 -3.10 -30.05 27.71
C ILE A 694 -3.70 -31.07 26.75
N VAL A 695 -3.01 -31.32 25.64
CA VAL A 695 -3.32 -32.40 24.70
C VAL A 695 -2.27 -33.50 24.88
N ARG A 696 -2.73 -34.72 25.14
CA ARG A 696 -1.89 -35.91 25.39
C ARG A 696 -1.61 -36.66 24.08
N ASP A 697 -0.64 -37.56 24.09
CA ASP A 697 -0.17 -38.35 22.93
C ASP A 697 -1.18 -39.37 22.40
N ASP A 698 -2.08 -39.83 23.24
CA ASP A 698 -3.24 -40.64 22.87
C ASP A 698 -4.40 -39.82 22.25
N GLN A 699 -4.22 -38.50 22.13
CA GLN A 699 -5.20 -37.53 21.64
C GLN A 699 -6.36 -37.25 22.62
N SER A 700 -6.20 -37.56 23.91
CA SER A 700 -7.10 -37.11 24.99
C SER A 700 -6.75 -35.70 25.50
N LEU A 701 -7.67 -35.08 26.24
CA LEU A 701 -7.52 -33.73 26.80
C LEU A 701 -7.40 -33.79 28.31
N LEU A 702 -6.60 -32.88 28.86
CA LEU A 702 -6.61 -32.52 30.28
C LEU A 702 -6.78 -31.01 30.38
N LEU A 703 -7.81 -30.57 31.10
CA LEU A 703 -8.06 -29.14 31.35
C LEU A 703 -7.88 -28.87 32.84
N LEU A 704 -6.88 -28.06 33.18
CA LEU A 704 -6.61 -27.64 34.55
C LEU A 704 -7.09 -26.20 34.75
N GLN A 705 -7.56 -25.89 35.95
CA GLN A 705 -7.93 -24.54 36.37
C GLN A 705 -7.16 -24.16 37.63
N ALA A 706 -6.53 -22.99 37.62
CA ALA A 706 -5.96 -22.41 38.82
C ALA A 706 -7.06 -21.81 39.69
N ASP A 707 -7.08 -22.18 40.97
CA ASP A 707 -7.92 -21.56 41.97
C ASP A 707 -7.35 -20.20 42.43
N LYS A 708 -7.96 -19.59 43.45
CA LYS A 708 -7.48 -18.32 44.01
C LYS A 708 -6.16 -18.46 44.80
N SER A 709 -5.80 -19.67 45.22
CA SER A 709 -4.53 -20.04 45.87
C SER A 709 -3.38 -20.17 44.85
N GLY A 710 -3.75 -20.35 43.58
CA GLY A 710 -2.86 -20.76 42.51
C GLY A 710 -2.62 -22.26 42.44
N ASP A 711 -3.42 -23.06 43.15
CA ASP A 711 -3.42 -24.52 43.05
C ASP A 711 -4.20 -24.94 41.80
N LEU A 712 -3.69 -25.92 41.08
CA LEU A 712 -4.25 -26.47 39.84
C LEU A 712 -5.18 -27.63 40.17
N ASP A 713 -6.46 -27.48 39.80
CA ASP A 713 -7.49 -28.51 39.89
C ASP A 713 -7.94 -28.94 38.49
N GLU A 714 -8.27 -30.22 38.31
CA GLU A 714 -8.84 -30.73 37.06
C GLU A 714 -10.28 -30.27 36.88
N VAL A 715 -10.57 -29.73 35.69
CA VAL A 715 -11.91 -29.39 35.24
C VAL A 715 -12.53 -30.64 34.64
N ASN A 716 -13.72 -31.02 35.12
CA ASN A 716 -14.39 -32.22 34.67
C ASN A 716 -14.80 -32.11 33.19
N ILE A 717 -14.33 -33.02 32.34
CA ILE A 717 -14.52 -33.00 30.89
C ILE A 717 -15.41 -34.18 30.46
N ASP A 718 -16.70 -33.93 30.26
CA ASP A 718 -17.70 -34.96 29.95
C ASP A 718 -18.21 -34.91 28.49
N GLY A 719 -18.85 -35.99 28.06
CA GLY A 719 -19.64 -36.03 26.83
C GLY A 719 -18.82 -35.98 25.54
N ILE A 720 -19.01 -34.94 24.72
CA ILE A 720 -18.34 -34.81 23.41
C ILE A 720 -16.83 -34.73 23.59
N LEU A 721 -16.36 -34.10 24.65
CA LEU A 721 -14.94 -33.84 24.88
C LEU A 721 -14.15 -35.12 25.22
N SER A 722 -14.69 -36.01 26.06
CA SER A 722 -14.05 -37.27 26.42
C SER A 722 -14.27 -38.41 25.42
N SER A 723 -15.30 -38.31 24.56
CA SER A 723 -15.63 -39.38 23.59
C SER A 723 -14.86 -39.29 22.27
N HIS A 724 -14.15 -38.19 22.00
CA HIS A 724 -13.45 -37.97 20.74
C HIS A 724 -11.93 -37.84 20.96
N ARG A 725 -11.19 -37.98 19.86
CA ARG A 725 -9.75 -37.78 19.81
C ARG A 725 -9.42 -36.43 19.18
N TRP A 726 -8.55 -35.67 19.84
CA TRP A 726 -8.22 -34.28 19.51
C TRP A 726 -6.80 -34.18 18.98
N LEU A 727 -6.67 -33.59 17.79
CA LEU A 727 -5.39 -33.38 17.12
C LEU A 727 -4.64 -32.17 17.68
N SER A 728 -5.37 -31.08 17.93
CA SER A 728 -4.83 -29.80 18.37
C SER A 728 -5.90 -29.02 19.13
N GLY A 729 -5.48 -28.16 20.05
CA GLY A 729 -6.37 -27.30 20.81
C GLY A 729 -5.68 -26.05 21.32
N CYS A 730 -6.43 -24.96 21.45
CA CYS A 730 -5.95 -23.73 22.07
C CYS A 730 -7.03 -23.07 22.94
N LEU A 731 -6.56 -22.32 23.93
CA LEU A 731 -7.38 -21.43 24.72
C LEU A 731 -7.23 -19.99 24.19
N TYR A 732 -8.33 -19.25 24.11
CA TYR A 732 -8.34 -17.87 23.64
C TYR A 732 -9.24 -16.99 24.51
N LEU A 733 -8.73 -15.84 24.97
CA LEU A 733 -9.51 -14.84 25.69
C LEU A 733 -10.19 -13.90 24.69
N ASP A 734 -11.51 -13.99 24.53
CA ASP A 734 -12.29 -13.13 23.65
C ASP A 734 -12.52 -11.74 24.27
N LYS A 735 -11.45 -10.95 24.38
CA LYS A 735 -11.49 -9.65 25.04
C LYS A 735 -12.52 -8.69 24.44
N TYR A 736 -12.85 -8.83 23.15
CA TYR A 736 -13.73 -7.91 22.42
C TYR A 736 -15.12 -8.49 22.13
N HIS A 737 -15.46 -9.66 22.67
CA HIS A 737 -16.74 -10.33 22.45
C HIS A 737 -17.04 -10.54 20.95
N THR A 738 -16.02 -10.86 20.16
CA THR A 738 -16.14 -11.04 18.70
C THR A 738 -16.92 -12.31 18.38
N PHE A 739 -16.74 -13.37 19.19
CA PHE A 739 -17.36 -14.67 18.94
C PHE A 739 -18.74 -14.78 19.58
N VAL A 740 -18.96 -14.14 20.74
CA VAL A 740 -20.24 -14.14 21.46
C VAL A 740 -20.70 -12.70 21.73
N PRO A 741 -21.31 -12.00 20.76
CA PRO A 741 -21.69 -10.59 20.89
C PRO A 741 -22.74 -10.34 21.98
N THR A 742 -23.52 -11.35 22.34
CA THR A 742 -24.66 -11.26 23.25
C THR A 742 -24.27 -11.25 24.74
N LYS A 743 -23.04 -11.66 25.08
CA LYS A 743 -22.51 -11.53 26.45
C LYS A 743 -21.99 -10.09 26.60
N GLY A 744 -22.73 -9.24 27.32
CA GLY A 744 -22.35 -7.84 27.55
C GLY A 744 -21.03 -7.66 28.31
N GLN A 745 -20.48 -6.45 28.30
CA GLN A 745 -19.17 -6.09 28.90
C GLN A 745 -19.10 -6.23 30.44
N ASP A 746 -20.21 -6.53 31.12
CA ASP A 746 -20.30 -6.56 32.60
C ASP A 746 -19.88 -7.89 33.25
N GLN A 747 -19.57 -8.94 32.46
CA GLN A 747 -19.08 -10.21 33.00
C GLN A 747 -17.56 -10.18 33.28
N PRO A 748 -17.08 -10.89 34.31
CA PRO A 748 -15.64 -10.98 34.58
C PRO A 748 -14.92 -11.60 33.38
N LEU A 749 -13.77 -11.02 33.00
CA LEU A 749 -12.95 -11.45 31.85
C LEU A 749 -12.62 -12.96 31.87
N SER A 750 -12.53 -13.58 33.06
CA SER A 750 -12.30 -15.02 33.23
C SER A 750 -13.36 -15.91 32.59
N ASP A 751 -14.57 -15.38 32.39
CA ASP A 751 -15.73 -16.14 31.88
C ASP A 751 -15.91 -15.99 30.36
N ASN A 752 -14.96 -15.34 29.69
CA ASN A 752 -14.97 -15.15 28.23
C ASN A 752 -13.79 -15.82 27.53
N ILE A 753 -13.43 -17.01 28.02
CA ILE A 753 -12.38 -17.84 27.45
C ILE A 753 -13.04 -18.88 26.54
N LEU A 754 -12.50 -19.00 25.34
CA LEU A 754 -12.89 -19.99 24.35
C LEU A 754 -11.92 -21.17 24.40
N LEU A 755 -12.48 -22.37 24.41
CA LEU A 755 -11.75 -23.61 24.17
C LEU A 755 -11.99 -24.02 22.72
N VAL A 756 -10.95 -23.94 21.90
CA VAL A 756 -10.99 -24.25 20.47
C VAL A 756 -10.26 -25.56 20.24
N LEU A 757 -10.93 -26.52 19.63
CA LEU A 757 -10.42 -27.87 19.47
C LEU A 757 -10.60 -28.37 18.04
N LEU A 758 -9.55 -28.96 17.49
CA LEU A 758 -9.55 -29.65 16.21
C LEU A 758 -9.54 -31.16 16.45
N ARG A 759 -10.60 -31.83 16.03
CA ARG A 759 -10.72 -33.29 16.14
C ARG A 759 -9.80 -33.99 15.14
N ALA A 760 -9.46 -35.25 15.40
CA ALA A 760 -8.61 -36.08 14.52
C ALA A 760 -9.14 -36.25 13.08
N ASP A 761 -10.44 -36.00 12.83
CA ASP A 761 -11.05 -35.97 11.50
C ASP A 761 -11.19 -34.54 10.91
N HIS A 762 -10.50 -33.57 11.50
CA HIS A 762 -10.47 -32.16 11.11
C HIS A 762 -11.77 -31.38 11.32
N THR A 763 -12.67 -31.87 12.17
CA THR A 763 -13.82 -31.10 12.63
C THR A 763 -13.40 -30.10 13.71
N LEU A 764 -13.78 -28.83 13.57
CA LEU A 764 -13.49 -27.78 14.54
C LEU A 764 -14.65 -27.63 15.52
N PHE A 765 -14.34 -27.53 16.81
CA PHE A 765 -15.28 -27.23 17.88
C PHE A 765 -14.82 -26.01 18.66
N ILE A 766 -15.75 -25.10 18.98
CA ILE A 766 -15.50 -23.93 19.83
C ILE A 766 -16.44 -24.01 21.03
N PHE A 767 -15.92 -24.04 22.24
CA PHE A 767 -16.68 -24.02 23.49
C PHE A 767 -16.42 -22.71 24.24
N SER A 768 -17.38 -22.26 25.05
CA SER A 768 -17.23 -21.06 25.91
C SER A 768 -17.13 -21.49 27.37
N LEU A 769 -15.93 -21.39 27.95
CA LEU A 769 -15.70 -21.71 29.36
C LEU A 769 -16.46 -20.72 30.27
N PRO A 770 -17.00 -21.18 31.42
CA PRO A 770 -16.87 -22.54 31.98
C PRO A 770 -17.88 -23.57 31.43
N THR A 771 -18.73 -23.21 30.46
CA THR A 771 -19.80 -24.09 29.96
C THR A 771 -19.27 -25.02 28.86
N LEU A 772 -19.10 -26.31 29.20
CA LEU A 772 -18.53 -27.32 28.29
C LEU A 772 -19.56 -28.31 27.70
N THR A 773 -20.84 -28.18 28.05
CA THR A 773 -21.87 -29.17 27.66
C THR A 773 -22.21 -29.14 26.17
N GLU A 774 -22.28 -27.96 25.57
CA GLU A 774 -22.60 -27.76 24.16
C GLU A 774 -21.60 -26.78 23.53
N PRO A 775 -21.10 -27.06 22.31
CA PRO A 775 -20.22 -26.14 21.61
C PRO A 775 -20.99 -24.91 21.11
N LEU A 776 -20.33 -23.75 21.13
CA LEU A 776 -20.79 -22.50 20.54
C LEU A 776 -21.01 -22.65 19.02
N CYS A 777 -20.05 -23.27 18.33
CA CYS A 777 -20.21 -23.75 16.95
C CYS A 777 -19.33 -25.00 16.75
N SER A 778 -19.80 -25.86 15.86
CA SER A 778 -19.05 -26.97 15.29
C SER A 778 -18.99 -26.75 13.78
N VAL A 779 -17.79 -26.78 13.21
CA VAL A 779 -17.54 -26.58 11.77
C VAL A 779 -16.94 -27.86 11.21
N ASP A 780 -17.68 -28.52 10.34
CA ASP A 780 -17.21 -29.67 9.57
C ASP A 780 -16.48 -29.19 8.30
N GLY A 781 -15.55 -30.01 7.78
CA GLY A 781 -14.90 -29.75 6.49
C GLY A 781 -13.86 -28.61 6.49
N VAL A 782 -13.24 -28.33 7.64
CA VAL A 782 -12.19 -27.30 7.76
C VAL A 782 -10.96 -27.65 6.90
N ASP A 783 -10.68 -28.94 6.74
CA ASP A 783 -9.65 -29.50 5.85
C ASP A 783 -9.90 -29.26 4.35
N LEU A 784 -11.07 -28.73 3.97
CA LEU A 784 -11.37 -28.33 2.60
C LEU A 784 -10.85 -26.92 2.27
N LEU A 785 -10.55 -26.14 3.32
CA LEU A 785 -10.07 -24.76 3.26
C LEU A 785 -10.91 -23.83 2.34
N PRO A 786 -12.25 -23.80 2.45
CA PRO A 786 -13.10 -22.97 1.61
C PRO A 786 -12.89 -21.47 1.88
N LEU A 787 -13.34 -20.61 0.97
CA LEU A 787 -13.25 -19.15 1.17
C LEU A 787 -14.05 -18.67 2.39
N ILE A 788 -15.19 -19.32 2.66
CA ILE A 788 -16.02 -19.05 3.84
C ILE A 788 -16.26 -20.38 4.56
N LEU A 789 -15.91 -20.42 5.85
CA LEU A 789 -16.26 -21.50 6.75
C LEU A 789 -17.57 -21.15 7.46
N SER A 790 -18.52 -22.07 7.42
CA SER A 790 -19.84 -21.99 8.05
C SER A 790 -20.14 -23.27 8.81
N CYS A 791 -21.01 -23.23 9.84
CA CYS A 791 -21.44 -24.43 10.55
C CYS A 791 -22.40 -25.33 9.72
N GLU A 792 -22.58 -25.08 8.40
CA GLU A 792 -23.33 -25.95 7.48
C GLU A 792 -22.52 -27.19 7.08
N PRO A 793 -23.17 -28.36 6.91
CA PRO A 793 -22.45 -29.59 6.57
C PRO A 793 -21.82 -29.53 5.17
N PRO A 794 -20.59 -30.03 5.00
CA PRO A 794 -19.89 -30.00 3.72
C PRO A 794 -20.61 -30.85 2.66
N PRO A 795 -20.36 -30.59 1.37
CA PRO A 795 -20.93 -31.37 0.29
C PRO A 795 -20.55 -32.86 0.39
N LYS A 796 -21.51 -33.76 0.10
CA LYS A 796 -21.36 -35.21 0.33
C LYS A 796 -20.26 -35.92 -0.51
N ARG A 797 -19.75 -35.30 -1.57
CA ARG A 797 -18.75 -35.88 -2.48
C ARG A 797 -17.51 -34.99 -2.52
N VAL A 798 -16.55 -35.28 -1.65
CA VAL A 798 -15.22 -34.64 -1.64
C VAL A 798 -14.17 -35.74 -1.73
N THR A 799 -13.19 -35.56 -2.61
CA THR A 799 -12.10 -36.52 -2.84
C THR A 799 -10.75 -36.01 -2.34
N TYR A 800 -10.55 -34.70 -2.29
CA TYR A 800 -9.30 -34.08 -1.87
C TYR A 800 -9.50 -33.30 -0.57
N ARG A 801 -8.65 -33.58 0.40
CA ARG A 801 -8.64 -33.02 1.75
C ARG A 801 -7.21 -32.65 2.10
N GLU A 802 -7.03 -31.53 2.79
CA GLU A 802 -5.72 -31.13 3.32
C GLU A 802 -5.47 -31.79 4.67
N THR A 803 -4.22 -32.15 4.96
CA THR A 803 -3.88 -32.64 6.31
C THR A 803 -3.51 -31.44 7.17
N LEU A 804 -4.38 -31.10 8.13
CA LEU A 804 -4.10 -30.05 9.12
C LEU A 804 -3.22 -30.61 10.23
N SER A 805 -2.30 -29.80 10.74
CA SER A 805 -1.43 -30.13 11.87
C SER A 805 -1.83 -29.38 13.14
N GLU A 806 -2.34 -28.15 13.02
CA GLU A 806 -2.58 -27.27 14.17
C GLU A 806 -3.69 -26.25 13.91
N VAL A 807 -4.40 -25.85 14.98
CA VAL A 807 -5.26 -24.66 15.02
C VAL A 807 -4.86 -23.72 16.15
N LEU A 808 -4.80 -22.42 15.87
CA LEU A 808 -4.57 -21.36 16.85
C LEU A 808 -5.54 -20.19 16.62
N ILE A 809 -6.19 -19.70 17.67
CA ILE A 809 -6.86 -18.39 17.63
C ILE A 809 -5.98 -17.37 18.34
N ALA A 810 -5.64 -16.29 17.65
CA ALA A 810 -4.81 -15.22 18.19
C ALA A 810 -5.28 -13.84 17.69
N ASP A 811 -5.12 -12.84 18.55
CA ASP A 811 -5.26 -11.45 18.12
C ASP A 811 -4.06 -11.07 17.24
N LEU A 812 -4.32 -10.49 16.07
CA LEU A 812 -3.31 -9.84 15.23
C LEU A 812 -3.59 -8.35 15.14
N GLY A 813 -2.53 -7.54 15.12
CA GLY A 813 -2.65 -6.11 14.92
C GLY A 813 -1.64 -5.27 15.68
N ASP A 814 -1.73 -3.96 15.52
CA ASP A 814 -0.84 -2.99 16.16
C ASP A 814 -1.47 -2.39 17.43
N SER A 815 -0.97 -1.23 17.86
CA SER A 815 -1.53 -0.50 19.01
C SER A 815 -2.86 0.21 18.71
N ILE A 816 -3.27 0.30 17.45
CA ILE A 816 -4.45 1.02 16.98
C ILE A 816 -5.63 0.07 16.79
N SER A 817 -5.41 -1.04 16.08
CA SER A 817 -6.44 -2.03 15.78
C SER A 817 -5.92 -3.44 16.03
N ARG A 818 -6.72 -4.24 16.74
CA ARG A 818 -6.43 -5.62 17.10
C ARG A 818 -7.68 -6.45 16.85
N GLN A 819 -7.55 -7.54 16.12
CA GLN A 819 -8.67 -8.40 15.74
C GLN A 819 -8.27 -9.87 15.88
N PRO A 820 -9.18 -10.76 16.29
CA PRO A 820 -8.92 -12.20 16.32
C PRO A 820 -8.84 -12.78 14.92
N TYR A 821 -7.93 -13.74 14.75
CA TYR A 821 -7.84 -14.60 13.58
C TYR A 821 -7.67 -16.05 14.02
N MET A 822 -8.33 -16.96 13.29
CA MET A 822 -8.06 -18.38 13.36
C MET A 822 -7.00 -18.72 12.32
N ILE A 823 -5.89 -19.29 12.78
CA ILE A 823 -4.73 -19.66 11.97
C ILE A 823 -4.65 -21.18 11.97
N LEU A 824 -4.73 -21.77 10.79
CA LEU A 824 -4.54 -23.20 10.57
C LEU A 824 -3.15 -23.43 9.99
N ARG A 825 -2.46 -24.46 10.47
CA ARG A 825 -1.21 -24.94 9.89
C ARG A 825 -1.47 -26.26 9.17
N THR A 826 -0.98 -26.40 7.93
CA THR A 826 -1.03 -27.68 7.20
C THR A 826 0.18 -28.55 7.55
N ALA A 827 0.19 -29.80 7.10
CA ALA A 827 1.35 -30.68 7.22
C ALA A 827 2.58 -30.20 6.41
N ASN A 828 2.36 -29.31 5.43
CA ASN A 828 3.38 -28.67 4.59
C ASN A 828 3.79 -27.28 5.09
N ASP A 829 3.41 -26.92 6.34
CA ASP A 829 3.69 -25.62 6.97
C ASP A 829 3.03 -24.42 6.28
N ASP A 830 1.96 -24.63 5.52
CA ASP A 830 1.13 -23.52 5.04
C ASP A 830 0.33 -22.93 6.19
N LEU A 831 0.31 -21.59 6.26
CA LEU A 831 -0.52 -20.85 7.20
C LEU A 831 -1.77 -20.36 6.49
N ILE A 832 -2.93 -20.80 6.96
CA ILE A 832 -4.23 -20.36 6.44
C ILE A 832 -4.93 -19.53 7.50
N LEU A 833 -5.20 -18.27 7.17
CA LEU A 833 -5.80 -17.32 8.10
C LEU A 833 -7.29 -17.15 7.81
N TYR A 834 -8.08 -17.11 8.86
CA TYR A 834 -9.52 -16.92 8.84
C TYR A 834 -9.93 -15.84 9.83
N GLN A 835 -10.73 -14.87 9.37
CA GLN A 835 -11.31 -13.84 10.22
C GLN A 835 -12.74 -14.22 10.61
N PRO A 836 -13.08 -14.24 11.91
CA PRO A 836 -14.46 -14.44 12.35
C PRO A 836 -15.33 -13.22 12.01
N TYR A 837 -16.56 -13.45 11.56
CA TYR A 837 -17.56 -12.41 11.32
C TYR A 837 -19.00 -12.95 11.50
N HIS A 838 -19.96 -12.03 11.66
CA HIS A 838 -21.38 -12.34 11.76
C HIS A 838 -22.14 -11.73 10.57
N PRO A 839 -22.77 -12.52 9.68
CA PRO A 839 -23.47 -12.01 8.51
C PRO A 839 -24.80 -11.34 8.85
N LYS A 840 -25.45 -11.73 9.96
CA LYS A 840 -26.73 -11.18 10.42
C LYS A 840 -26.66 -10.85 11.91
N THR A 841 -26.98 -9.60 12.26
CA THR A 841 -27.13 -9.11 13.63
C THR A 841 -28.51 -9.46 14.23
N SER A 842 -29.03 -10.67 13.97
CA SER A 842 -30.23 -11.13 14.69
C SER A 842 -29.85 -11.54 16.11
N LEU A 843 -30.45 -10.86 17.10
CA LEU A 843 -30.18 -11.06 18.52
C LEU A 843 -30.44 -12.50 19.01
N ASP A 844 -31.37 -13.22 18.38
CA ASP A 844 -31.83 -14.52 18.91
C ASP A 844 -30.81 -15.66 18.71
N LYS A 845 -30.04 -15.65 17.62
CA LYS A 845 -28.92 -16.59 17.34
C LYS A 845 -27.91 -15.96 16.36
N PRO A 846 -26.82 -15.35 16.83
CA PRO A 846 -25.77 -14.87 15.93
C PRO A 846 -25.11 -16.04 15.22
N GLU A 847 -25.12 -16.03 13.89
CA GLU A 847 -24.45 -17.04 13.06
C GLU A 847 -22.97 -16.68 12.92
N LEU A 848 -22.08 -17.44 13.55
CA LEU A 848 -20.64 -17.24 13.40
C LEU A 848 -20.15 -17.88 12.10
N ARG A 849 -19.48 -17.09 11.25
CA ARG A 849 -18.76 -17.55 10.06
C ARG A 849 -17.32 -17.10 10.11
N PHE A 850 -16.48 -17.71 9.29
CA PHE A 850 -15.10 -17.26 9.10
C PHE A 850 -14.80 -17.04 7.63
N VAL A 851 -14.21 -15.89 7.30
CA VAL A 851 -13.76 -15.58 5.94
C VAL A 851 -12.26 -15.78 5.84
N LYS A 852 -11.80 -16.49 4.81
CA LYS A 852 -10.38 -16.72 4.55
C LYS A 852 -9.73 -15.41 4.14
N ILE A 853 -8.62 -15.08 4.79
CA ILE A 853 -7.78 -13.93 4.45
C ILE A 853 -6.69 -14.40 3.52
N ILE A 854 -6.52 -13.66 2.44
CA ILE A 854 -5.57 -14.01 1.38
C ILE A 854 -4.22 -13.38 1.69
N ASP A 855 -3.21 -14.22 1.79
CA ASP A 855 -1.79 -13.85 1.80
C ASP A 855 -1.06 -14.87 0.92
N HIS A 856 -0.38 -14.41 -0.13
CA HIS A 856 0.26 -15.27 -1.12
C HIS A 856 1.64 -15.78 -0.66
N PHE A 857 1.72 -16.22 0.59
CA PHE A 857 2.93 -16.81 1.15
C PHE A 857 3.04 -18.29 0.80
N LEU A 858 4.21 -18.70 0.31
CA LEU A 858 4.57 -20.09 0.07
C LEU A 858 5.77 -20.45 0.96
N PRO A 859 5.70 -21.45 1.86
CA PRO A 859 6.86 -21.96 2.57
C PRO A 859 7.90 -22.55 1.60
N ARG A 860 9.20 -22.46 1.92
CA ARG A 860 10.24 -23.09 1.07
C ARG A 860 10.10 -24.60 1.15
N PHE A 861 10.15 -25.26 0.00
CA PHE A 861 10.18 -26.72 -0.06
C PHE A 861 11.61 -27.21 0.18
N ASP A 862 11.84 -27.89 1.31
CA ASP A 862 13.11 -28.58 1.58
C ASP A 862 12.95 -30.06 1.20
N PRO A 863 13.56 -30.54 0.10
CA PRO A 863 13.47 -31.93 -0.33
C PRO A 863 14.28 -32.88 0.55
N SER A 864 15.08 -32.37 1.50
CA SER A 864 15.85 -33.25 2.37
C SER A 864 14.91 -34.07 3.29
N PRO A 865 15.11 -35.39 3.40
CA PRO A 865 14.32 -36.22 4.29
C PRO A 865 14.65 -35.81 5.73
N LYS A 866 13.79 -34.95 6.30
CA LYS A 866 13.86 -34.36 7.65
C LYS A 866 14.86 -35.10 8.55
N ALA A 867 16.07 -34.55 8.68
CA ALA A 867 16.86 -34.82 9.87
C ALA A 867 15.94 -34.45 11.04
N TYR A 868 15.57 -35.44 11.84
CA TYR A 868 14.64 -35.35 12.95
C TYR A 868 14.96 -34.12 13.83
N MET A 869 14.36 -32.96 13.54
CA MET A 869 14.15 -31.96 14.58
C MET A 869 13.07 -32.55 15.46
N PRO A 870 13.38 -33.00 16.69
CA PRO A 870 12.51 -33.93 17.39
C PRO A 870 11.15 -33.33 17.71
N HIS A 871 11.00 -32.01 17.75
CA HIS A 871 9.77 -31.34 18.19
C HIS A 871 9.43 -30.20 17.22
N SER A 872 8.59 -30.48 16.21
CA SER A 872 7.93 -29.42 15.43
C SER A 872 7.12 -28.58 16.39
N LYS A 873 7.65 -27.42 16.79
CA LYS A 873 6.99 -26.57 17.78
C LYS A 873 5.78 -25.87 17.17
N PHE A 874 4.74 -25.83 17.98
CA PHE A 874 3.43 -25.22 17.73
C PHE A 874 3.55 -23.72 17.45
N LEU A 875 2.55 -23.17 16.76
CA LEU A 875 2.38 -21.73 16.57
C LEU A 875 2.27 -21.05 17.94
N ARG A 876 3.02 -19.96 18.13
CA ARG A 876 2.99 -19.18 19.37
C ARG A 876 2.42 -17.80 19.13
N ALA A 877 1.38 -17.45 19.89
CA ALA A 877 0.83 -16.10 19.94
C ALA A 877 1.59 -15.23 20.95
N TYR A 878 1.95 -14.02 20.54
CA TYR A 878 2.60 -13.02 21.40
C TYR A 878 1.74 -11.78 21.53
N SER A 879 1.66 -11.27 22.75
CA SER A 879 0.75 -10.19 23.14
C SER A 879 1.32 -8.79 22.90
N ASP A 880 2.65 -8.64 22.82
CA ASP A 880 3.30 -7.36 22.56
C ASP A 880 4.78 -7.54 22.13
N ILE A 881 5.03 -7.62 20.82
CA ILE A 881 6.37 -7.50 20.23
C ILE A 881 6.45 -6.13 19.56
N CYS A 882 7.18 -5.20 20.17
CA CYS A 882 7.36 -3.82 19.70
C CYS A 882 6.03 -3.10 19.35
N GLY A 883 4.95 -3.39 20.07
CA GLY A 883 3.61 -2.81 19.86
C GLY A 883 2.65 -3.67 19.06
N TYR A 884 3.12 -4.80 18.50
CA TYR A 884 2.32 -5.72 17.70
C TYR A 884 1.87 -6.93 18.52
N LYS A 885 0.62 -7.33 18.31
CA LYS A 885 0.16 -8.69 18.56
C LYS A 885 0.41 -9.51 17.30
N THR A 886 1.16 -10.60 17.44
CA THR A 886 1.68 -11.39 16.32
C THR A 886 1.70 -12.86 16.68
N VAL A 887 1.71 -13.71 15.66
CA VAL A 887 2.01 -15.14 15.79
C VAL A 887 3.38 -15.42 15.18
N PHE A 888 4.10 -16.39 15.74
CA PHE A 888 5.35 -16.89 15.17
C PHE A 888 5.26 -18.39 14.92
N MET A 889 5.74 -18.82 13.77
CA MET A 889 5.99 -20.23 13.45
C MET A 889 7.49 -20.47 13.52
N SER A 890 7.92 -21.39 14.38
CA SER A 890 9.28 -21.92 14.43
C SER A 890 9.45 -23.14 13.50
N GLY A 891 10.68 -23.54 13.23
CA GLY A 891 11.01 -24.66 12.34
C GLY A 891 11.99 -24.24 11.24
N SER A 892 11.96 -24.97 10.11
CA SER A 892 12.80 -24.70 8.94
C SER A 892 12.40 -23.43 8.18
N ASN A 893 11.13 -23.04 8.27
CA ASN A 893 10.59 -21.83 7.66
C ASN A 893 10.12 -20.83 8.74
N PRO A 894 11.02 -20.25 9.54
CA PRO A 894 10.63 -19.37 10.63
C PRO A 894 9.93 -18.11 10.10
N CYS A 895 8.73 -17.79 10.59
CA CYS A 895 7.99 -16.62 10.12
C CYS A 895 7.09 -15.98 11.19
N PHE A 896 6.90 -14.67 11.05
CA PHE A 896 5.93 -13.88 11.79
C PHE A 896 4.67 -13.64 10.97
N VAL A 897 3.52 -13.65 11.62
CA VAL A 897 2.25 -13.17 11.04
C VAL A 897 2.02 -11.75 11.55
N MET A 898 2.35 -10.76 10.73
CA MET A 898 2.31 -9.35 11.08
C MET A 898 1.06 -8.69 10.50
N LYS A 899 0.43 -7.79 11.26
CA LYS A 899 -0.71 -7.00 10.80
C LYS A 899 -0.62 -5.58 11.36
N SER A 900 -0.80 -4.56 10.51
CA SER A 900 -1.04 -3.20 10.97
C SER A 900 -2.52 -2.81 10.88
N SER A 901 -2.86 -1.64 11.43
CA SER A 901 -4.20 -1.06 11.27
C SER A 901 -4.54 -0.76 9.81
N THR A 902 -3.55 -0.53 8.94
CA THR A 902 -3.74 -0.12 7.55
C THR A 902 -3.44 -1.21 6.51
N SER A 903 -3.13 -2.44 6.94
CA SER A 903 -2.85 -3.59 6.08
C SER A 903 -3.69 -4.82 6.44
N SER A 904 -3.79 -5.76 5.51
CA SER A 904 -4.14 -7.15 5.82
C SER A 904 -2.98 -7.82 6.58
N PRO A 905 -3.23 -8.95 7.26
CA PRO A 905 -2.17 -9.80 7.79
C PRO A 905 -1.23 -10.30 6.68
N HIS A 906 0.08 -10.26 6.94
CA HIS A 906 1.12 -10.78 6.06
C HIS A 906 2.04 -11.74 6.80
N VAL A 907 2.42 -12.83 6.14
CA VAL A 907 3.43 -13.77 6.65
C VAL A 907 4.82 -13.33 6.19
N LEU A 908 5.67 -12.96 7.15
CA LEU A 908 7.04 -12.49 6.92
C LEU A 908 8.04 -13.49 7.48
N ARG A 909 8.92 -14.02 6.63
CA ARG A 909 10.01 -14.90 7.09
C ARG A 909 10.99 -14.12 7.95
N LEU A 910 11.49 -14.75 9.00
CA LEU A 910 12.61 -14.26 9.77
C LEU A 910 13.90 -14.72 9.09
N ARG A 911 14.76 -13.79 8.70
CA ARG A 911 16.02 -14.14 8.06
C ARG A 911 16.94 -14.89 9.03
N GLY A 912 17.52 -15.99 8.53
CA GLY A 912 18.49 -16.79 9.25
C GLY A 912 18.32 -18.27 8.99
N GLU A 913 18.85 -19.08 9.89
CA GLU A 913 18.66 -20.54 9.88
C GLU A 913 17.31 -20.92 10.50
N ALA A 914 17.01 -22.22 10.47
CA ALA A 914 15.88 -22.78 11.20
C ALA A 914 15.90 -22.34 12.67
N VAL A 915 14.73 -21.98 13.20
CA VAL A 915 14.56 -21.53 14.58
C VAL A 915 13.94 -22.65 15.40
N SER A 916 14.61 -23.05 16.47
CA SER A 916 14.11 -24.09 17.38
C SER A 916 13.05 -23.57 18.33
N SER A 917 13.18 -22.32 18.80
CA SER A 917 12.18 -21.65 19.64
C SER A 917 12.32 -20.14 19.64
N LEU A 918 11.22 -19.47 20.00
CA LEU A 918 11.17 -18.03 20.25
C LEU A 918 10.37 -17.79 21.53
N SER A 919 10.69 -16.72 22.25
CA SER A 919 9.93 -16.19 23.37
C SER A 919 9.90 -14.66 23.32
N SER A 920 8.86 -14.04 23.86
CA SER A 920 8.87 -12.59 24.12
C SER A 920 9.99 -12.26 25.10
N PHE A 921 10.58 -11.08 25.00
CA PHE A 921 11.67 -10.66 25.88
C PHE A 921 11.61 -9.16 26.13
N HIS A 922 11.26 -8.78 27.36
CA HIS A 922 11.05 -7.41 27.80
C HIS A 922 11.91 -7.04 29.00
N ILE A 923 13.01 -6.32 28.74
CA ILE A 923 13.93 -5.80 29.75
C ILE A 923 14.29 -4.34 29.45
N PRO A 924 14.90 -3.58 30.36
CA PRO A 924 15.29 -2.19 30.08
C PRO A 924 16.17 -2.02 28.83
N ALA A 925 17.09 -2.97 28.57
CA ALA A 925 17.94 -2.96 27.38
C ALA A 925 17.22 -3.44 26.10
N CYS A 926 16.17 -4.25 26.23
CA CYS A 926 15.38 -4.84 25.15
C CYS A 926 13.88 -4.69 25.47
N GLU A 927 13.36 -3.47 25.31
CA GLU A 927 11.95 -3.21 25.57
C GLU A 927 11.06 -3.86 24.48
N LYS A 928 10.15 -4.75 24.91
CA LYS A 928 9.17 -5.45 24.07
C LYS A 928 9.81 -6.15 22.87
N GLY A 929 10.98 -6.75 23.06
CA GLY A 929 11.65 -7.54 22.04
C GLY A 929 11.26 -9.01 22.10
N PHE A 930 12.14 -9.84 21.55
CA PHE A 930 12.02 -11.29 21.55
C PHE A 930 13.40 -11.93 21.66
N ALA A 931 13.46 -13.14 22.20
CA ALA A 931 14.65 -13.97 22.20
C ALA A 931 14.37 -15.25 21.43
N TYR A 932 15.29 -15.69 20.58
CA TYR A 932 15.14 -16.93 19.83
C TYR A 932 16.42 -17.74 19.80
N VAL A 933 16.28 -19.03 19.53
CA VAL A 933 17.38 -19.99 19.42
C VAL A 933 17.42 -20.54 18.00
N ASP A 934 18.57 -20.45 17.34
CA ASP A 934 18.77 -20.99 15.99
C ASP A 934 19.34 -22.42 15.99
N ALA A 935 19.29 -23.08 14.84
CA ALA A 935 19.82 -24.44 14.65
C ALA A 935 21.34 -24.55 14.91
N SER A 936 22.05 -23.42 14.92
CA SER A 936 23.47 -23.31 15.27
C SER A 936 23.72 -23.15 16.79
N ASN A 937 22.70 -23.37 17.63
CA ASN A 937 22.78 -23.23 19.10
C ASN A 937 23.15 -21.80 19.55
N MET A 938 22.77 -20.78 18.77
CA MET A 938 22.92 -19.37 19.12
C MET A 938 21.61 -18.82 19.68
N VAL A 939 21.66 -18.32 20.90
CA VAL A 939 20.59 -17.53 21.51
C VAL A 939 20.77 -16.07 21.10
N ARG A 940 19.73 -15.46 20.54
CA ARG A 940 19.76 -14.07 20.06
C ARG A 940 18.63 -13.27 20.71
N MET A 941 18.98 -12.15 21.33
CA MET A 941 18.03 -11.20 21.91
C MET A 941 17.85 -10.05 20.94
N CYS A 942 16.62 -9.87 20.45
CA CYS A 942 16.33 -9.04 19.29
C CYS A 942 15.15 -8.09 19.52
N ARG A 943 15.09 -7.05 18.69
CA ARG A 943 13.87 -6.25 18.45
C ARG A 943 13.52 -6.25 16.97
N LEU A 944 12.30 -5.82 16.68
CA LEU A 944 11.96 -5.41 15.31
C LEU A 944 12.74 -4.14 14.95
N PRO A 945 13.20 -4.01 13.69
CA PRO A 945 13.93 -2.83 13.24
C PRO A 945 13.08 -1.54 13.39
N SER A 946 13.72 -0.47 13.84
CA SER A 946 13.06 0.84 14.01
C SER A 946 12.81 1.54 12.67
N ASN A 947 11.77 2.37 12.59
CA ASN A 947 11.37 3.11 11.37
C ASN A 947 11.00 2.20 10.19
N THR A 948 10.62 0.97 10.48
CA THR A 948 10.21 -0.03 9.50
C THR A 948 8.71 -0.29 9.63
N ARG A 949 8.05 -0.54 8.50
CA ARG A 949 6.66 -1.01 8.44
C ARG A 949 6.60 -2.41 7.83
N PHE A 950 5.55 -3.10 8.24
CA PHE A 950 5.22 -4.48 7.87
C PHE A 950 3.83 -4.52 7.21
N ASP A 951 3.52 -3.47 6.43
CA ASP A 951 2.22 -3.26 5.80
C ASP A 951 2.04 -4.08 4.51
N ASN A 952 3.10 -4.71 4.00
CA ASN A 952 3.12 -5.48 2.75
C ASN A 952 3.88 -6.81 2.98
N SER A 953 3.93 -7.65 1.93
CA SER A 953 4.74 -8.87 1.88
C SER A 953 6.25 -8.65 2.04
N TRP A 954 6.73 -7.41 1.85
CA TRP A 954 8.14 -7.03 2.05
C TRP A 954 8.27 -6.03 3.20
N VAL A 955 9.39 -6.15 3.90
CA VAL A 955 9.79 -5.26 4.97
C VAL A 955 10.26 -3.93 4.38
N THR A 956 9.66 -2.82 4.83
CA THR A 956 9.89 -1.51 4.21
C THR A 956 10.36 -0.49 5.23
N ARG A 957 11.46 0.21 4.93
CA ARG A 957 11.99 1.32 5.72
C ARG A 957 12.09 2.58 4.86
N LYS A 958 11.47 3.68 5.30
CA LYS A 958 11.59 4.98 4.63
C LYS A 958 12.72 5.83 5.20
N VAL A 959 13.42 6.51 4.30
CA VAL A 959 14.49 7.46 4.61
C VAL A 959 14.10 8.79 3.99
N HIS A 960 13.83 9.79 4.83
CA HIS A 960 13.50 11.13 4.37
C HIS A 960 14.79 11.93 4.14
N VAL A 961 14.97 12.44 2.92
CA VAL A 961 16.10 13.31 2.55
C VAL A 961 15.66 14.78 2.51
N GLY A 962 14.42 15.05 2.07
CA GLY A 962 13.84 16.39 2.04
C GLY A 962 14.09 17.14 0.72
N ASP A 963 14.57 16.45 -0.31
CA ASP A 963 14.77 16.98 -1.67
C ASP A 963 14.34 15.92 -2.71
N GLN A 964 14.00 16.35 -3.92
CA GLN A 964 13.65 15.44 -5.02
C GLN A 964 14.88 14.61 -5.38
N ILE A 965 14.76 13.28 -5.33
CA ILE A 965 15.83 12.36 -5.72
C ILE A 965 15.47 11.78 -7.08
N ASP A 966 16.27 12.11 -8.09
CA ASP A 966 16.04 11.69 -9.48
C ASP A 966 16.79 10.40 -9.82
N CYS A 967 17.96 10.19 -9.22
CA CYS A 967 18.75 8.97 -9.41
C CYS A 967 19.52 8.55 -8.14
N VAL A 968 19.75 7.24 -7.98
CA VAL A 968 20.42 6.63 -6.83
C VAL A 968 21.37 5.52 -7.29
N GLU A 969 22.60 5.54 -6.79
CA GLU A 969 23.61 4.52 -7.09
C GLU A 969 24.36 4.11 -5.83
N TYR A 970 24.64 2.81 -5.68
CA TYR A 970 25.45 2.32 -4.57
C TYR A 970 26.90 2.15 -4.98
N PHE A 971 27.79 2.91 -4.35
CA PHE A 971 29.22 2.83 -4.60
C PHE A 971 29.86 1.77 -3.70
N ALA A 972 29.88 0.52 -4.19
CA ALA A 972 30.24 -0.67 -3.42
C ALA A 972 31.61 -0.60 -2.75
N HIS A 973 32.63 -0.02 -3.40
CA HIS A 973 33.99 0.07 -2.85
C HIS A 973 34.06 0.91 -1.56
N SER A 974 33.26 1.97 -1.46
CA SER A 974 33.24 2.85 -0.28
C SER A 974 32.05 2.62 0.67
N GLU A 975 31.17 1.67 0.35
CA GLU A 975 29.93 1.38 1.08
C GLU A 975 29.08 2.65 1.32
N ILE A 976 28.81 3.41 0.27
CA ILE A 976 28.05 4.68 0.34
C ILE A 976 27.08 4.82 -0.84
N TYR A 977 25.96 5.49 -0.62
CA TYR A 977 25.05 5.84 -1.71
C TYR A 977 25.39 7.21 -2.30
N ALA A 978 25.39 7.32 -3.62
CA ALA A 978 25.39 8.58 -4.34
C ALA A 978 23.95 8.88 -4.80
N LEU A 979 23.50 10.12 -4.61
CA LEU A 979 22.18 10.60 -5.00
C LEU A 979 22.32 11.76 -5.98
N GLY A 980 21.60 11.71 -7.09
CA GLY A 980 21.34 12.89 -7.91
C GLY A 980 19.99 13.46 -7.48
N SER A 981 20.02 14.67 -6.95
CA SER A 981 18.84 15.38 -6.44
C SER A 981 18.60 16.67 -7.19
N SER A 982 17.39 17.19 -7.15
CA SER A 982 17.02 18.47 -7.75
C SER A 982 16.13 19.30 -6.82
N HIS A 983 16.22 20.61 -6.96
CA HIS A 983 15.32 21.55 -6.29
C HIS A 983 14.94 22.68 -7.26
N LYS A 984 13.78 23.30 -7.02
CA LYS A 984 13.24 24.38 -7.86
C LYS A 984 13.84 25.72 -7.49
N VAL A 985 14.31 26.47 -8.48
CA VAL A 985 14.89 27.81 -8.34
C VAL A 985 14.22 28.75 -9.33
N ASP A 986 13.97 29.99 -8.90
CA ASP A 986 13.40 31.03 -9.75
C ASP A 986 14.33 31.34 -10.93
N PHE A 987 13.76 31.41 -12.13
CA PHE A 987 14.47 31.59 -13.38
C PHE A 987 14.19 32.95 -14.00
N LYS A 988 15.25 33.56 -14.54
CA LYS A 988 15.20 34.76 -15.37
C LYS A 988 15.80 34.48 -16.73
N LEU A 989 15.21 35.07 -17.76
CA LEU A 989 15.77 35.01 -19.10
C LEU A 989 17.19 35.63 -19.12
N PRO A 990 18.10 35.08 -19.93
CA PRO A 990 19.47 35.59 -20.00
C PRO A 990 19.49 37.03 -20.52
N GLU A 991 20.02 37.95 -19.72
CA GLU A 991 20.17 39.35 -20.13
C GLU A 991 21.26 39.53 -21.19
N ASP A 992 22.20 38.60 -21.30
CA ASP A 992 23.33 38.65 -22.23
C ASP A 992 23.05 37.94 -23.57
N ASP A 993 21.84 37.45 -23.81
CA ASP A 993 21.49 36.81 -25.08
C ASP A 993 21.55 37.80 -26.26
N GLU A 994 22.28 37.44 -27.31
CA GLU A 994 22.44 38.26 -28.51
C GLU A 994 21.35 38.01 -29.56
N ILE A 995 20.68 36.86 -29.50
CA ILE A 995 19.61 36.47 -30.43
C ILE A 995 18.30 37.14 -30.02
N HIS A 996 18.05 37.22 -28.71
CA HIS A 996 16.82 37.73 -28.11
C HIS A 996 17.07 38.95 -27.20
N PRO A 997 17.47 40.11 -27.75
CA PRO A 997 17.72 41.32 -26.96
C PRO A 997 16.46 41.83 -26.22
N GLU A 998 15.26 41.47 -26.68
CA GLU A 998 13.98 41.80 -26.05
C GLU A 998 13.85 41.25 -24.62
N TRP A 999 14.51 40.14 -24.31
CA TRP A 999 14.46 39.51 -22.98
C TRP A 999 15.00 40.42 -21.87
N ARG A 1000 15.94 41.32 -22.19
CA ARG A 1000 16.47 42.34 -21.25
C ARG A 1000 15.40 43.29 -20.70
N SER A 1001 14.29 43.41 -21.40
CA SER A 1001 13.21 44.35 -21.04
C SER A 1001 12.08 43.70 -20.25
N GLU A 1002 12.15 42.38 -20.01
CA GLU A 1002 11.15 41.68 -19.22
C GLU A 1002 11.23 42.08 -17.74
N VAL A 1003 10.08 42.47 -17.18
CA VAL A 1003 9.95 42.80 -15.76
C VAL A 1003 8.77 42.02 -15.19
N ILE A 1004 9.07 40.87 -14.60
CA ILE A 1004 8.11 40.01 -13.90
C ILE A 1004 8.53 39.86 -12.44
N SER A 1005 7.55 39.83 -11.53
CA SER A 1005 7.78 39.60 -10.09
C SER A 1005 7.52 38.14 -9.69
N PHE A 1006 6.72 37.42 -10.48
CA PHE A 1006 6.37 36.03 -10.29
C PHE A 1006 7.10 35.16 -11.32
N MET A 1007 8.34 34.82 -10.99
CA MET A 1007 9.26 34.14 -11.91
C MET A 1007 8.84 32.67 -12.17
N PRO A 1008 9.06 32.13 -13.38
CA PRO A 1008 9.01 30.68 -13.58
C PRO A 1008 10.10 29.98 -12.77
N GLN A 1009 9.94 28.68 -12.53
CA GLN A 1009 10.91 27.90 -11.75
C GLN A 1009 11.51 26.79 -12.60
N LEU A 1010 12.84 26.68 -12.57
CA LEU A 1010 13.61 25.60 -13.18
C LEU A 1010 14.27 24.71 -12.12
N GLU A 1011 14.66 23.51 -12.53
CA GLU A 1011 15.38 22.57 -11.67
C GLU A 1011 16.88 22.90 -11.63
N ARG A 1012 17.47 22.87 -10.43
CA ARG A 1012 18.91 22.89 -10.21
C ARG A 1012 19.33 21.61 -9.50
N GLY A 1013 20.26 20.89 -10.10
CA GLY A 1013 20.71 19.60 -9.61
C GLY A 1013 21.79 19.71 -8.53
N CYS A 1014 21.87 18.68 -7.69
CA CYS A 1014 22.88 18.51 -6.66
C CYS A 1014 23.20 17.02 -6.49
N ILE A 1015 24.49 16.69 -6.44
CA ILE A 1015 24.98 15.34 -6.19
C ILE A 1015 25.30 15.21 -4.70
N LYS A 1016 24.76 14.21 -4.03
CA LYS A 1016 24.93 14.01 -2.58
C LYS A 1016 25.48 12.63 -2.28
N LEU A 1017 26.32 12.53 -1.26
CA LEU A 1017 26.74 11.26 -0.69
C LEU A 1017 25.94 10.98 0.58
N LEU A 1018 25.38 9.78 0.70
CA LEU A 1018 24.51 9.37 1.81
C LEU A 1018 25.08 8.11 2.49
N SER A 1019 25.31 8.19 3.80
CA SER A 1019 25.84 7.06 4.57
C SER A 1019 24.74 6.03 4.87
N PRO A 1020 24.91 4.73 4.57
CA PRO A 1020 23.93 3.67 4.93
C PRO A 1020 23.80 3.44 6.45
N ARG A 1021 24.79 3.87 7.24
CA ARG A 1021 24.80 3.68 8.70
C ARG A 1021 23.86 4.64 9.41
N THR A 1022 23.97 5.93 9.07
CA THR A 1022 23.19 7.00 9.71
C THR A 1022 22.06 7.54 8.84
N TRP A 1023 22.04 7.19 7.55
CA TRP A 1023 21.13 7.75 6.54
C TRP A 1023 21.17 9.29 6.50
N SER A 1024 22.35 9.87 6.78
CA SER A 1024 22.58 11.30 6.72
C SER A 1024 23.49 11.66 5.54
N VAL A 1025 23.32 12.88 5.03
CA VAL A 1025 24.14 13.40 3.95
C VAL A 1025 25.54 13.71 4.48
N VAL A 1026 26.53 13.13 3.81
CA VAL A 1026 27.97 13.20 4.12
C VAL A 1026 28.64 14.36 3.40
N ASP A 1027 28.40 14.47 2.10
CA ASP A 1027 28.95 15.53 1.24
C ASP A 1027 27.94 15.89 0.15
N SER A 1028 28.08 17.08 -0.43
CA SER A 1028 27.19 17.57 -1.48
C SER A 1028 27.91 18.47 -2.48
N TYR A 1029 27.64 18.28 -3.77
CA TYR A 1029 28.14 19.08 -4.87
C TYR A 1029 26.96 19.69 -5.64
N GLU A 1030 26.85 21.01 -5.65
CA GLU A 1030 25.79 21.73 -6.35
C GLU A 1030 26.19 22.00 -7.80
N LEU A 1031 25.28 21.72 -8.75
CA LEU A 1031 25.51 21.97 -10.17
C LEU A 1031 25.28 23.45 -10.54
N GLY A 1032 25.59 23.79 -11.79
CA GLY A 1032 25.37 25.13 -12.34
C GLY A 1032 23.89 25.50 -12.48
N ASP A 1033 23.64 26.74 -12.90
CA ASP A 1033 22.29 27.28 -13.04
C ASP A 1033 21.52 26.58 -14.17
N ALA A 1034 20.28 26.15 -13.87
CA ALA A 1034 19.41 25.36 -14.75
C ALA A 1034 20.04 24.05 -15.25
N GLU A 1035 21.09 23.57 -14.58
CA GLU A 1035 21.75 22.30 -14.83
C GLU A 1035 21.16 21.23 -13.91
N ARG A 1036 20.61 20.16 -14.48
CA ARG A 1036 20.04 19.03 -13.73
C ARG A 1036 20.72 17.71 -14.06
N VAL A 1037 20.66 16.79 -13.12
CA VAL A 1037 21.14 15.41 -13.31
C VAL A 1037 20.13 14.67 -14.19
N MET A 1038 20.63 14.00 -15.24
CA MET A 1038 19.81 13.19 -16.14
C MET A 1038 20.03 11.70 -15.94
N CYS A 1039 21.27 11.32 -15.61
CA CYS A 1039 21.66 9.93 -15.39
C CYS A 1039 22.93 9.87 -14.52
N MET A 1040 23.06 8.81 -13.73
CA MET A 1040 24.20 8.57 -12.86
C MET A 1040 24.48 7.07 -12.81
N LYS A 1041 25.75 6.68 -12.98
CA LYS A 1041 26.17 5.27 -12.92
C LYS A 1041 27.55 5.15 -12.28
N THR A 1042 27.76 4.08 -11.52
CA THR A 1042 29.11 3.65 -11.13
C THR A 1042 29.71 2.83 -12.26
N ILE A 1043 30.85 3.26 -12.80
CA ILE A 1043 31.52 2.61 -13.93
C ILE A 1043 32.96 2.29 -13.52
N ASN A 1044 33.39 1.05 -13.74
CA ASN A 1044 34.78 0.65 -13.60
C ASN A 1044 35.57 1.15 -14.82
N MET A 1045 36.35 2.21 -14.65
CA MET A 1045 37.03 2.91 -15.73
C MET A 1045 38.55 2.71 -15.67
N GLU A 1046 39.17 2.67 -16.84
CA GLU A 1046 40.63 2.76 -16.95
C GLU A 1046 41.07 4.21 -16.68
N ILE A 1047 41.83 4.42 -15.60
CA ILE A 1047 42.29 5.75 -15.21
C ILE A 1047 43.72 6.06 -15.71
N SER A 1048 44.45 5.05 -16.15
CA SER A 1048 45.82 5.18 -16.68
C SER A 1048 46.06 4.23 -17.85
N GLU A 1049 46.34 4.80 -19.02
CA GLU A 1049 46.70 4.06 -20.24
C GLU A 1049 48.05 3.33 -20.11
N ILE A 1050 48.90 3.74 -19.16
CA ILE A 1050 50.24 3.19 -18.97
C ILE A 1050 50.21 2.01 -18.01
N THR A 1051 49.50 2.15 -16.89
CA THR A 1051 49.42 1.11 -15.86
C THR A 1051 48.23 0.17 -16.07
N HIS A 1052 47.28 0.54 -16.94
CA HIS A 1052 45.98 -0.11 -17.10
C HIS A 1052 45.24 -0.25 -15.76
N GLU A 1053 45.43 0.73 -14.86
CA GLU A 1053 44.76 0.75 -13.57
C GLU A 1053 43.27 1.00 -13.78
N MET A 1054 42.45 0.11 -13.23
CA MET A 1054 41.00 0.16 -13.29
C MET A 1054 40.44 0.60 -11.96
N LYS A 1055 39.52 1.57 -11.96
CA LYS A 1055 38.93 2.12 -10.75
C LYS A 1055 37.44 2.40 -10.94
N ASP A 1056 36.65 2.11 -9.92
CA ASP A 1056 35.24 2.50 -9.90
C ASP A 1056 35.13 4.01 -9.76
N MET A 1057 34.46 4.65 -10.71
CA MET A 1057 34.22 6.08 -10.77
C MET A 1057 32.73 6.35 -10.85
N LEU A 1058 32.28 7.43 -10.21
CA LEU A 1058 30.89 7.88 -10.30
C LEU A 1058 30.75 8.82 -11.51
N VAL A 1059 30.05 8.36 -12.54
CA VAL A 1059 29.84 9.11 -13.78
C VAL A 1059 28.44 9.72 -13.79
N VAL A 1060 28.35 11.03 -14.00
CA VAL A 1060 27.10 11.79 -13.97
C VAL A 1060 26.92 12.53 -15.31
N GLY A 1061 25.82 12.24 -15.99
CA GLY A 1061 25.37 12.97 -17.17
C GLY A 1061 24.33 14.03 -16.78
N THR A 1062 24.50 15.23 -17.32
CA THR A 1062 23.66 16.38 -16.98
C THR A 1062 23.13 17.09 -18.22
N ALA A 1063 22.09 17.91 -18.02
CA ALA A 1063 21.56 18.80 -19.03
C ALA A 1063 21.29 20.19 -18.45
N THR A 1064 21.73 21.22 -19.17
CA THR A 1064 21.34 22.62 -18.94
C THR A 1064 20.21 22.97 -19.90
N VAL A 1065 19.00 23.15 -19.37
CA VAL A 1065 17.78 23.40 -20.17
C VAL A 1065 17.15 24.72 -19.72
N ARG A 1066 17.02 25.68 -20.64
CA ARG A 1066 16.55 27.05 -20.35
C ARG A 1066 15.32 27.47 -21.18
N GLY A 1067 14.69 26.52 -21.87
CA GLY A 1067 13.61 26.76 -22.82
C GLY A 1067 13.88 26.10 -24.17
N GLU A 1068 12.91 26.14 -25.08
CA GLU A 1068 12.99 25.53 -26.42
C GLU A 1068 13.86 26.35 -27.39
N ASP A 1069 13.84 27.68 -27.29
CA ASP A 1069 14.60 28.58 -28.17
C ASP A 1069 16.12 28.57 -27.90
N ILE A 1070 16.52 28.15 -26.70
CA ILE A 1070 17.92 28.06 -26.29
C ILE A 1070 18.39 26.61 -26.47
N THR A 1071 19.42 26.41 -27.30
CA THR A 1071 19.97 25.07 -27.53
C THR A 1071 20.43 24.43 -26.21
N PRO A 1072 19.94 23.23 -25.86
CA PRO A 1072 20.35 22.56 -24.63
C PRO A 1072 21.83 22.17 -24.69
N ARG A 1073 22.52 22.39 -23.57
CA ARG A 1073 23.91 21.91 -23.37
C ARG A 1073 23.91 20.76 -22.38
N GLY A 1074 24.90 19.90 -22.47
CA GLY A 1074 25.10 18.82 -21.52
C GLY A 1074 26.52 18.84 -21.01
N SER A 1075 26.73 18.24 -19.85
CA SER A 1075 28.05 18.06 -19.28
C SER A 1075 28.15 16.66 -18.70
N ILE A 1076 29.32 16.05 -18.86
CA ILE A 1076 29.66 14.79 -18.21
C ILE A 1076 30.67 15.07 -17.09
N TYR A 1077 30.35 14.57 -15.89
CA TYR A 1077 31.20 14.64 -14.73
C TYR A 1077 31.66 13.24 -14.36
N VAL A 1078 32.93 13.10 -14.01
CA VAL A 1078 33.50 11.88 -13.45
C VAL A 1078 34.04 12.23 -12.07
N PHE A 1079 33.40 11.68 -11.04
CA PHE A 1079 33.79 11.87 -9.65
C PHE A 1079 34.56 10.67 -9.12
N GLU A 1080 35.61 10.98 -8.38
CA GLU A 1080 36.30 10.07 -7.47
C GLU A 1080 35.74 10.27 -6.06
N ILE A 1081 35.28 9.21 -5.40
CA ILE A 1081 34.90 9.26 -3.99
C ILE A 1081 36.14 8.93 -3.16
N ILE A 1082 36.66 9.94 -2.46
CA ILE A 1082 37.90 9.82 -1.66
C ILE A 1082 37.60 9.72 -0.18
N GLU A 1083 38.48 9.01 0.55
CA GLU A 1083 38.46 8.97 2.01
C GLU A 1083 39.14 10.23 2.57
N VAL A 1084 38.46 10.90 3.50
CA VAL A 1084 38.92 12.11 4.18
C VAL A 1084 38.79 11.94 5.70
N ALA A 1085 39.54 12.74 6.45
CA ALA A 1085 39.41 12.76 7.90
C ALA A 1085 37.98 13.24 8.26
N PRO A 1086 37.20 12.46 9.02
CA PRO A 1086 35.84 12.85 9.38
C PRO A 1086 35.83 14.02 10.36
N ASP A 1087 34.74 14.76 10.37
CA ASP A 1087 34.41 15.71 11.43
C ASP A 1087 34.32 14.95 12.78
N PRO A 1088 35.02 15.41 13.84
CA PRO A 1088 34.96 14.80 15.16
C PRO A 1088 33.54 14.59 15.71
N ASP A 1089 32.61 15.49 15.38
CA ASP A 1089 31.22 15.43 15.86
C ASP A 1089 30.32 14.56 14.95
N ARG A 1090 30.78 14.26 13.72
CA ARG A 1090 30.05 13.50 12.69
C ARG A 1090 30.97 12.46 12.03
N PRO A 1091 31.25 11.31 12.69
CA PRO A 1091 32.20 10.31 12.22
C PRO A 1091 31.85 9.71 10.84
N GLU A 1092 30.59 9.80 10.42
CA GLU A 1092 30.13 9.37 9.10
C GLU A 1092 30.65 10.24 7.95
N THR A 1093 31.25 11.41 8.22
CA THR A 1093 31.72 12.37 7.22
C THR A 1093 33.13 12.06 6.68
N ASN A 1094 33.49 10.78 6.60
CA ASN A 1094 34.82 10.32 6.16
C ASN A 1094 34.95 10.15 4.64
N ARG A 1095 34.00 10.65 3.85
CA ARG A 1095 33.97 10.54 2.38
C ARG A 1095 33.72 11.90 1.74
N LYS A 1096 34.31 12.14 0.56
CA LYS A 1096 34.14 13.39 -0.19
C LYS A 1096 34.12 13.16 -1.70
N LEU A 1097 33.34 13.95 -2.42
CA LEU A 1097 33.32 14.02 -3.88
C LEU A 1097 34.52 14.86 -4.38
N LYS A 1098 35.32 14.29 -5.27
CA LYS A 1098 36.39 14.98 -5.99
C LYS A 1098 36.17 14.82 -7.48
N ILE A 1099 36.09 15.92 -8.21
CA ILE A 1099 36.00 15.88 -9.68
C ILE A 1099 37.33 15.39 -10.23
N PHE A 1100 37.28 14.30 -10.99
CA PHE A 1100 38.41 13.76 -11.74
C PHE A 1100 38.41 14.30 -13.18
N ALA A 1101 37.25 14.28 -13.84
CA ALA A 1101 37.06 14.83 -15.17
C ALA A 1101 35.73 15.59 -15.26
N LYS A 1102 35.71 16.66 -16.07
CA LYS A 1102 34.50 17.35 -16.51
C LYS A 1102 34.68 17.71 -17.97
N ASP A 1103 33.70 17.36 -18.80
CA ASP A 1103 33.67 17.75 -20.20
C ASP A 1103 32.28 18.30 -20.58
N ASP A 1104 32.27 19.49 -21.19
CA ASP A 1104 31.06 20.17 -21.62
C ASP A 1104 30.79 19.85 -23.08
N VAL A 1105 29.61 19.33 -23.39
CA VAL A 1105 29.22 18.84 -24.72
C VAL A 1105 28.04 19.60 -25.31
N LYS A 1106 27.93 19.53 -26.64
CA LYS A 1106 26.80 20.12 -27.38
C LYS A 1106 25.65 19.12 -27.42
N GLY A 1107 24.55 19.44 -26.75
CA GLY A 1107 23.41 18.55 -26.54
C GLY A 1107 23.40 17.94 -25.13
N ALA A 1108 22.22 17.70 -24.60
CA ALA A 1108 22.03 17.09 -23.29
C ALA A 1108 22.66 15.69 -23.21
N VAL A 1109 23.29 15.37 -22.08
CA VAL A 1109 23.74 14.01 -21.78
C VAL A 1109 22.59 13.27 -21.10
N THR A 1110 21.94 12.36 -21.81
CA THR A 1110 20.64 11.82 -21.39
C THR A 1110 20.71 10.43 -20.75
N ALA A 1111 21.74 9.66 -21.11
CA ALA A 1111 21.99 8.33 -20.57
C ALA A 1111 23.49 7.99 -20.63
N VAL A 1112 23.97 7.18 -19.68
CA VAL A 1112 25.35 6.70 -19.59
C VAL A 1112 25.38 5.22 -19.18
N SER A 1113 26.38 4.48 -19.65
CA SER A 1113 26.65 3.09 -19.26
C SER A 1113 28.14 2.78 -19.41
N GLY A 1114 28.64 1.76 -18.71
CA GLY A 1114 29.91 1.12 -19.09
C GLY A 1114 29.76 0.39 -20.42
N ILE A 1115 30.88 0.11 -21.11
CA ILE A 1115 30.87 -0.71 -22.32
C ILE A 1115 32.16 -1.50 -22.51
N GLY A 1116 32.03 -2.81 -22.78
CA GLY A 1116 33.16 -3.68 -23.06
C GLY A 1116 34.03 -3.98 -21.83
N GLY A 1117 35.24 -4.50 -22.08
CA GLY A 1117 36.16 -4.94 -21.02
C GLY A 1117 37.27 -3.94 -20.67
N GLN A 1118 37.54 -2.96 -21.54
CA GLN A 1118 38.65 -1.99 -21.38
C GLN A 1118 38.35 -0.83 -20.40
N GLY A 1119 37.17 -0.76 -19.80
CA GLY A 1119 36.83 0.34 -18.87
C GLY A 1119 36.46 1.65 -19.57
N PHE A 1120 35.85 1.56 -20.74
CA PHE A 1120 35.28 2.72 -21.42
C PHE A 1120 33.83 2.95 -21.00
N LEU A 1121 33.37 4.19 -21.19
CA LEU A 1121 31.96 4.54 -21.04
C LEU A 1121 31.32 4.75 -22.42
N ILE A 1122 30.03 4.47 -22.51
CA ILE A 1122 29.17 4.92 -23.59
C ILE A 1122 28.19 5.96 -23.03
N MET A 1123 28.01 7.07 -23.77
CA MET A 1123 27.10 8.15 -23.38
C MET A 1123 26.24 8.58 -24.57
N ALA A 1124 24.98 8.89 -24.29
CA ALA A 1124 24.11 9.56 -25.24
C ALA A 1124 24.25 11.08 -25.06
N GLN A 1125 24.65 11.78 -26.11
CA GLN A 1125 24.67 13.24 -26.17
C GLN A 1125 23.86 13.75 -27.37
N GLY A 1126 22.74 14.41 -27.10
CA GLY A 1126 21.78 14.79 -28.14
C GLY A 1126 21.33 13.58 -28.97
N GLN A 1127 21.59 13.60 -30.27
CA GLN A 1127 21.23 12.54 -31.22
C GLN A 1127 22.38 11.56 -31.49
N LYS A 1128 23.37 11.45 -30.61
CA LYS A 1128 24.54 10.58 -30.81
C LYS A 1128 24.86 9.77 -29.57
N CYS A 1129 25.13 8.49 -29.75
CA CYS A 1129 25.77 7.66 -28.73
C CYS A 1129 27.27 7.58 -29.03
N MET A 1130 28.12 7.93 -28.07
CA MET A 1130 29.57 7.92 -28.22
C MET A 1130 30.23 7.08 -27.14
N VAL A 1131 31.18 6.24 -27.54
CA VAL A 1131 32.10 5.55 -26.63
C VAL A 1131 33.28 6.47 -26.37
N ARG A 1132 33.64 6.64 -25.09
CA ARG A 1132 34.76 7.48 -24.65
C ARG A 1132 35.65 6.74 -23.67
N GLY A 1133 36.96 6.88 -23.85
CA GLY A 1133 37.98 6.45 -22.89
C GLY A 1133 38.45 7.62 -22.03
N LEU A 1134 38.75 7.36 -20.75
CA LEU A 1134 39.28 8.35 -19.83
C LEU A 1134 40.81 8.35 -19.88
N LYS A 1135 41.40 9.54 -19.96
CA LYS A 1135 42.86 9.74 -19.92
C LYS A 1135 43.32 10.21 -18.54
N GLU A 1136 44.60 10.01 -18.26
CA GLU A 1136 45.25 10.47 -17.02
C GLU A 1136 45.18 11.99 -16.81
N ASP A 1137 45.08 12.77 -17.89
CA ASP A 1137 44.95 14.23 -17.83
C ASP A 1137 43.51 14.71 -17.51
N GLY A 1138 42.58 13.78 -17.33
CA GLY A 1138 41.16 14.05 -17.08
C GLY A 1138 40.34 14.34 -18.34
N SER A 1139 40.90 14.14 -19.54
CA SER A 1139 40.15 14.27 -20.80
C SER A 1139 39.40 12.97 -21.16
N LEU A 1140 38.24 13.11 -21.80
CA LEU A 1140 37.41 11.98 -22.27
C LEU A 1140 37.47 11.90 -23.80
N LEU A 1141 38.27 10.96 -24.32
CA LEU A 1141 38.54 10.85 -25.75
C LEU A 1141 37.50 9.96 -26.45
N PRO A 1142 36.78 10.46 -27.49
CA PRO A 1142 35.81 9.66 -28.22
C PRO A 1142 36.48 8.67 -29.17
N VAL A 1143 36.11 7.38 -29.07
CA VAL A 1143 36.69 6.28 -29.85
C VAL A 1143 35.73 5.67 -30.87
N ALA A 1144 34.42 5.64 -30.58
CA ALA A 1144 33.39 5.16 -31.48
C ALA A 1144 32.10 5.97 -31.32
N PHE A 1145 31.24 6.00 -32.34
CA PHE A 1145 29.95 6.66 -32.27
C PHE A 1145 28.89 5.95 -33.11
N MET A 1146 27.62 6.24 -32.78
CA MET A 1146 26.43 5.86 -33.54
C MET A 1146 25.45 7.02 -33.55
N ASP A 1147 24.93 7.38 -34.72
CA ASP A 1147 23.90 8.42 -34.85
C ASP A 1147 22.52 7.80 -34.58
N MET A 1148 21.79 8.41 -33.65
CA MET A 1148 20.41 8.09 -33.27
C MET A 1148 19.43 9.10 -33.89
N GLN A 1149 18.12 8.94 -33.71
CA GLN A 1149 17.13 9.77 -34.41
C GLN A 1149 16.64 10.97 -33.60
N CYS A 1150 16.17 10.77 -32.37
CA CYS A 1150 15.47 11.83 -31.63
C CYS A 1150 16.10 12.06 -30.25
N TYR A 1151 15.82 11.18 -29.29
CA TYR A 1151 16.20 11.35 -27.89
C TYR A 1151 16.45 9.98 -27.26
N VAL A 1152 17.69 9.70 -26.88
CA VAL A 1152 18.03 8.41 -26.27
C VAL A 1152 17.70 8.47 -24.78
N LYS A 1153 16.67 7.76 -24.36
CA LYS A 1153 16.27 7.66 -22.95
C LYS A 1153 16.96 6.49 -22.25
N VAL A 1154 17.12 5.37 -22.95
CA VAL A 1154 17.72 4.15 -22.39
C VAL A 1154 19.04 3.85 -23.09
N LEU A 1155 20.08 3.59 -22.30
CA LEU A 1155 21.38 3.13 -22.78
C LEU A 1155 21.92 2.11 -21.79
N LYS A 1156 21.99 0.85 -22.18
CA LYS A 1156 22.46 -0.24 -21.31
C LYS A 1156 23.36 -1.21 -22.05
N GLU A 1157 24.35 -1.72 -21.37
CA GLU A 1157 25.21 -2.82 -21.83
C GLU A 1157 24.81 -4.12 -21.11
N LEU A 1158 24.85 -5.23 -21.83
CA LEU A 1158 24.93 -6.54 -21.20
C LEU A 1158 26.37 -6.72 -20.70
N GLN A 1159 26.53 -6.59 -19.38
CA GLN A 1159 27.80 -6.37 -18.71
C GLN A 1159 28.95 -7.26 -19.22
N GLY A 1160 30.01 -6.63 -19.74
CA GLY A 1160 31.25 -7.29 -20.14
C GLY A 1160 31.22 -7.94 -21.54
N THR A 1161 30.12 -7.85 -22.27
CA THR A 1161 29.99 -8.44 -23.61
C THR A 1161 30.20 -7.43 -24.73
N GLY A 1162 30.11 -6.13 -24.45
CA GLY A 1162 30.07 -5.07 -25.46
C GLY A 1162 28.73 -5.00 -26.23
N LEU A 1163 27.76 -5.86 -25.95
CA LEU A 1163 26.40 -5.78 -26.49
C LEU A 1163 25.63 -4.68 -25.75
N CYS A 1164 24.97 -3.79 -26.48
CA CYS A 1164 24.24 -2.68 -25.89
C CYS A 1164 22.91 -2.42 -26.59
N ILE A 1165 21.96 -1.89 -25.81
CA ILE A 1165 20.67 -1.40 -26.29
C ILE A 1165 20.58 0.11 -26.10
N MET A 1166 19.97 0.76 -27.09
CA MET A 1166 19.72 2.20 -27.13
C MET A 1166 18.24 2.42 -27.41
N GLY A 1167 17.48 2.87 -26.40
CA GLY A 1167 16.05 3.16 -26.50
C GLY A 1167 15.82 4.63 -26.84
N ASP A 1168 15.22 4.89 -27.99
CA ASP A 1168 14.77 6.22 -28.38
C ASP A 1168 13.35 6.48 -27.85
N ALA A 1169 13.12 7.66 -27.30
CA ALA A 1169 11.84 8.03 -26.71
C ALA A 1169 10.66 8.06 -27.72
N LEU A 1170 10.94 8.00 -29.04
CA LEU A 1170 9.93 8.03 -30.11
C LEU A 1170 10.14 6.97 -31.20
N LYS A 1171 11.36 6.42 -31.33
CA LYS A 1171 11.79 5.60 -32.48
C LYS A 1171 12.23 4.19 -32.10
N GLY A 1172 11.62 3.64 -31.06
CA GLY A 1172 11.84 2.27 -30.62
C GLY A 1172 13.26 2.01 -30.12
N ILE A 1173 13.65 0.73 -30.11
CA ILE A 1173 14.92 0.28 -29.54
C ILE A 1173 15.90 -0.20 -30.60
N TRP A 1174 17.17 0.07 -30.37
CA TRP A 1174 18.28 -0.24 -31.25
C TRP A 1174 19.24 -1.17 -30.51
N PHE A 1175 19.56 -2.32 -31.11
CA PHE A 1175 20.48 -3.30 -30.57
C PHE A 1175 21.80 -3.27 -31.34
N ALA A 1176 22.90 -3.00 -30.65
CA ALA A 1176 24.22 -2.83 -31.24
C ALA A 1176 25.31 -3.56 -30.45
N GLY A 1177 26.44 -3.81 -31.10
CA GLY A 1177 27.64 -4.35 -30.47
C GLY A 1177 28.83 -3.42 -30.64
N TYR A 1178 29.59 -3.25 -29.57
CA TYR A 1178 30.87 -2.57 -29.57
C TYR A 1178 32.00 -3.57 -29.79
N SER A 1179 32.88 -3.24 -30.75
CA SER A 1179 34.13 -3.95 -30.98
C SER A 1179 35.32 -3.04 -30.73
N GLU A 1180 36.39 -3.58 -30.16
CA GLU A 1180 37.62 -2.84 -29.84
C GLU A 1180 38.61 -2.83 -31.03
N GLU A 1181 38.64 -3.91 -31.81
CA GLU A 1181 39.54 -4.06 -32.96
C GLU A 1181 38.75 -4.31 -34.26
N PRO A 1182 38.37 -3.26 -35.02
CA PRO A 1182 38.56 -1.83 -34.74
C PRO A 1182 37.47 -1.25 -33.80
N TYR A 1183 37.79 -0.13 -33.14
CA TYR A 1183 36.85 0.65 -32.35
C TYR A 1183 35.64 1.07 -33.19
N ARG A 1184 34.53 0.38 -33.01
CA ARG A 1184 33.31 0.58 -33.80
C ARG A 1184 32.08 0.11 -33.03
N LEU A 1185 31.00 0.87 -33.15
CA LEU A 1185 29.65 0.40 -32.84
C LEU A 1185 28.99 -0.15 -34.11
N THR A 1186 28.52 -1.39 -34.06
CA THR A 1186 27.84 -2.07 -35.17
C THR A 1186 26.38 -2.30 -34.78
N LEU A 1187 25.44 -1.77 -35.56
CA LEU A 1187 24.02 -2.04 -35.37
C LEU A 1187 23.71 -3.47 -35.83
N PHE A 1188 23.09 -4.27 -34.97
CA PHE A 1188 22.67 -5.63 -35.28
C PHE A 1188 21.21 -5.67 -35.70
N GLY A 1189 20.33 -5.01 -34.95
CA GLY A 1189 18.91 -4.97 -35.26
C GLY A 1189 18.22 -3.78 -34.62
N LYS A 1190 17.07 -3.41 -35.16
CA LYS A 1190 16.22 -2.35 -34.58
C LYS A 1190 14.76 -2.76 -34.61
N ASP A 1191 14.00 -2.15 -33.71
CA ASP A 1191 12.55 -2.13 -33.83
C ASP A 1191 12.14 -1.19 -34.99
N ASN A 1192 11.14 -1.60 -35.77
CA ASN A 1192 10.59 -0.81 -36.87
C ASN A 1192 9.25 -0.15 -36.51
N GLU A 1193 8.68 -0.46 -35.34
CA GLU A 1193 7.47 0.18 -34.86
C GLU A 1193 7.79 1.53 -34.19
N TYR A 1194 6.83 2.46 -34.23
CA TYR A 1194 6.94 3.74 -33.52
C TYR A 1194 6.61 3.53 -32.04
N LEU A 1195 7.54 2.88 -31.34
CA LEU A 1195 7.45 2.60 -29.93
C LEU A 1195 8.14 3.71 -29.11
N GLN A 1196 7.41 4.29 -28.15
CA GLN A 1196 7.98 5.29 -27.24
C GLN A 1196 8.67 4.58 -26.07
N VAL A 1197 10.00 4.48 -26.11
CA VAL A 1197 10.73 3.71 -25.10
C VAL A 1197 10.88 4.51 -23.79
N ILE A 1198 10.23 4.05 -22.72
CA ILE A 1198 10.35 4.61 -21.37
C ILE A 1198 11.48 3.94 -20.59
N ALA A 1199 11.45 2.60 -20.54
CA ALA A 1199 12.47 1.77 -19.90
C ALA A 1199 12.71 0.52 -20.75
N ALA A 1200 13.92 -0.03 -20.69
CA ALA A 1200 14.24 -1.31 -21.33
C ALA A 1200 15.38 -2.02 -20.62
N ASP A 1201 15.45 -3.34 -20.76
CA ASP A 1201 16.59 -4.15 -20.33
C ASP A 1201 16.72 -5.43 -21.16
N PHE A 1202 17.89 -6.07 -21.07
CA PHE A 1202 18.08 -7.41 -21.61
C PHE A 1202 17.38 -8.46 -20.76
N LEU A 1203 17.05 -9.60 -21.37
CA LEU A 1203 16.63 -10.82 -20.68
C LEU A 1203 17.25 -12.03 -21.42
N PRO A 1204 18.52 -12.37 -21.13
CA PRO A 1204 19.16 -13.55 -21.69
C PRO A 1204 18.57 -14.83 -21.07
N ASP A 1205 18.25 -15.80 -21.92
CA ASP A 1205 17.64 -17.09 -21.55
C ASP A 1205 18.30 -18.22 -22.35
N GLY A 1206 19.32 -18.84 -21.75
CA GLY A 1206 20.14 -19.86 -22.40
C GLY A 1206 20.82 -19.33 -23.66
N LYS A 1207 20.38 -19.80 -24.83
CA LYS A 1207 20.89 -19.37 -26.16
C LYS A 1207 20.05 -18.26 -26.79
N ARG A 1208 18.94 -17.87 -26.18
CA ARG A 1208 18.04 -16.85 -26.71
C ARG A 1208 18.31 -15.53 -26.01
N LEU A 1209 18.23 -14.44 -26.77
CA LEU A 1209 18.37 -13.09 -26.25
C LEU A 1209 17.06 -12.35 -26.44
N TYR A 1210 16.34 -12.17 -25.34
CA TYR A 1210 15.17 -11.30 -25.31
C TYR A 1210 15.57 -9.90 -24.85
N ILE A 1211 14.81 -8.90 -25.28
CA ILE A 1211 14.91 -7.51 -24.87
C ILE A 1211 13.51 -7.07 -24.44
N LEU A 1212 13.39 -6.63 -23.19
CA LEU A 1212 12.14 -6.09 -22.64
C LEU A 1212 12.11 -4.59 -22.85
N VAL A 1213 10.96 -4.07 -23.30
CA VAL A 1213 10.75 -2.65 -23.55
C VAL A 1213 9.42 -2.24 -22.92
N ALA A 1214 9.43 -1.23 -22.05
CA ALA A 1214 8.23 -0.61 -21.52
C ALA A 1214 7.90 0.69 -22.25
N ASP A 1215 6.63 0.88 -22.60
CA ASP A 1215 6.12 2.05 -23.32
C ASP A 1215 5.39 3.04 -22.39
N ASP A 1216 4.91 4.15 -22.97
CA ASP A 1216 4.12 5.18 -22.28
C ASP A 1216 2.66 4.77 -22.02
N ASP A 1217 2.20 3.69 -22.65
CA ASP A 1217 0.87 3.12 -22.49
C ASP A 1217 0.79 2.07 -21.38
N CYS A 1218 1.85 1.91 -20.58
CA CYS A 1218 1.99 0.92 -19.51
C CYS A 1218 2.03 -0.54 -20.01
N THR A 1219 2.63 -0.76 -21.18
CA THR A 1219 2.80 -2.07 -21.81
C THR A 1219 4.26 -2.48 -21.84
N ILE A 1220 4.53 -3.74 -21.52
CA ILE A 1220 5.84 -4.37 -21.69
C ILE A 1220 5.81 -5.20 -22.98
N HIS A 1221 6.75 -4.94 -23.87
CA HIS A 1221 7.02 -5.70 -25.08
C HIS A 1221 8.23 -6.61 -24.89
N VAL A 1222 8.11 -7.85 -25.36
CA VAL A 1222 9.19 -8.82 -25.43
C VAL A 1222 9.66 -8.90 -26.88
N LEU A 1223 10.84 -8.36 -27.13
CA LEU A 1223 11.51 -8.47 -28.41
C LEU A 1223 12.56 -9.59 -28.35
N GLU A 1224 12.85 -10.24 -29.48
CA GLU A 1224 13.89 -11.25 -29.61
C GLU A 1224 14.85 -10.88 -30.74
N TYR A 1225 16.14 -11.04 -30.49
CA TYR A 1225 17.14 -11.01 -31.55
C TYR A 1225 17.45 -12.45 -32.00
N ASP A 1226 16.83 -12.85 -33.11
CA ASP A 1226 17.06 -14.15 -33.76
C ASP A 1226 17.42 -13.94 -35.25
N PRO A 1227 18.72 -13.94 -35.61
CA PRO A 1227 19.16 -13.77 -36.99
C PRO A 1227 18.89 -15.00 -37.88
N GLU A 1228 18.58 -16.16 -37.28
CA GLU A 1228 18.25 -17.38 -38.03
C GLU A 1228 16.79 -17.40 -38.49
N ASP A 1229 15.91 -16.67 -37.79
CA ASP A 1229 14.50 -16.50 -38.18
C ASP A 1229 14.39 -15.71 -39.51
N PRO A 1230 13.71 -16.23 -40.54
CA PRO A 1230 13.52 -15.53 -41.81
C PRO A 1230 12.82 -14.18 -41.67
N THR A 1231 11.96 -14.00 -40.66
CA THR A 1231 11.19 -12.78 -40.43
C THR A 1231 12.03 -11.63 -39.86
N SER A 1232 13.20 -11.93 -39.30
CA SER A 1232 14.14 -10.92 -38.76
C SER A 1232 14.95 -10.23 -39.86
N SER A 1233 14.81 -10.65 -41.11
CA SER A 1233 15.61 -10.17 -42.24
C SER A 1233 17.12 -10.34 -41.98
N LYS A 1234 17.53 -11.54 -41.53
CA LYS A 1234 18.91 -11.89 -41.16
C LYS A 1234 19.45 -11.10 -39.95
N GLY A 1235 18.58 -10.75 -39.01
CA GLY A 1235 18.90 -10.04 -37.77
C GLY A 1235 18.67 -8.53 -37.80
N ASP A 1236 18.52 -7.91 -38.97
CA ASP A 1236 18.33 -6.45 -39.10
C ASP A 1236 17.08 -5.92 -38.37
N ARG A 1237 16.08 -6.78 -38.14
CA ARG A 1237 14.84 -6.47 -37.42
C ARG A 1237 14.74 -7.30 -36.13
N LEU A 1238 14.42 -6.62 -35.03
CA LEU A 1238 14.04 -7.29 -33.79
C LEU A 1238 12.63 -7.88 -33.92
N LEU A 1239 12.46 -9.13 -33.51
CA LEU A 1239 11.20 -9.84 -33.59
C LEU A 1239 10.34 -9.52 -32.38
N HIS A 1240 9.16 -8.95 -32.61
CA HIS A 1240 8.19 -8.76 -31.55
C HIS A 1240 7.51 -10.09 -31.25
N ARG A 1241 7.68 -10.61 -30.02
CA ARG A 1241 7.15 -11.91 -29.62
C ARG A 1241 5.87 -11.80 -28.81
N SER A 1242 5.79 -10.84 -27.89
CA SER A 1242 4.60 -10.63 -27.06
C SER A 1242 4.52 -9.25 -26.43
N SER A 1243 3.30 -8.80 -26.13
CA SER A 1243 3.01 -7.61 -25.32
C SER A 1243 2.25 -7.98 -24.03
N PHE A 1244 2.41 -7.20 -22.97
CA PHE A 1244 1.69 -7.36 -21.71
C PHE A 1244 1.43 -6.02 -21.03
N HIS A 1245 0.16 -5.69 -20.81
CA HIS A 1245 -0.22 -4.45 -20.14
C HIS A 1245 -0.14 -4.61 -18.60
N THR A 1246 0.80 -3.90 -17.98
CA THR A 1246 0.95 -3.89 -16.52
C THR A 1246 -0.11 -3.03 -15.84
N GLY A 1247 -0.55 -1.96 -16.54
CA GLY A 1247 -1.44 -0.91 -16.02
C GLY A 1247 -0.77 0.03 -15.01
N HIS A 1248 0.55 -0.05 -14.88
CA HIS A 1248 1.39 0.82 -14.06
C HIS A 1248 2.44 1.48 -14.94
N PHE A 1249 2.70 2.78 -14.75
CA PHE A 1249 3.67 3.50 -15.55
C PHE A 1249 5.08 3.09 -15.14
N THR A 1250 5.69 2.17 -15.91
CA THR A 1250 7.02 1.66 -15.63
C THR A 1250 8.05 2.78 -15.66
N SER A 1251 8.83 2.91 -14.59
CA SER A 1251 9.90 3.88 -14.46
C SER A 1251 11.26 3.29 -14.75
N THR A 1252 11.53 2.08 -14.25
CA THR A 1252 12.79 1.37 -14.47
C THR A 1252 12.57 -0.10 -14.74
N MET A 1253 13.53 -0.68 -15.45
CA MET A 1253 13.73 -2.11 -15.58
C MET A 1253 15.16 -2.41 -15.13
N THR A 1254 15.39 -3.48 -14.38
CA THR A 1254 16.73 -3.85 -13.89
C THR A 1254 16.95 -5.35 -14.01
N LEU A 1255 17.94 -5.75 -14.82
CA LEU A 1255 18.39 -7.13 -14.95
C LEU A 1255 19.02 -7.62 -13.64
N LEU A 1256 18.52 -8.74 -13.11
CA LEU A 1256 18.99 -9.39 -11.91
C LEU A 1256 19.30 -10.87 -12.19
N PRO A 1257 20.36 -11.43 -11.59
CA PRO A 1257 20.56 -12.88 -11.61
C PRO A 1257 19.48 -13.57 -10.76
N GLU A 1258 19.05 -14.74 -11.19
CA GLU A 1258 18.17 -15.60 -10.41
C GLU A 1258 19.00 -16.42 -9.41
N HIS A 1259 18.61 -16.41 -8.13
CA HIS A 1259 19.28 -17.20 -7.10
C HIS A 1259 18.32 -18.33 -6.69
N SER A 1260 18.58 -19.55 -7.15
CA SER A 1260 17.86 -20.73 -6.66
C SER A 1260 18.32 -21.02 -5.23
N SER A 1261 17.37 -21.13 -4.30
CA SER A 1261 17.61 -21.32 -2.87
C SER A 1261 18.07 -22.74 -2.47
N SER A 1262 18.26 -23.65 -3.44
CA SER A 1262 19.00 -24.88 -3.19
C SER A 1262 20.49 -24.66 -3.50
N PRO A 1263 21.39 -24.65 -2.51
CA PRO A 1263 22.75 -25.08 -2.77
C PRO A 1263 22.65 -26.58 -3.08
N SER A 1264 22.50 -26.93 -4.36
CA SER A 1264 23.07 -28.22 -4.76
C SER A 1264 24.50 -28.19 -4.27
N ALA A 1265 24.93 -29.24 -3.56
CA ALA A 1265 26.25 -29.39 -2.95
C ALA A 1265 27.40 -29.47 -3.97
N ASP A 1266 27.24 -28.81 -5.11
CA ASP A 1266 28.14 -28.69 -6.24
C ASP A 1266 28.42 -27.19 -6.44
N ASP A 1267 28.90 -26.49 -5.40
CA ASP A 1267 29.92 -25.48 -5.71
C ASP A 1267 31.10 -26.32 -6.20
N PRO A 1268 31.48 -26.25 -7.49
CA PRO A 1268 32.53 -27.10 -8.01
C PRO A 1268 33.81 -26.78 -7.23
N GLU A 1269 34.31 -27.78 -6.50
CA GLU A 1269 35.71 -27.78 -6.10
C GLU A 1269 36.52 -27.51 -7.38
N GLU A 1270 37.46 -26.57 -7.32
CA GLU A 1270 38.23 -26.04 -8.47
C GLU A 1270 39.01 -27.11 -9.28
N ASP A 1271 38.87 -28.40 -8.95
CA ASP A 1271 39.62 -29.54 -9.50
C ASP A 1271 38.83 -30.44 -10.48
N ASP A 1272 37.54 -30.21 -10.75
CA ASP A 1272 36.78 -31.03 -11.72
C ASP A 1272 36.80 -30.42 -13.15
N MET A 1273 37.68 -30.95 -13.99
CA MET A 1273 38.05 -30.41 -15.32
C MET A 1273 37.05 -30.67 -16.47
N ASP A 1274 35.81 -31.09 -16.20
CA ASP A 1274 34.81 -31.43 -17.23
C ASP A 1274 33.36 -31.06 -16.81
N VAL A 1275 33.14 -29.88 -16.22
CA VAL A 1275 31.77 -29.39 -15.93
C VAL A 1275 31.33 -28.37 -16.99
N ASP A 1276 30.32 -28.74 -17.78
CA ASP A 1276 29.65 -27.85 -18.74
C ASP A 1276 29.20 -26.57 -18.02
N TYR A 1277 29.61 -25.39 -18.52
CA TYR A 1277 29.20 -24.08 -18.00
C TYR A 1277 27.67 -23.98 -17.94
N VAL A 1278 27.09 -24.03 -16.73
CA VAL A 1278 25.65 -23.81 -16.52
C VAL A 1278 25.40 -22.30 -16.60
N PRO A 1279 24.66 -21.79 -17.61
CA PRO A 1279 24.39 -20.37 -17.73
C PRO A 1279 23.59 -19.90 -16.51
N LYS A 1280 24.02 -18.79 -15.89
CA LYS A 1280 23.21 -18.13 -14.85
C LYS A 1280 21.87 -17.73 -15.45
N SER A 1281 20.77 -18.09 -14.79
CA SER A 1281 19.45 -17.59 -15.14
C SER A 1281 19.30 -16.14 -14.69
N TYR A 1282 18.50 -15.38 -15.43
CA TYR A 1282 18.29 -13.96 -15.19
C TYR A 1282 16.81 -13.63 -15.22
N GLN A 1283 16.44 -12.56 -14.55
CA GLN A 1283 15.09 -12.00 -14.51
C GLN A 1283 15.17 -10.48 -14.51
N VAL A 1284 14.06 -9.80 -14.79
CA VAL A 1284 14.04 -8.35 -14.84
C VAL A 1284 13.08 -7.80 -13.80
N LEU A 1285 13.61 -7.03 -12.85
CA LEU A 1285 12.82 -6.24 -11.90
C LEU A 1285 12.21 -5.04 -12.64
N VAL A 1286 10.94 -4.78 -12.41
CA VAL A 1286 10.18 -3.67 -13.00
C VAL A 1286 9.67 -2.79 -11.87
N THR A 1287 10.00 -1.51 -11.87
CA THR A 1287 9.46 -0.54 -10.90
C THR A 1287 8.56 0.47 -11.61
N SER A 1288 7.58 1.04 -10.90
CA SER A 1288 6.64 2.00 -11.48
C SER A 1288 6.57 3.35 -10.73
N GLN A 1289 6.00 4.36 -11.38
CA GLN A 1289 5.71 5.65 -10.75
C GLN A 1289 4.62 5.57 -9.68
N GLU A 1290 3.71 4.59 -9.74
CA GLU A 1290 2.68 4.39 -8.72
C GLU A 1290 3.22 3.66 -7.48
N GLY A 1291 4.49 3.26 -7.50
CA GLY A 1291 5.19 2.58 -6.41
C GLY A 1291 4.94 1.08 -6.35
N SER A 1292 4.53 0.46 -7.47
CA SER A 1292 4.50 -1.00 -7.62
C SER A 1292 5.86 -1.54 -8.05
N ILE A 1293 6.16 -2.77 -7.63
CA ILE A 1293 7.36 -3.51 -8.03
C ILE A 1293 6.91 -4.86 -8.55
N GLY A 1294 7.31 -5.19 -9.77
CA GLY A 1294 7.10 -6.50 -10.38
C GLY A 1294 8.39 -7.13 -10.87
N VAL A 1295 8.30 -8.37 -11.31
CA VAL A 1295 9.40 -9.13 -11.89
C VAL A 1295 8.93 -9.86 -13.13
N VAL A 1296 9.77 -9.89 -14.15
CA VAL A 1296 9.61 -10.71 -15.36
C VAL A 1296 10.57 -11.88 -15.28
N THR A 1297 10.03 -13.08 -15.07
CA THR A 1297 10.79 -14.32 -14.92
C THR A 1297 10.69 -15.16 -16.20
N PRO A 1298 11.81 -15.62 -16.79
CA PRO A 1298 11.78 -16.54 -17.92
C PRO A 1298 11.28 -17.92 -17.47
N LEU A 1299 10.54 -18.60 -18.35
CA LEU A 1299 9.93 -19.90 -18.08
C LEU A 1299 10.37 -20.94 -19.11
N THR A 1300 10.59 -22.16 -18.63
CA THR A 1300 10.72 -23.35 -19.48
C THR A 1300 9.41 -23.61 -20.24
N GLU A 1301 9.48 -24.34 -21.36
CA GLU A 1301 8.29 -24.63 -22.17
C GLU A 1301 7.23 -25.43 -21.40
N ASP A 1302 7.65 -26.36 -20.56
CA ASP A 1302 6.74 -27.20 -19.78
C ASP A 1302 6.03 -26.38 -18.68
N SER A 1303 6.77 -25.56 -17.93
CA SER A 1303 6.18 -24.65 -16.94
C SER A 1303 5.27 -23.62 -17.59
N TYR A 1304 5.67 -23.03 -18.72
CA TYR A 1304 4.82 -22.08 -19.44
C TYR A 1304 3.50 -22.70 -19.88
N ARG A 1305 3.51 -23.89 -20.49
CA ARG A 1305 2.27 -24.54 -20.96
C ARG A 1305 1.32 -24.83 -19.81
N ARG A 1306 1.86 -25.32 -18.68
CA ARG A 1306 1.11 -25.61 -17.46
C ARG A 1306 0.51 -24.35 -16.85
N LEU A 1307 1.32 -23.30 -16.65
CA LEU A 1307 0.87 -22.04 -16.08
C LEU A 1307 -0.11 -21.29 -17.00
N SER A 1308 0.11 -21.28 -18.32
CA SER A 1308 -0.81 -20.64 -19.28
C SER A 1308 -2.19 -21.33 -19.31
N ALA A 1309 -2.21 -22.67 -19.22
CA ALA A 1309 -3.44 -23.43 -19.07
C ALA A 1309 -4.12 -23.16 -17.72
N LEU A 1310 -3.35 -23.06 -16.64
CA LEU A 1310 -3.86 -22.69 -15.31
C LEU A 1310 -4.50 -21.30 -15.34
N GLN A 1311 -3.83 -20.29 -15.88
CA GLN A 1311 -4.36 -18.94 -16.06
C GLN A 1311 -5.73 -18.96 -16.76
N SER A 1312 -5.86 -19.70 -17.86
CA SER A 1312 -7.11 -19.79 -18.62
C SER A 1312 -8.27 -20.41 -17.81
N GLN A 1313 -7.98 -21.36 -16.92
CA GLN A 1313 -8.98 -21.92 -16.01
C GLN A 1313 -9.36 -20.92 -14.91
N LEU A 1314 -8.40 -20.14 -14.39
CA LEU A 1314 -8.65 -19.17 -13.31
C LEU A 1314 -9.54 -18.02 -13.77
N VAL A 1315 -9.30 -17.45 -14.97
CA VAL A 1315 -10.14 -16.38 -15.56
C VAL A 1315 -11.62 -16.75 -15.63
N THR A 1316 -11.94 -18.04 -15.86
CA THR A 1316 -13.32 -18.50 -16.04
C THR A 1316 -13.94 -19.07 -14.77
N SER A 1317 -13.11 -19.51 -13.81
CA SER A 1317 -13.56 -20.20 -12.60
C SER A 1317 -13.77 -19.29 -11.40
N MET A 1318 -13.27 -18.06 -11.44
CA MET A 1318 -13.28 -17.14 -10.31
C MET A 1318 -14.13 -15.91 -10.59
N GLU A 1319 -14.74 -15.37 -9.53
CA GLU A 1319 -15.35 -14.05 -9.58
C GLU A 1319 -14.24 -12.99 -9.45
N HIS A 1320 -14.32 -11.99 -10.31
CA HIS A 1320 -13.38 -10.88 -10.34
C HIS A 1320 -14.04 -9.62 -9.75
N PRO A 1321 -13.37 -8.90 -8.84
CA PRO A 1321 -13.84 -7.64 -8.30
C PRO A 1321 -14.31 -6.67 -9.40
N CYS A 1322 -15.43 -5.98 -9.14
CA CYS A 1322 -16.07 -5.06 -10.09
C CYS A 1322 -16.49 -5.68 -11.44
N GLY A 1323 -16.48 -7.01 -11.60
CA GLY A 1323 -16.83 -7.69 -12.85
C GLY A 1323 -15.81 -7.53 -13.98
N LEU A 1324 -14.58 -7.11 -13.65
CA LEU A 1324 -13.54 -6.85 -14.64
C LEU A 1324 -12.89 -8.14 -15.14
N ASN A 1325 -12.43 -8.14 -16.40
CA ASN A 1325 -11.82 -9.31 -17.03
C ASN A 1325 -10.28 -9.21 -17.05
N PRO A 1326 -9.54 -10.06 -16.32
CA PRO A 1326 -8.07 -10.03 -16.30
C PRO A 1326 -7.43 -10.18 -17.67
N LYS A 1327 -7.98 -11.06 -18.52
CA LYS A 1327 -7.43 -11.31 -19.86
C LYS A 1327 -7.55 -10.06 -20.75
N ALA A 1328 -8.66 -9.34 -20.63
CA ALA A 1328 -8.86 -8.10 -21.38
C ALA A 1328 -7.97 -6.96 -20.84
N TYR A 1329 -7.77 -6.91 -19.53
CA TYR A 1329 -6.91 -5.91 -18.89
C TYR A 1329 -5.45 -6.04 -19.29
N ARG A 1330 -4.90 -7.26 -19.27
CA ARG A 1330 -3.49 -7.51 -19.65
C ARG A 1330 -3.23 -7.36 -21.16
N ALA A 1331 -4.28 -7.27 -21.99
CA ALA A 1331 -4.23 -7.00 -23.43
C ALA A 1331 -3.09 -7.75 -24.16
N VAL A 1332 -2.96 -9.05 -23.88
CA VAL A 1332 -1.81 -9.83 -24.33
C VAL A 1332 -1.88 -10.06 -25.84
N GLU A 1333 -0.97 -9.43 -26.57
CA GLU A 1333 -0.72 -9.69 -27.99
C GLU A 1333 0.46 -10.64 -28.14
N SER A 1334 0.41 -11.53 -29.13
CA SER A 1334 1.47 -12.51 -29.40
C SER A 1334 1.68 -12.66 -30.89
N ASP A 1335 2.90 -12.93 -31.32
CA ASP A 1335 3.20 -13.23 -32.72
C ASP A 1335 2.38 -14.44 -33.21
N GLY A 1336 1.79 -14.28 -34.38
CA GLY A 1336 0.67 -15.06 -34.88
C GLY A 1336 1.06 -16.46 -35.35
N PHE A 1337 1.53 -17.34 -34.48
CA PHE A 1337 1.51 -18.80 -34.61
C PHE A 1337 1.72 -19.40 -33.21
N GLY A 1338 0.63 -19.62 -32.46
CA GLY A 1338 0.65 -20.38 -31.19
C GLY A 1338 0.36 -19.62 -29.89
N GLY A 1339 0.00 -18.34 -29.93
CA GLY A 1339 -0.60 -17.65 -28.77
C GLY A 1339 0.31 -17.56 -27.53
N ARG A 1340 1.62 -17.34 -27.73
CA ARG A 1340 2.62 -17.34 -26.65
C ARG A 1340 2.83 -15.92 -26.13
N GLY A 1341 2.14 -15.54 -25.07
CA GLY A 1341 2.26 -14.23 -24.43
C GLY A 1341 2.86 -14.32 -23.02
N ILE A 1342 3.06 -13.19 -22.36
CA ILE A 1342 3.46 -13.19 -20.94
C ILE A 1342 2.29 -13.70 -20.07
N VAL A 1343 2.59 -14.59 -19.11
CA VAL A 1343 1.61 -15.10 -18.15
C VAL A 1343 1.49 -14.14 -16.95
N ASP A 1344 0.28 -13.93 -16.44
CA ASP A 1344 -0.03 -13.07 -15.29
C ASP A 1344 0.15 -13.84 -13.98
N GLY A 1345 1.29 -13.63 -13.33
CA GLY A 1345 1.68 -14.24 -12.06
C GLY A 1345 0.73 -13.90 -10.91
N ASN A 1346 0.19 -12.68 -10.87
CA ASN A 1346 -0.76 -12.29 -9.81
C ASN A 1346 -2.04 -13.12 -9.91
N LEU A 1347 -2.54 -13.34 -11.13
CA LEU A 1347 -3.70 -14.19 -11.33
C LEU A 1347 -3.40 -15.65 -10.97
N LEU A 1348 -2.20 -16.15 -11.29
CA LEU A 1348 -1.79 -17.50 -10.93
C LEU A 1348 -1.72 -17.70 -9.41
N LEU A 1349 -1.22 -16.71 -8.66
CA LEU A 1349 -1.15 -16.76 -7.20
C LEU A 1349 -2.53 -16.90 -6.55
N ARG A 1350 -3.59 -16.36 -7.18
CA ARG A 1350 -4.99 -16.52 -6.70
C ARG A 1350 -5.49 -17.96 -6.74
N TRP A 1351 -4.77 -18.89 -7.37
CA TRP A 1351 -5.04 -20.32 -7.18
C TRP A 1351 -4.92 -20.73 -5.71
N LEU A 1352 -4.06 -20.05 -4.93
CA LEU A 1352 -3.88 -20.28 -3.49
C LEU A 1352 -5.12 -19.89 -2.66
N ASP A 1353 -5.93 -18.95 -3.14
CA ASP A 1353 -7.18 -18.50 -2.51
C ASP A 1353 -8.20 -19.63 -2.41
N MET A 1354 -8.20 -20.54 -3.38
CA MET A 1354 -9.23 -21.55 -3.56
C MET A 1354 -9.17 -22.67 -2.50
N GLY A 1355 -10.31 -23.33 -2.29
CA GLY A 1355 -10.38 -24.56 -1.49
C GLY A 1355 -9.69 -25.74 -2.17
N VAL A 1356 -9.27 -26.72 -1.38
CA VAL A 1356 -8.38 -27.84 -1.78
C VAL A 1356 -8.99 -28.66 -2.92
N GLN A 1357 -10.27 -28.99 -2.81
CA GLN A 1357 -11.00 -29.73 -3.85
C GLN A 1357 -10.95 -28.99 -5.19
N ARG A 1358 -11.12 -27.67 -5.17
CA ARG A 1358 -11.14 -26.87 -6.39
C ARG A 1358 -9.74 -26.68 -6.97
N LYS A 1359 -8.73 -26.52 -6.11
CA LYS A 1359 -7.31 -26.55 -6.51
C LYS A 1359 -6.98 -27.82 -7.27
N ALA A 1360 -7.30 -28.98 -6.70
CA ALA A 1360 -7.06 -30.29 -7.29
C ALA A 1360 -7.85 -30.51 -8.60
N GLU A 1361 -9.12 -30.09 -8.65
CA GLU A 1361 -9.94 -30.17 -9.86
C GLU A 1361 -9.31 -29.37 -11.01
N ILE A 1362 -8.88 -28.13 -10.74
CA ILE A 1362 -8.24 -27.28 -11.75
C ILE A 1362 -6.88 -27.84 -12.16
N ALA A 1363 -6.06 -28.29 -11.20
CA ALA A 1363 -4.77 -28.93 -11.48
C ALA A 1363 -4.95 -30.13 -12.43
N GLY A 1364 -5.93 -31.00 -12.14
CA GLY A 1364 -6.26 -32.15 -12.98
C GLY A 1364 -6.72 -31.78 -14.39
N ARG A 1365 -7.49 -30.69 -14.55
CA ARG A 1365 -7.89 -30.16 -15.88
C ARG A 1365 -6.71 -29.61 -16.69
N VAL A 1366 -5.71 -29.06 -16.00
CA VAL A 1366 -4.48 -28.54 -16.61
C VAL A 1366 -3.50 -29.66 -16.94
N GLY A 1367 -3.69 -30.86 -16.38
CA GLY A 1367 -2.79 -32.01 -16.56
C GLY A 1367 -1.56 -31.95 -15.64
N ALA A 1368 -1.69 -31.33 -14.48
CA ALA A 1368 -0.64 -31.19 -13.47
C ALA A 1368 -1.13 -31.66 -12.09
N ASP A 1369 -0.20 -31.98 -11.20
CA ASP A 1369 -0.49 -32.16 -9.78
C ASP A 1369 -0.30 -30.85 -9.00
N ILE A 1370 -0.76 -30.86 -7.74
CA ILE A 1370 -0.69 -29.70 -6.84
C ILE A 1370 0.77 -29.31 -6.58
N GLU A 1371 1.65 -30.30 -6.40
CA GLU A 1371 3.06 -30.09 -6.07
C GLU A 1371 3.81 -29.40 -7.22
N SER A 1372 3.64 -29.85 -8.48
CA SER A 1372 4.30 -29.22 -9.62
C SER A 1372 3.86 -27.75 -9.78
N ILE A 1373 2.56 -27.46 -9.59
CA ILE A 1373 2.06 -26.08 -9.63
C ILE A 1373 2.70 -25.24 -8.52
N ARG A 1374 2.81 -25.78 -7.29
CA ARG A 1374 3.44 -25.05 -6.18
C ARG A 1374 4.91 -24.70 -6.45
N VAL A 1375 5.67 -25.63 -7.02
CA VAL A 1375 7.07 -25.39 -7.41
C VAL A 1375 7.15 -24.27 -8.43
N ASP A 1376 6.30 -24.28 -9.46
CA ASP A 1376 6.28 -23.19 -10.44
C ASP A 1376 5.89 -21.84 -9.81
N LEU A 1377 4.93 -21.84 -8.87
CA LEU A 1377 4.50 -20.62 -8.16
C LEU A 1377 5.63 -20.05 -7.30
N GLU A 1378 6.45 -20.89 -6.67
CA GLU A 1378 7.64 -20.48 -5.94
C GLU A 1378 8.67 -19.82 -6.88
N THR A 1379 8.90 -20.40 -8.06
CA THR A 1379 9.81 -19.85 -9.07
C THR A 1379 9.36 -18.46 -9.56
N ILE A 1380 8.08 -18.29 -9.92
CA ILE A 1380 7.57 -16.99 -10.41
C ILE A 1380 7.43 -15.94 -9.31
N SER A 1381 7.62 -16.31 -8.04
CA SER A 1381 7.71 -15.37 -6.91
C SER A 1381 9.10 -14.71 -6.79
N GLY A 1382 9.96 -14.91 -7.79
CA GLY A 1382 11.11 -14.07 -8.12
C GLY A 1382 12.47 -14.57 -7.67
N GLY A 1383 12.63 -15.63 -6.87
CA GLY A 1383 13.98 -16.12 -6.49
C GLY A 1383 14.94 -15.04 -5.96
N LEU A 1384 14.40 -14.01 -5.27
CA LEU A 1384 15.12 -12.82 -4.79
C LEU A 1384 15.57 -12.97 -3.32
N ASP A 1385 15.92 -14.17 -2.87
CA ASP A 1385 16.18 -14.43 -1.43
C ASP A 1385 17.47 -13.75 -0.90
N PHE A 1386 18.29 -13.19 -1.79
CA PHE A 1386 19.44 -12.35 -1.44
C PHE A 1386 19.05 -10.91 -1.00
N LEU A 1387 17.82 -10.49 -1.33
CA LEU A 1387 17.13 -9.30 -0.79
C LEU A 1387 16.32 -9.68 0.44
#